data_AF-A5X2I9-F1
#
_entry.id   AF-A5X2I9-F1
#
_cell.length_a   1.000
_cell.length_b   1.000
_cell.length_c   1.000
_cell.angle_alpha   90.00
_cell.angle_beta   90.00
_cell.angle_gamma   90.00
#
_symmetry.space_group_name_H-M   'P 1'
#
loop_
_entity.id
_entity.type
_entity.pdbx_description
1 polymer ?
#
loop_
_entity_poly.entity_id
_entity_poly.type
_entity_poly.pdbx_seq_one_letter_code
_entity_poly.pdbx_strand_id
1 'polypeptide(L)'
;QILVLTYPIFGNYGVPSVEDVDKLNLPKHFEWTEGISVAGLVVGEICTTPSHWRQTRTLSTWMEEQGIPGISDIDTRALTKKIRENGTILGRIAYELPKPETELKILDPNSRNLVAECSVKNPIIYNPNGSPRICAIDCGLKLNQIRCFVARGARVELVPWNHNLNVTNFDGLFISNGPGDPVVCKDTVKQVQKILKESNIPIFGICLGHQILSTAIGCKTYKMKYGNRGHNLPCIHHGTGRCFMTSQNHGYAVDARTLPTDWEPLFTNANDHTNEGIVHKTKPYFSVQFHPEHTAGPEDLELLFDVFLDAVKETAAGSIQRSIKQNLIQKLSYKPRSDVKLPERPKKVLILGSGGLSIGQAGEFDYSGSQAIKALKEEKIQTILINPNIATVQTSKGLADKVYFLPLTPEYVEQVIKAERPNGVLLTFGGQTALNCGVELDRAGVFAKYNVKIMGTPIQSIIETEDRKIFADRVAEIGEKVAPSEAVYSVTQALEAAETLGYPVMARAAFSLGGLGSGFANNQEELKILAKQALAHSNQLIIDKSLRGWKEVEYEVVRDAFDNCITVCNMENLDPLGIHTGESIVVAPSQTLNNREYNMLRTTAIKVIRHFGVIGECNIQYALNPESEEYYIIEVNARLSRSSALASKATGYPLAYVAAKLSLAVPLSDIKNSVTGVTTACFEPSLDYCVVKIPRWDLAKFVRVSKNIGSSMKSVGEVMAIGRNFEEAFQKALRMVDENVTGFDPYIKKVKEEELIQATDKRMFVLAAAIKAKYSIEKLYDLTKIDPWFLNKMKNIIDFLNLLESQGNNLDHTILLQAKKLGFSDKAIAAAIKSTDLVVRSHREQLGVIPFVKQIDTVAGEWPATTNYLYLTYHATTHDIKFPGNFTIVVGSGVYRIGSSVEFDWCAVGCLRELRNLGRSTIMINYNPETVSTDYDMCDRLYFEEISFEVVMDIYQIENVDGIILSMGGQLPNNIAMDLHRQQARVLGTSPESIDSAENRFKFSRMLDRKGILQPRWKELTNLKSAIDFCEEVGYPCLVRPSYVLSGAAMNVAYSNQDLETYLNAASLVSKEHPVVISKFLQEAKEIDVDAVAADGEILCMAVSEHVENAGVHSGDATLVTPPQDINAETLVKIKEIARDVAALLDVTGPFNMQLIAKNNELKVIECNVRVSRSFPFVSKTLNHDFVATATQAIIGMEVQPVEVLHGCGKVGVKVPQFSFSRLAGADVQLGVEMASTGEVACFGDNRHEAYLKAMMSTGFQIPKRAILLSIGSFKHKV
;
A
#
# COMPACT_ATOMS: atom_id res chain seq x y z
N GLN A 1 34.41 10.66 -1.25
CA GLN A 1 33.45 11.09 -2.30
C GLN A 1 32.39 11.99 -1.67
N ILE A 2 31.71 12.84 -2.44
CA ILE A 2 30.50 13.51 -1.95
C ILE A 2 29.34 12.54 -2.18
N LEU A 3 28.65 12.16 -1.11
CA LEU A 3 27.58 11.19 -1.14
C LEU A 3 26.24 11.91 -1.29
N VAL A 4 25.45 11.51 -2.29
CA VAL A 4 24.06 11.95 -2.48
C VAL A 4 23.17 10.81 -2.02
N LEU A 5 22.36 11.06 -1.00
CA LEU A 5 21.39 10.08 -0.50
C LEU A 5 20.09 10.20 -1.29
N THR A 6 19.59 9.06 -1.79
CA THR A 6 18.37 9.01 -2.59
C THR A 6 17.13 9.24 -1.73
N TYR A 7 17.04 8.52 -0.60
CA TYR A 7 15.96 8.71 0.36
C TYR A 7 15.99 10.13 0.93
N PRO A 8 14.86 10.87 0.95
CA PRO A 8 14.88 12.30 1.20
C PRO A 8 15.07 12.66 2.67
N ILE A 9 14.65 11.82 3.64
CA ILE A 9 14.71 12.16 5.07
C ILE A 9 15.84 11.37 5.74
N PHE A 10 16.87 12.05 6.27
CA PHE A 10 18.03 11.36 6.84
C PHE A 10 18.42 11.84 8.23
N GLY A 11 18.97 10.93 9.04
CA GLY A 11 19.38 11.18 10.42
C GLY A 11 18.34 10.82 11.49
N ASN A 12 17.23 10.18 11.11
CA ASN A 12 16.06 9.90 11.97
C ASN A 12 16.36 9.22 13.32
N TYR A 13 17.35 8.34 13.35
CA TYR A 13 17.75 7.57 14.54
C TYR A 13 19.07 8.06 15.16
N GLY A 14 19.57 9.23 14.74
CA GLY A 14 20.77 9.85 15.30
C GLY A 14 22.04 9.04 15.06
N VAL A 15 23.05 9.28 15.89
CA VAL A 15 24.34 8.60 15.84
C VAL A 15 24.59 7.88 17.18
N PRO A 16 24.92 6.58 17.17
CA PRO A 16 25.23 5.84 18.39
C PRO A 16 26.59 6.26 18.98
N SER A 17 26.90 5.80 20.19
CA SER A 17 28.19 6.10 20.82
C SER A 17 29.35 5.56 19.99
N VAL A 18 30.39 6.37 19.81
CA VAL A 18 31.68 5.95 19.21
C VAL A 18 32.56 5.20 20.20
N GLU A 19 32.25 5.31 21.50
CA GLU A 19 32.97 4.65 22.58
C GLU A 19 32.54 3.19 22.76
N ASP A 20 31.36 2.83 22.21
CA ASP A 20 30.89 1.45 22.23
C ASP A 20 31.80 0.59 21.36
N VAL A 21 32.58 -0.28 22.00
CA VAL A 21 33.44 -1.26 21.34
C VAL A 21 32.90 -2.68 21.51
N ASP A 22 33.17 -3.53 20.54
CA ASP A 22 32.87 -4.95 20.61
C ASP A 22 33.98 -5.74 21.35
N LYS A 23 33.83 -7.07 21.40
CA LYS A 23 34.79 -7.97 22.07
C LYS A 23 36.19 -7.97 21.45
N LEU A 24 36.33 -7.42 20.24
CA LEU A 24 37.60 -7.28 19.52
C LEU A 24 38.20 -5.88 19.69
N ASN A 25 37.63 -5.05 20.56
CA ASN A 25 37.99 -3.65 20.74
C ASN A 25 37.83 -2.82 19.44
N LEU A 26 36.93 -3.26 18.55
CA LEU A 26 36.55 -2.51 17.35
C LEU A 26 35.30 -1.67 17.66
N PRO A 27 35.12 -0.49 17.04
CA PRO A 27 33.88 0.28 17.14
C PRO A 27 32.67 -0.60 16.82
N LYS A 28 31.70 -0.69 17.73
CA LYS A 28 30.59 -1.65 17.63
C LYS A 28 29.59 -1.31 16.53
N HIS A 29 29.40 -0.02 16.28
CA HIS A 29 28.35 0.50 15.40
C HIS A 29 28.88 1.13 14.10
N PHE A 30 30.19 1.06 13.87
CA PHE A 30 30.85 1.69 12.73
C PHE A 30 31.72 0.68 11.98
N GLU A 31 31.90 0.96 10.69
CA GLU A 31 32.68 0.14 9.76
C GLU A 31 34.07 0.71 9.48
N TRP A 32 34.45 1.76 10.21
CA TRP A 32 35.72 2.47 10.08
C TRP A 32 36.18 2.99 11.45
N THR A 33 37.51 3.05 11.66
CA THR A 33 38.10 3.49 12.94
C THR A 33 38.41 4.98 12.99
N GLU A 34 38.54 5.67 11.85
CA GLU A 34 38.90 7.09 11.78
C GLU A 34 37.69 8.01 11.51
N GLY A 35 36.50 7.63 12.00
CA GLY A 35 35.29 8.45 11.86
C GLY A 35 34.63 8.38 10.47
N ILE A 36 34.25 9.53 9.92
CA ILE A 36 33.47 9.64 8.68
C ILE A 36 34.40 9.61 7.45
N SER A 37 34.09 8.74 6.47
CA SER A 37 34.91 8.57 5.25
C SER A 37 34.43 9.37 4.02
N VAL A 38 33.21 9.91 4.05
CA VAL A 38 32.72 10.75 2.96
C VAL A 38 33.34 12.15 3.03
N ALA A 39 33.60 12.75 1.87
CA ALA A 39 34.12 14.12 1.78
C ALA A 39 33.01 15.17 1.93
N GLY A 40 31.76 14.76 1.82
CA GLY A 40 30.58 15.57 2.10
C GLY A 40 29.29 14.80 1.87
N LEU A 41 28.19 15.31 2.40
CA LEU A 41 26.86 14.68 2.33
C LEU A 41 25.83 15.62 1.71
N VAL A 42 24.98 15.08 0.84
CA VAL A 42 23.85 15.79 0.22
C VAL A 42 22.56 15.03 0.53
N VAL A 43 21.61 15.70 1.16
CA VAL A 43 20.30 15.14 1.56
C VAL A 43 19.15 16.04 1.12
N GLY A 44 17.94 15.46 1.05
CA GLY A 44 16.72 16.25 0.90
C GLY A 44 16.41 17.02 2.19
N GLU A 45 16.31 16.29 3.30
CA GLU A 45 15.99 16.81 4.62
C GLU A 45 16.89 16.17 5.67
N ILE A 46 17.39 16.99 6.59
CA ILE A 46 18.17 16.56 7.75
C ILE A 46 17.28 16.55 8.99
N CYS A 47 17.22 15.42 9.68
CA CYS A 47 16.49 15.29 10.94
C CYS A 47 17.28 15.93 12.10
N THR A 48 16.67 16.92 12.75
CA THR A 48 17.26 17.63 13.91
C THR A 48 16.83 17.06 15.25
N THR A 49 15.74 16.30 15.29
CA THR A 49 15.15 15.69 16.50
C THR A 49 15.04 14.16 16.32
N PRO A 50 16.19 13.46 16.27
CA PRO A 50 16.17 12.02 16.10
C PRO A 50 15.57 11.29 17.32
N SER A 51 15.07 10.08 17.10
CA SER A 51 14.55 9.21 18.16
C SER A 51 15.03 7.78 17.96
N HIS A 52 15.92 7.34 18.84
CA HIS A 52 16.36 5.94 18.91
C HIS A 52 17.06 5.70 20.26
N TRP A 53 16.82 4.55 20.89
CA TRP A 53 17.32 4.26 22.24
C TRP A 53 18.86 4.24 22.37
N ARG A 54 19.59 4.07 21.26
CA ARG A 54 21.06 4.16 21.20
C ARG A 54 21.62 5.54 20.84
N GLN A 55 20.78 6.51 20.50
CA GLN A 55 21.29 7.79 20.00
C GLN A 55 22.04 8.55 21.11
N THR A 56 23.19 9.12 20.76
CA THR A 56 23.97 9.98 21.67
C THR A 56 24.10 11.41 21.16
N ARG A 57 24.00 11.60 19.83
CA ARG A 57 24.07 12.90 19.16
C ARG A 57 23.33 12.88 17.82
N THR A 58 23.13 14.06 17.24
CA THR A 58 22.58 14.20 15.88
C THR A 58 23.63 13.91 14.81
N LEU A 59 23.19 13.60 13.58
CA LEU A 59 24.08 13.44 12.44
C LEU A 59 24.87 14.72 12.15
N SER A 60 24.21 15.88 12.19
CA SER A 60 24.85 17.18 11.95
C SER A 60 25.97 17.47 12.94
N THR A 61 25.74 17.21 14.24
CA THR A 61 26.75 17.37 15.28
C THR A 61 27.95 16.46 15.04
N TRP A 62 27.73 15.20 14.68
CA TRP A 62 28.82 14.27 14.37
C TRP A 62 29.65 14.71 13.15
N MET A 63 28.98 15.23 12.11
CA MET A 63 29.66 15.75 10.92
C MET A 63 30.50 17.00 11.23
N GLU A 64 29.97 17.92 12.03
CA GLU A 64 30.66 19.13 12.47
C GLU A 64 31.92 18.80 13.27
N GLU A 65 31.83 17.87 14.23
CA GLU A 65 32.96 17.40 15.04
C GLU A 65 34.07 16.75 14.20
N GLN A 66 33.73 16.17 13.05
CA GLN A 66 34.68 15.53 12.12
C GLN A 66 35.12 16.45 10.97
N GLY A 67 34.65 17.70 10.95
CA GLY A 67 34.99 18.66 9.88
C GLY A 67 34.46 18.26 8.49
N ILE A 68 33.34 17.52 8.43
CA ILE A 68 32.77 17.04 7.16
C ILE A 68 31.60 17.95 6.74
N PRO A 69 31.63 18.56 5.54
CA PRO A 69 30.55 19.41 5.08
C PRO A 69 29.29 18.62 4.69
N GLY A 70 28.12 19.17 5.01
CA GLY A 70 26.82 18.64 4.59
C GLY A 70 25.95 19.75 4.02
N ILE A 71 25.03 19.41 3.11
CA ILE A 71 23.99 20.30 2.59
C ILE A 71 22.65 19.58 2.53
N SER A 72 21.58 20.27 2.95
CA SER A 72 20.20 19.81 2.90
C SER A 72 19.35 20.72 2.01
N ASP A 73 18.05 20.42 1.89
CA ASP A 73 17.10 21.09 1.02
C ASP A 73 17.44 20.99 -0.48
N ILE A 74 18.03 19.86 -0.87
CA ILE A 74 18.42 19.57 -2.25
C ILE A 74 17.45 18.58 -2.88
N ASP A 75 17.04 18.83 -4.12
CA ASP A 75 16.32 17.83 -4.93
C ASP A 75 17.28 16.69 -5.33
N THR A 76 17.47 15.75 -4.41
CA THR A 76 18.37 14.60 -4.56
C THR A 76 17.99 13.70 -5.74
N ARG A 77 16.70 13.66 -6.11
CA ARG A 77 16.20 12.92 -7.26
C ARG A 77 16.68 13.54 -8.57
N ALA A 78 16.55 14.86 -8.71
CA ALA A 78 17.09 15.57 -9.88
C ALA A 78 18.61 15.39 -10.01
N LEU A 79 19.34 15.44 -8.89
CA LEU A 79 20.78 15.22 -8.88
C LEU A 79 21.15 13.77 -9.25
N THR A 80 20.40 12.78 -8.76
CA THR A 80 20.59 11.36 -9.09
C THR A 80 20.41 11.10 -10.58
N LYS A 81 19.33 11.63 -11.19
CA LYS A 81 19.10 11.55 -12.65
C LYS A 81 20.26 12.19 -13.43
N LYS A 82 20.74 13.36 -12.98
CA LYS A 82 21.88 14.05 -13.61
C LYS A 82 23.17 13.21 -13.56
N ILE A 83 23.45 12.55 -12.43
CA ILE A 83 24.61 11.65 -12.29
C ILE A 83 24.44 10.42 -13.21
N ARG A 84 23.27 9.78 -13.22
CA ARG A 84 22.98 8.63 -14.10
C ARG A 84 23.18 8.97 -15.58
N GLU A 85 22.68 10.12 -16.02
CA GLU A 85 22.69 10.54 -17.43
C GLU A 85 24.08 10.93 -17.92
N ASN A 86 24.86 11.64 -17.09
CA ASN A 86 26.16 12.19 -17.46
C ASN A 86 27.36 11.32 -17.00
N GLY A 87 27.12 10.30 -16.19
CA GLY A 87 28.16 9.46 -15.59
C GLY A 87 28.78 10.07 -14.33
N THR A 88 29.95 9.56 -13.93
CA THR A 88 30.65 10.01 -12.72
C THR A 88 31.11 11.45 -12.90
N ILE A 89 30.36 12.39 -12.31
CA ILE A 89 30.66 13.82 -12.35
C ILE A 89 31.53 14.23 -11.16
N LEU A 90 32.45 15.17 -11.40
CA LEU A 90 33.13 15.88 -10.33
C LEU A 90 32.20 16.95 -9.76
N GLY A 91 32.19 17.10 -8.44
CA GLY A 91 31.34 18.03 -7.72
C GLY A 91 32.04 18.61 -6.49
N ARG A 92 31.46 19.67 -5.94
CA ARG A 92 31.91 20.31 -4.70
C ARG A 92 30.74 20.92 -3.95
N ILE A 93 30.88 21.05 -2.64
CA ILE A 93 30.02 21.89 -1.80
C ILE A 93 30.78 23.20 -1.59
N ALA A 94 30.15 24.34 -1.87
CA ALA A 94 30.75 25.66 -1.71
C ALA A 94 29.87 26.51 -0.81
N TYR A 95 30.49 27.22 0.15
CA TYR A 95 29.79 28.09 1.09
C TYR A 95 29.21 29.34 0.42
N GLU A 96 29.92 29.86 -0.58
CA GLU A 96 29.47 30.96 -1.44
C GLU A 96 29.55 30.56 -2.90
N LEU A 97 28.67 31.15 -3.72
CA LEU A 97 28.78 31.04 -5.17
C LEU A 97 30.14 31.60 -5.60
N PRO A 98 30.93 30.83 -6.37
CA PRO A 98 32.21 31.33 -6.84
C PRO A 98 32.01 32.52 -7.76
N LYS A 99 32.91 33.51 -7.68
CA LYS A 99 32.91 34.63 -8.61
C LYS A 99 33.06 34.10 -10.05
N PRO A 100 32.40 34.70 -11.06
CA PRO A 100 32.42 34.20 -12.44
C PRO A 100 33.82 33.98 -13.02
N GLU A 101 34.80 34.74 -12.54
CA GLU A 101 36.19 34.74 -13.01
C GLU A 101 37.09 33.74 -12.26
N THR A 102 36.60 33.08 -11.20
CA THR A 102 37.40 32.14 -10.42
C THR A 102 37.40 30.76 -11.09
N GLU A 103 38.44 30.47 -11.87
CA GLU A 103 38.67 29.14 -12.45
C GLU A 103 38.99 28.13 -11.33
N LEU A 104 38.01 27.32 -10.95
CA LEU A 104 38.13 26.39 -9.83
C LEU A 104 38.42 24.99 -10.35
N LYS A 105 39.71 24.62 -10.34
CA LYS A 105 40.18 23.30 -10.73
C LYS A 105 39.67 22.23 -9.75
N ILE A 106 38.69 21.42 -10.15
CA ILE A 106 38.22 20.29 -9.36
C ILE A 106 39.13 19.09 -9.65
N LEU A 107 39.84 18.61 -8.63
CA LEU A 107 40.73 17.46 -8.75
C LEU A 107 39.93 16.16 -8.68
N ASP A 108 40.21 15.23 -9.60
CA ASP A 108 39.61 13.90 -9.55
C ASP A 108 40.31 13.05 -8.46
N PRO A 109 39.61 12.63 -7.39
CA PRO A 109 40.21 11.79 -6.37
C PRO A 109 40.66 10.43 -6.90
N ASN A 110 40.12 9.94 -8.03
CA ASN A 110 40.48 8.65 -8.61
C ASN A 110 41.91 8.62 -9.18
N SER A 111 42.57 9.77 -9.39
CA SER A 111 43.96 9.81 -9.84
C SER A 111 44.98 9.54 -8.72
N ARG A 112 44.52 9.52 -7.46
CA ARG A 112 45.36 9.25 -6.28
C ARG A 112 45.26 7.79 -5.86
N ASN A 113 46.26 7.30 -5.14
CA ASN A 113 46.20 5.96 -4.53
C ASN A 113 45.38 6.01 -3.23
N LEU A 114 44.05 5.98 -3.37
CA LEU A 114 43.12 6.04 -2.23
C LEU A 114 43.28 4.85 -1.27
N VAL A 115 43.74 3.70 -1.78
CA VAL A 115 44.07 2.54 -0.94
C VAL A 115 45.19 2.85 0.07
N ALA A 116 46.22 3.57 -0.35
CA ALA A 116 47.32 3.96 0.54
C ALA A 116 46.90 4.96 1.62
N GLU A 117 45.89 5.77 1.33
CA GLU A 117 45.30 6.73 2.27
C GLU A 117 44.55 5.99 3.37
N CYS A 118 43.71 5.01 3.01
CA CYS A 118 42.86 4.28 3.95
C CYS A 118 43.59 3.14 4.69
N SER A 119 44.48 2.40 4.04
CA SER A 119 45.10 1.19 4.63
C SER A 119 45.75 1.46 5.99
N VAL A 120 45.66 0.47 6.90
CA VAL A 120 46.45 0.39 8.13
C VAL A 120 47.93 0.59 7.84
N LYS A 121 48.63 1.22 8.77
CA LYS A 121 50.06 1.54 8.62
C LYS A 121 50.97 0.44 9.13
N ASN A 122 50.51 -0.37 10.09
CA ASN A 122 51.24 -1.49 10.67
C ASN A 122 50.33 -2.73 10.72
N PRO A 123 50.89 -3.95 10.68
CA PRO A 123 50.12 -5.18 10.85
C PRO A 123 49.37 -5.24 12.19
N ILE A 124 48.14 -5.73 12.17
CA ILE A 124 47.28 -5.91 13.36
C ILE A 124 46.77 -7.36 13.38
N ILE A 125 46.85 -8.01 14.54
CA ILE A 125 46.40 -9.40 14.71
C ILE A 125 45.11 -9.41 15.54
N TYR A 126 44.07 -10.03 14.99
CA TYR A 126 42.81 -10.31 15.66
C TYR A 126 42.69 -11.81 15.94
N ASN A 127 42.15 -12.15 17.11
CA ASN A 127 42.03 -13.53 17.59
C ASN A 127 43.36 -14.33 17.49
N PRO A 128 44.41 -13.93 18.24
CA PRO A 128 45.77 -14.46 18.07
C PRO A 128 45.89 -15.98 18.28
N ASN A 129 44.98 -16.58 19.04
CA ASN A 129 44.92 -18.03 19.29
C ASN A 129 43.98 -18.77 18.32
N GLY A 130 43.39 -18.05 17.37
CA GLY A 130 42.46 -18.58 16.38
C GLY A 130 43.13 -19.45 15.31
N SER A 131 42.31 -20.20 14.59
CA SER A 131 42.72 -21.02 13.46
C SER A 131 41.55 -21.17 12.47
N PRO A 132 41.79 -21.12 11.15
CA PRO A 132 43.09 -21.00 10.48
C PRO A 132 43.68 -19.58 10.52
N ARG A 133 44.94 -19.41 10.08
CA ARG A 133 45.62 -18.11 9.98
C ARG A 133 45.30 -17.45 8.63
N ILE A 134 44.61 -16.33 8.65
CA ILE A 134 44.23 -15.56 7.47
C ILE A 134 45.06 -14.30 7.39
N CYS A 135 45.79 -14.10 6.29
CA CYS A 135 46.41 -12.81 5.98
C CYS A 135 45.40 -11.96 5.19
N ALA A 136 44.98 -10.83 5.74
CA ALA A 136 44.05 -9.90 5.13
C ALA A 136 44.81 -8.65 4.65
N ILE A 137 44.86 -8.41 3.34
CA ILE A 137 45.43 -7.17 2.80
C ILE A 137 44.40 -6.06 2.94
N ASP A 138 44.74 -5.02 3.70
CA ASP A 138 43.89 -3.86 3.87
C ASP A 138 43.97 -2.93 2.66
N CYS A 139 42.91 -2.92 1.86
CA CYS A 139 42.73 -2.00 0.75
C CYS A 139 41.75 -0.85 1.08
N GLY A 140 41.40 -0.64 2.35
CA GLY A 140 40.25 0.17 2.79
C GLY A 140 39.13 -0.72 3.33
N LEU A 141 39.51 -1.71 4.14
CA LEU A 141 38.67 -2.77 4.68
C LEU A 141 37.52 -2.21 5.54
N LYS A 142 36.33 -2.78 5.37
CA LYS A 142 35.23 -2.62 6.32
C LYS A 142 35.40 -3.57 7.51
N LEU A 143 35.26 -3.04 8.72
CA LEU A 143 35.52 -3.78 9.97
C LEU A 143 34.72 -5.07 10.10
N ASN A 144 33.51 -5.15 9.52
CA ASN A 144 32.70 -6.35 9.60
C ASN A 144 33.33 -7.56 8.90
N GLN A 145 34.25 -7.37 7.94
CA GLN A 145 35.02 -8.48 7.35
C GLN A 145 35.87 -9.19 8.40
N ILE A 146 36.48 -8.45 9.34
CA ILE A 146 37.22 -9.02 10.48
C ILE A 146 36.25 -9.76 11.40
N ARG A 147 35.09 -9.16 11.71
CA ARG A 147 34.08 -9.78 12.57
C ARG A 147 33.60 -11.11 11.98
N CYS A 148 33.30 -11.17 10.67
CA CYS A 148 32.86 -12.39 9.99
C CYS A 148 33.90 -13.53 10.10
N PHE A 149 35.20 -13.23 9.95
CA PHE A 149 36.25 -14.23 10.10
C PHE A 149 36.47 -14.68 11.56
N VAL A 150 36.54 -13.73 12.48
CA VAL A 150 36.82 -14.03 13.90
C VAL A 150 35.64 -14.76 14.54
N ALA A 151 34.39 -14.44 14.18
CA ALA A 151 33.20 -15.17 14.63
C ALA A 151 33.24 -16.66 14.24
N ARG A 152 33.98 -17.01 13.18
CA ARG A 152 34.20 -18.38 12.69
C ARG A 152 35.50 -19.01 13.21
N GLY A 153 36.15 -18.37 14.18
CA GLY A 153 37.32 -18.88 14.90
C GLY A 153 38.67 -18.59 14.25
N ALA A 154 38.72 -17.88 13.13
CA ALA A 154 39.97 -17.60 12.41
C ALA A 154 40.87 -16.61 13.16
N ARG A 155 42.20 -16.78 13.04
CA ARG A 155 43.19 -15.73 13.39
C ARG A 155 43.37 -14.85 12.16
N VAL A 156 43.10 -13.56 12.28
CA VAL A 156 43.22 -12.63 11.16
C VAL A 156 44.39 -11.69 11.38
N GLU A 157 45.32 -11.66 10.44
CA GLU A 157 46.42 -10.70 10.40
C GLU A 157 46.15 -9.69 9.30
N LEU A 158 45.67 -8.51 9.69
CA LEU A 158 45.42 -7.39 8.81
C LEU A 158 46.74 -6.69 8.51
N VAL A 159 47.14 -6.64 7.25
CA VAL A 159 48.43 -6.07 6.81
C VAL A 159 48.22 -4.88 5.88
N PRO A 160 49.18 -3.94 5.82
CA PRO A 160 49.11 -2.81 4.89
C PRO A 160 48.99 -3.25 3.42
N TRP A 161 48.37 -2.41 2.58
CA TRP A 161 48.14 -2.66 1.15
C TRP A 161 49.38 -3.08 0.34
N ASN A 162 50.57 -2.61 0.75
CA ASN A 162 51.87 -2.85 0.11
C ASN A 162 52.75 -3.86 0.86
N HIS A 163 52.18 -4.64 1.79
CA HIS A 163 52.92 -5.61 2.58
C HIS A 163 53.58 -6.68 1.71
N ASN A 164 54.80 -7.10 2.07
CA ASN A 164 55.52 -8.16 1.37
C ASN A 164 55.02 -9.53 1.83
N LEU A 165 54.22 -10.20 1.00
CA LEU A 165 53.57 -11.45 1.37
C LEU A 165 54.56 -12.63 1.38
N ASN A 166 54.47 -13.47 2.41
CA ASN A 166 55.18 -14.73 2.51
C ASN A 166 54.20 -15.87 2.88
N VAL A 167 54.04 -16.82 1.97
CA VAL A 167 53.11 -17.94 2.07
C VAL A 167 53.29 -18.80 3.34
N THR A 168 54.49 -18.84 3.94
CA THR A 168 54.73 -19.67 5.15
C THR A 168 54.00 -19.14 6.39
N ASN A 169 53.56 -17.88 6.37
CA ASN A 169 53.06 -17.19 7.54
C ASN A 169 51.55 -17.33 7.74
N PHE A 170 50.81 -17.75 6.72
CA PHE A 170 49.35 -17.82 6.73
C PHE A 170 48.83 -19.00 5.90
N ASP A 171 47.62 -19.44 6.21
CA ASP A 171 46.98 -20.61 5.61
C ASP A 171 46.01 -20.21 4.49
N GLY A 172 45.54 -18.95 4.48
CA GLY A 172 44.70 -18.36 3.42
C GLY A 172 44.94 -16.87 3.23
N LEU A 173 44.76 -16.39 2.00
CA LEU A 173 44.90 -14.97 1.63
C LEU A 173 43.53 -14.34 1.40
N PHE A 174 43.29 -13.20 2.04
CA PHE A 174 42.12 -12.38 1.83
C PHE A 174 42.51 -10.98 1.33
N ILE A 175 41.79 -10.48 0.33
CA ILE A 175 41.99 -9.14 -0.25
C ILE A 175 40.70 -8.35 -0.04
N SER A 176 40.77 -7.32 0.81
CA SER A 176 39.57 -6.58 1.23
C SER A 176 38.96 -5.73 0.12
N ASN A 177 37.79 -5.16 0.41
CA ASN A 177 37.25 -4.04 -0.34
C ASN A 177 38.18 -2.81 -0.25
N GLY A 178 37.87 -1.78 -1.06
CA GLY A 178 38.60 -0.53 -1.03
C GLY A 178 38.08 0.53 -2.01
N PRO A 179 38.53 1.79 -1.86
CA PRO A 179 38.23 2.86 -2.80
C PRO A 179 39.25 2.94 -3.95
N GLY A 180 38.87 3.62 -5.03
CA GLY A 180 39.79 4.03 -6.08
C GLY A 180 39.85 3.09 -7.30
N ASP A 181 40.82 3.36 -8.17
CA ASP A 181 41.04 2.61 -9.41
C ASP A 181 41.99 1.43 -9.15
N PRO A 182 41.62 0.17 -9.47
CA PRO A 182 42.53 -0.97 -9.32
C PRO A 182 43.85 -0.83 -10.11
N VAL A 183 43.89 -0.01 -11.17
CA VAL A 183 45.10 0.22 -11.98
C VAL A 183 46.21 0.91 -11.19
N VAL A 184 45.89 1.68 -10.14
CA VAL A 184 46.91 2.33 -9.29
C VAL A 184 47.48 1.38 -8.22
N CYS A 185 46.84 0.24 -7.96
CA CYS A 185 47.23 -0.75 -6.94
C CYS A 185 48.32 -1.73 -7.42
N LYS A 186 49.30 -1.27 -8.22
CA LYS A 186 50.28 -2.12 -8.92
C LYS A 186 51.11 -3.00 -7.98
N ASP A 187 51.49 -2.47 -6.82
CA ASP A 187 52.35 -3.21 -5.90
C ASP A 187 51.58 -4.33 -5.18
N THR A 188 50.32 -4.08 -4.80
CA THR A 188 49.42 -5.13 -4.29
C THR A 188 49.20 -6.22 -5.33
N VAL A 189 48.93 -5.84 -6.59
CA VAL A 189 48.76 -6.79 -7.71
C VAL A 189 50.00 -7.68 -7.87
N LYS A 190 51.21 -7.12 -7.81
CA LYS A 190 52.47 -7.90 -7.88
C LYS A 190 52.58 -8.92 -6.74
N GLN A 191 52.18 -8.55 -5.51
CA GLN A 191 52.20 -9.46 -4.37
C GLN A 191 51.18 -10.60 -4.54
N VAL A 192 49.98 -10.31 -5.03
CA VAL A 192 48.97 -11.34 -5.33
C VAL A 192 49.45 -12.27 -6.45
N GLN A 193 50.07 -11.72 -7.50
CA GLN A 193 50.69 -12.51 -8.58
C GLN A 193 51.80 -13.42 -8.09
N LYS A 194 52.60 -12.97 -7.12
CA LYS A 194 53.63 -13.77 -6.47
C LYS A 194 53.00 -14.98 -5.77
N ILE A 195 51.99 -14.77 -4.93
CA ILE A 195 51.31 -15.86 -4.21
C ILE A 195 50.63 -16.86 -5.16
N LEU A 196 49.96 -16.38 -6.23
CA LEU A 196 49.34 -17.24 -7.25
C LEU A 196 50.34 -18.18 -7.95
N LYS A 197 51.62 -17.78 -8.04
CA LYS A 197 52.71 -18.58 -8.64
C LYS A 197 53.36 -19.51 -7.63
N GLU A 198 53.51 -19.07 -6.39
CA GLU A 198 54.27 -19.77 -5.35
C GLU A 198 53.46 -20.86 -4.62
N SER A 199 52.12 -20.78 -4.60
CA SER A 199 51.31 -21.74 -3.84
C SER A 199 49.86 -21.91 -4.32
N ASN A 200 49.17 -22.89 -3.73
CA ASN A 200 47.74 -23.15 -3.94
C ASN A 200 46.92 -22.90 -2.66
N ILE A 201 47.38 -22.03 -1.76
CA ILE A 201 46.57 -21.64 -0.59
C ILE A 201 45.28 -20.94 -1.07
N PRO A 202 44.16 -21.06 -0.36
CA PRO A 202 42.94 -20.40 -0.80
C PRO A 202 43.07 -18.87 -0.83
N ILE A 203 42.42 -18.26 -1.83
CA ILE A 203 42.41 -16.80 -2.02
C ILE A 203 40.96 -16.33 -2.18
N PHE A 204 40.58 -15.32 -1.40
CA PHE A 204 39.27 -14.67 -1.49
C PHE A 204 39.41 -13.15 -1.62
N GLY A 205 38.78 -12.55 -2.63
CA GLY A 205 38.76 -11.10 -2.85
C GLY A 205 37.34 -10.53 -2.81
N ILE A 206 37.17 -9.35 -2.20
CA ILE A 206 35.89 -8.64 -2.12
C ILE A 206 36.01 -7.25 -2.77
N CYS A 207 35.06 -6.87 -3.63
CA CYS A 207 34.97 -5.55 -4.26
C CYS A 207 36.27 -5.14 -4.98
N LEU A 208 37.05 -4.19 -4.44
CA LEU A 208 38.37 -3.87 -5.00
C LEU A 208 39.32 -5.08 -4.98
N GLY A 209 39.22 -5.94 -3.96
CA GLY A 209 39.97 -7.20 -3.92
C GLY A 209 39.60 -8.17 -5.05
N HIS A 210 38.34 -8.17 -5.50
CA HIS A 210 37.93 -8.89 -6.72
C HIS A 210 38.62 -8.31 -7.96
N GLN A 211 38.67 -6.99 -8.07
CA GLN A 211 39.32 -6.30 -9.19
C GLN A 211 40.85 -6.50 -9.19
N ILE A 212 41.50 -6.48 -8.01
CA ILE A 212 42.93 -6.73 -7.84
C ILE A 212 43.26 -8.17 -8.21
N LEU A 213 42.50 -9.15 -7.73
CA LEU A 213 42.70 -10.56 -8.09
C LEU A 213 42.51 -10.78 -9.59
N SER A 214 41.47 -10.19 -10.17
CA SER A 214 41.20 -10.26 -11.62
C SER A 214 42.34 -9.63 -12.44
N THR A 215 42.87 -8.49 -12.00
CA THR A 215 44.01 -7.85 -12.64
C THR A 215 45.29 -8.69 -12.50
N ALA A 216 45.50 -9.33 -11.34
CA ALA A 216 46.64 -10.21 -11.11
C ALA A 216 46.68 -11.39 -12.08
N ILE A 217 45.52 -11.92 -12.48
CA ILE A 217 45.40 -13.01 -13.47
C ILE A 217 45.33 -12.52 -14.93
N GLY A 218 45.45 -11.21 -15.18
CA GLY A 218 45.53 -10.63 -16.52
C GLY A 218 44.23 -10.05 -17.08
N CYS A 219 43.16 -9.93 -16.28
CA CYS A 219 41.92 -9.29 -16.73
C CYS A 219 42.07 -7.77 -16.82
N LYS A 220 41.23 -7.15 -17.65
CA LYS A 220 41.08 -5.69 -17.70
C LYS A 220 39.96 -5.22 -16.78
N THR A 221 40.15 -4.05 -16.19
CA THR A 221 39.13 -3.32 -15.44
C THR A 221 38.75 -2.04 -16.20
N TYR A 222 37.53 -1.54 -15.98
CA TYR A 222 37.05 -0.31 -16.60
C TYR A 222 36.19 0.50 -15.64
N LYS A 223 36.15 1.83 -15.83
CA LYS A 223 35.26 2.73 -15.10
C LYS A 223 33.83 2.55 -15.62
N MET A 224 32.90 2.30 -14.72
CA MET A 224 31.48 2.26 -15.03
C MET A 224 30.93 3.68 -15.21
N LYS A 225 29.83 3.83 -15.96
CA LYS A 225 29.19 5.14 -16.19
C LYS A 225 28.87 5.83 -14.86
N TYR A 226 28.01 5.24 -14.04
CA TYR A 226 27.64 5.75 -12.72
C TYR A 226 27.89 4.75 -11.58
N GLY A 227 28.33 3.51 -11.87
CA GLY A 227 28.67 2.50 -10.85
C GLY A 227 27.45 1.83 -10.21
N ASN A 228 27.69 0.73 -9.52
CA ASN A 228 26.68 -0.01 -8.76
C ASN A 228 26.81 0.39 -7.28
N ARG A 229 25.80 1.09 -6.76
CA ARG A 229 25.75 1.64 -5.39
C ARG A 229 24.36 1.48 -4.80
N GLY A 230 24.18 0.53 -3.91
CA GLY A 230 22.88 0.23 -3.31
C GLY A 230 22.90 -1.04 -2.48
N HIS A 231 21.78 -1.32 -1.81
CA HIS A 231 21.60 -2.53 -0.98
C HIS A 231 20.67 -3.56 -1.63
N ASN A 232 20.17 -3.26 -2.83
CA ASN A 232 19.12 -4.00 -3.54
C ASN A 232 19.61 -4.57 -4.88
N LEU A 233 20.91 -4.81 -5.02
CA LEU A 233 21.49 -5.17 -6.32
C LEU A 233 21.42 -6.67 -6.56
N PRO A 234 20.74 -7.13 -7.63
CA PRO A 234 20.52 -8.55 -7.88
C PRO A 234 21.70 -9.23 -8.59
N CYS A 235 22.23 -10.29 -7.99
CA CYS A 235 23.32 -11.08 -8.55
C CYS A 235 22.89 -12.52 -8.83
N ILE A 236 23.03 -12.97 -10.07
CA ILE A 236 22.77 -14.36 -10.50
C ILE A 236 24.05 -15.19 -10.37
N HIS A 237 23.95 -16.33 -9.69
CA HIS A 237 25.03 -17.30 -9.56
C HIS A 237 25.03 -18.29 -10.74
N HIS A 238 26.12 -18.36 -11.52
CA HIS A 238 26.19 -19.18 -12.75
C HIS A 238 26.08 -20.69 -12.52
N GLY A 239 26.45 -21.18 -11.34
CA GLY A 239 26.40 -22.61 -11.04
C GLY A 239 25.02 -23.14 -10.63
N THR A 240 24.12 -22.27 -10.17
CA THR A 240 22.79 -22.66 -9.64
C THR A 240 21.63 -21.95 -10.31
N GLY A 241 21.86 -20.85 -11.02
CA GLY A 241 20.83 -20.00 -11.60
C GLY A 241 20.06 -19.15 -10.58
N ARG A 242 20.43 -19.23 -9.29
CA ARG A 242 19.76 -18.46 -8.22
C ARG A 242 20.21 -17.02 -8.21
N CYS A 243 19.30 -16.14 -7.84
CA CYS A 243 19.51 -14.71 -7.66
C CYS A 243 19.55 -14.35 -6.17
N PHE A 244 20.48 -13.46 -5.79
CA PHE A 244 20.68 -13.00 -4.42
C PHE A 244 20.73 -11.48 -4.38
N MET A 245 20.18 -10.88 -3.32
CA MET A 245 20.31 -9.44 -3.08
C MET A 245 21.68 -9.14 -2.48
N THR A 246 22.32 -8.08 -2.97
CA THR A 246 23.67 -7.74 -2.57
C THR A 246 23.83 -6.27 -2.26
N SER A 247 24.71 -5.98 -1.30
CA SER A 247 25.20 -4.64 -1.01
C SER A 247 26.41 -4.33 -1.88
N GLN A 248 26.36 -3.22 -2.61
CA GLN A 248 27.39 -2.83 -3.56
C GLN A 248 27.75 -1.34 -3.42
N ASN A 249 29.03 -1.04 -3.58
CA ASN A 249 29.53 0.33 -3.64
C ASN A 249 30.81 0.43 -4.46
N HIS A 250 30.71 0.26 -5.77
CA HIS A 250 31.87 0.35 -6.67
C HIS A 250 31.57 1.16 -7.94
N GLY A 251 32.62 1.75 -8.50
CA GLY A 251 32.56 2.52 -9.76
C GLY A 251 33.41 1.94 -10.89
N TYR A 252 34.04 0.80 -10.66
CA TYR A 252 34.86 0.06 -11.62
C TYR A 252 34.38 -1.38 -11.68
N ALA A 253 34.50 -2.03 -12.82
CA ALA A 253 34.12 -3.43 -13.00
C ALA A 253 35.19 -4.20 -13.79
N VAL A 254 35.13 -5.52 -13.72
CA VAL A 254 36.02 -6.44 -14.44
C VAL A 254 35.40 -6.81 -15.79
N ASP A 255 36.19 -6.76 -16.86
CA ASP A 255 35.77 -7.25 -18.18
C ASP A 255 35.91 -8.78 -18.24
N ALA A 256 34.80 -9.49 -18.00
CA ALA A 256 34.74 -10.94 -18.02
C ALA A 256 35.20 -11.59 -19.34
N ARG A 257 35.21 -10.85 -20.46
CA ARG A 257 35.70 -11.36 -21.77
C ARG A 257 37.22 -11.54 -21.78
N THR A 258 37.92 -10.95 -20.81
CA THR A 258 39.38 -11.03 -20.66
C THR A 258 39.82 -12.12 -19.68
N LEU A 259 38.89 -12.92 -19.16
CA LEU A 259 39.21 -14.01 -18.25
C LEU A 259 40.08 -15.08 -18.93
N PRO A 260 41.16 -15.55 -18.29
CA PRO A 260 41.91 -16.71 -18.76
C PRO A 260 41.05 -17.97 -18.80
N THR A 261 41.43 -18.95 -19.62
CA THR A 261 40.65 -20.19 -19.84
C THR A 261 40.41 -21.04 -18.59
N ASP A 262 41.23 -20.87 -17.56
CA ASP A 262 41.15 -21.64 -16.30
C ASP A 262 40.22 -20.97 -15.26
N TRP A 263 39.67 -19.81 -15.61
CA TRP A 263 38.75 -19.02 -14.81
C TRP A 263 37.38 -18.92 -15.48
N GLU A 264 36.38 -18.61 -14.68
CA GLU A 264 35.01 -18.41 -15.14
C GLU A 264 34.29 -17.37 -14.27
N PRO A 265 33.27 -16.68 -14.82
CA PRO A 265 32.37 -15.87 -14.02
C PRO A 265 31.67 -16.71 -12.94
N LEU A 266 31.62 -16.20 -11.72
CA LEU A 266 30.91 -16.81 -10.60
C LEU A 266 29.52 -16.19 -10.43
N PHE A 267 29.45 -14.84 -10.46
CA PHE A 267 28.21 -14.07 -10.38
C PHE A 267 28.15 -13.03 -11.50
N THR A 268 26.93 -12.66 -11.88
CA THR A 268 26.63 -11.58 -12.82
C THR A 268 25.45 -10.75 -12.33
N ASN A 269 25.53 -9.44 -12.48
CA ASN A 269 24.44 -8.52 -12.14
C ASN A 269 23.25 -8.78 -13.08
N ALA A 270 22.05 -8.96 -12.54
CA ALA A 270 20.86 -9.28 -13.32
C ALA A 270 20.34 -8.09 -14.15
N ASN A 271 20.71 -6.85 -13.78
CA ASN A 271 20.22 -5.62 -14.40
C ASN A 271 21.12 -5.10 -15.53
N ASP A 272 22.44 -5.03 -15.31
CA ASP A 272 23.38 -4.45 -16.28
C ASP A 272 24.41 -5.45 -16.84
N HIS A 273 24.34 -6.71 -16.39
CA HIS A 273 25.20 -7.81 -16.82
C HIS A 273 26.70 -7.64 -16.52
N THR A 274 27.07 -6.76 -15.58
CA THR A 274 28.46 -6.66 -15.13
C THR A 274 28.90 -7.93 -14.39
N ASN A 275 30.23 -8.14 -14.37
CA ASN A 275 30.80 -9.24 -13.63
C ASN A 275 30.75 -8.96 -12.12
N GLU A 276 30.17 -9.88 -11.37
CA GLU A 276 29.98 -9.75 -9.92
C GLU A 276 30.82 -10.75 -9.12
N GLY A 277 31.68 -11.50 -9.80
CA GLY A 277 32.59 -12.44 -9.18
C GLY A 277 33.21 -13.40 -10.18
N ILE A 278 34.33 -14.01 -9.80
CA ILE A 278 35.06 -15.01 -10.59
C ILE A 278 35.49 -16.16 -9.72
N VAL A 279 35.68 -17.33 -10.33
CA VAL A 279 36.19 -18.54 -9.66
C VAL A 279 37.15 -19.28 -10.57
N HIS A 280 38.19 -19.87 -9.98
CA HIS A 280 39.09 -20.75 -10.71
C HIS A 280 38.46 -22.15 -10.84
N LYS A 281 38.62 -22.81 -11.99
CA LYS A 281 37.98 -24.11 -12.27
C LYS A 281 38.39 -25.23 -11.30
N THR A 282 39.68 -25.29 -10.94
CA THR A 282 40.25 -26.32 -10.05
C THR A 282 40.85 -25.81 -8.74
N LYS A 283 41.57 -24.68 -8.75
CA LYS A 283 42.26 -24.13 -7.58
C LYS A 283 41.30 -23.41 -6.60
N PRO A 284 41.65 -23.27 -5.32
CA PRO A 284 40.77 -22.70 -4.30
C PRO A 284 40.76 -21.16 -4.32
N TYR A 285 40.56 -20.56 -5.49
CA TYR A 285 40.54 -19.11 -5.67
C TYR A 285 39.18 -18.66 -6.15
N PHE A 286 38.62 -17.64 -5.50
CA PHE A 286 37.41 -16.98 -5.95
C PHE A 286 37.35 -15.54 -5.45
N SER A 287 36.48 -14.73 -6.03
CA SER A 287 36.24 -13.38 -5.56
C SER A 287 34.85 -12.90 -5.97
N VAL A 288 34.35 -11.88 -5.26
CA VAL A 288 33.03 -11.27 -5.51
C VAL A 288 33.15 -9.75 -5.52
N GLN A 289 32.38 -9.09 -6.38
CA GLN A 289 32.41 -7.64 -6.57
C GLN A 289 31.54 -6.89 -5.52
N PHE A 290 30.53 -7.55 -4.99
CA PHE A 290 29.68 -7.08 -3.90
C PHE A 290 30.29 -7.35 -2.51
N HIS A 291 29.61 -6.87 -1.47
CA HIS A 291 30.05 -6.90 -0.07
C HIS A 291 29.25 -7.94 0.76
N PRO A 292 29.67 -9.22 0.81
CA PRO A 292 28.99 -10.24 1.61
C PRO A 292 29.09 -10.01 3.12
N GLU A 293 29.95 -9.11 3.58
CA GLU A 293 29.98 -8.62 4.96
C GLU A 293 28.90 -7.58 5.28
N HIS A 294 28.06 -7.21 4.30
CA HIS A 294 26.87 -6.36 4.46
C HIS A 294 27.13 -5.00 5.12
N THR A 295 26.54 -4.69 6.28
CA THR A 295 26.80 -3.45 7.08
C THR A 295 27.15 -2.19 6.25
N ALA A 296 26.20 -1.58 5.54
CA ALA A 296 24.76 -1.85 5.49
C ALA A 296 24.34 -2.82 4.37
N GLY A 297 23.11 -3.31 4.44
CA GLY A 297 22.48 -4.16 3.42
C GLY A 297 22.29 -5.62 3.83
N PRO A 298 21.88 -6.48 2.88
CA PRO A 298 21.40 -7.84 3.15
C PRO A 298 22.52 -8.82 3.54
N GLU A 299 22.24 -9.72 4.49
CA GLU A 299 23.18 -10.75 4.99
C GLU A 299 23.19 -12.03 4.12
N ASP A 300 22.51 -12.01 2.97
CA ASP A 300 22.13 -13.20 2.16
C ASP A 300 23.33 -14.06 1.67
N LEU A 301 24.53 -13.48 1.59
CA LEU A 301 25.74 -14.14 1.09
C LEU A 301 26.91 -14.14 2.09
N GLU A 302 26.65 -13.95 3.39
CA GLU A 302 27.70 -14.06 4.42
C GLU A 302 28.34 -15.46 4.45
N LEU A 303 27.62 -16.50 3.97
CA LEU A 303 28.12 -17.88 3.87
C LEU A 303 29.39 -18.02 3.02
N LEU A 304 29.74 -17.03 2.19
CA LEU A 304 30.97 -17.03 1.40
C LEU A 304 32.23 -17.05 2.30
N PHE A 305 32.15 -16.47 3.50
CA PHE A 305 33.20 -16.57 4.51
C PHE A 305 33.37 -18.01 5.02
N ASP A 306 32.27 -18.75 5.20
CA ASP A 306 32.30 -20.17 5.58
C ASP A 306 32.99 -21.01 4.51
N VAL A 307 32.61 -20.81 3.24
CA VAL A 307 33.20 -21.55 2.11
C VAL A 307 34.70 -21.32 1.99
N PHE A 308 35.16 -20.07 2.17
CA PHE A 308 36.58 -19.76 2.15
C PHE A 308 37.33 -20.43 3.31
N LEU A 309 36.82 -20.33 4.54
CA LEU A 309 37.50 -20.91 5.71
C LEU A 309 37.52 -22.45 5.66
N ASP A 310 36.45 -23.07 5.18
CA ASP A 310 36.40 -24.52 4.96
C ASP A 310 37.48 -24.95 3.95
N ALA A 311 37.62 -24.22 2.83
CA ALA A 311 38.68 -24.48 1.85
C ALA A 311 40.09 -24.31 2.43
N VAL A 312 40.29 -23.35 3.34
CA VAL A 312 41.58 -23.16 4.04
C VAL A 312 41.90 -24.34 4.94
N LYS A 313 40.93 -24.78 5.75
CA LYS A 313 41.09 -25.94 6.64
C LYS A 313 41.36 -27.22 5.84
N GLU A 314 40.61 -27.45 4.76
CA GLU A 314 40.79 -28.61 3.88
C GLU A 314 42.17 -28.62 3.22
N THR A 315 42.64 -27.47 2.73
CA THR A 315 43.96 -27.32 2.11
C THR A 315 45.08 -27.55 3.13
N ALA A 316 44.98 -26.95 4.32
CA ALA A 316 45.96 -27.11 5.40
C ALA A 316 46.04 -28.56 5.90
N ALA A 317 44.91 -29.27 5.92
CA ALA A 317 44.85 -30.69 6.30
C ALA A 317 45.23 -31.67 5.16
N GLY A 318 45.48 -31.17 3.95
CA GLY A 318 45.75 -32.02 2.77
C GLY A 318 44.56 -32.92 2.38
N SER A 319 43.34 -32.51 2.73
CA SER A 319 42.11 -33.32 2.66
C SER A 319 41.10 -32.80 1.63
N ILE A 320 41.57 -32.09 0.61
CA ILE A 320 40.73 -31.48 -0.45
C ILE A 320 39.92 -32.58 -1.16
N GLN A 321 38.61 -32.61 -0.92
CA GLN A 321 37.71 -33.57 -1.56
C GLN A 321 37.06 -33.03 -2.84
N ARG A 322 36.87 -31.70 -2.91
CA ARG A 322 36.12 -31.00 -3.96
C ARG A 322 36.81 -29.68 -4.28
N SER A 323 36.61 -29.16 -5.49
CA SER A 323 37.06 -27.81 -5.81
C SER A 323 36.19 -26.77 -5.09
N ILE A 324 36.72 -25.57 -4.85
CA ILE A 324 35.95 -24.50 -4.21
C ILE A 324 34.69 -24.13 -5.01
N LYS A 325 34.75 -24.23 -6.34
CA LYS A 325 33.59 -24.11 -7.23
C LYS A 325 32.50 -25.11 -6.87
N GLN A 326 32.84 -26.39 -6.67
CA GLN A 326 31.89 -27.42 -6.30
C GLN A 326 31.30 -27.17 -4.90
N ASN A 327 32.11 -26.67 -3.96
CA ASN A 327 31.65 -26.30 -2.61
C ASN A 327 30.67 -25.11 -2.67
N LEU A 328 30.97 -24.07 -3.46
CA LEU A 328 30.08 -22.93 -3.71
C LEU A 328 28.75 -23.40 -4.33
N ILE A 329 28.82 -24.21 -5.38
CA ILE A 329 27.62 -24.77 -6.03
C ILE A 329 26.80 -25.56 -5.02
N GLN A 330 27.43 -26.44 -4.24
CA GLN A 330 26.71 -27.27 -3.26
C GLN A 330 26.01 -26.41 -2.20
N LYS A 331 26.70 -25.41 -1.63
CA LYS A 331 26.15 -24.55 -0.57
C LYS A 331 25.04 -23.63 -1.06
N LEU A 332 25.14 -23.16 -2.31
CA LEU A 332 24.14 -22.28 -2.93
C LEU A 332 23.02 -23.04 -3.64
N SER A 333 23.18 -24.35 -3.88
CA SER A 333 22.18 -25.15 -4.59
C SER A 333 20.91 -25.31 -3.78
N TYR A 334 19.78 -25.16 -4.46
CA TYR A 334 18.48 -25.53 -3.94
C TYR A 334 17.83 -26.54 -4.90
N LYS A 335 17.22 -27.59 -4.33
CA LYS A 335 16.42 -28.54 -5.11
C LYS A 335 14.94 -28.25 -4.82
N PRO A 336 14.19 -27.73 -5.80
CA PRO A 336 12.75 -27.51 -5.64
C PRO A 336 12.04 -28.79 -5.22
N ARG A 337 11.11 -28.67 -4.27
CA ARG A 337 10.26 -29.79 -3.86
C ARG A 337 9.44 -30.30 -5.07
N SER A 338 9.16 -31.59 -5.10
CA SER A 338 8.46 -32.23 -6.24
C SER A 338 7.01 -31.77 -6.39
N ASP A 339 6.35 -31.41 -5.30
CA ASP A 339 4.97 -30.92 -5.28
C ASP A 339 4.82 -29.52 -5.88
N VAL A 340 5.86 -28.68 -5.76
CA VAL A 340 5.89 -27.31 -6.33
C VAL A 340 6.13 -27.33 -7.85
N LYS A 341 6.80 -28.36 -8.38
CA LYS A 341 7.04 -28.46 -9.84
C LYS A 341 5.72 -28.67 -10.59
N LEU A 342 5.51 -27.91 -11.66
CA LEU A 342 4.41 -28.13 -12.60
C LEU A 342 4.91 -29.02 -13.74
N PRO A 343 4.58 -30.34 -13.77
CA PRO A 343 5.06 -31.23 -14.84
C PRO A 343 4.49 -30.85 -16.21
N GLU A 344 3.26 -30.33 -16.26
CA GLU A 344 2.68 -29.68 -17.44
C GLU A 344 2.14 -28.32 -17.00
N ARG A 345 2.32 -27.29 -17.84
CA ARG A 345 1.71 -25.98 -17.60
C ARG A 345 0.17 -26.10 -17.66
N PRO A 346 -0.57 -25.47 -16.74
CA PRO A 346 -2.02 -25.50 -16.76
C PRO A 346 -2.54 -24.81 -18.03
N LYS A 347 -3.63 -25.34 -18.59
CA LYS A 347 -4.30 -24.77 -19.78
C LYS A 347 -5.49 -23.92 -19.36
N LYS A 348 -6.07 -24.24 -18.20
CA LYS A 348 -7.27 -23.62 -17.67
C LYS A 348 -7.17 -23.53 -16.15
N VAL A 349 -7.25 -22.31 -15.63
CA VAL A 349 -7.08 -21.99 -14.22
C VAL A 349 -8.35 -21.40 -13.64
N LEU A 350 -8.79 -21.93 -12.50
CA LEU A 350 -9.86 -21.39 -11.68
C LEU A 350 -9.29 -20.39 -10.67
N ILE A 351 -9.92 -19.22 -10.56
CA ILE A 351 -9.62 -18.17 -9.59
C ILE A 351 -10.86 -17.98 -8.72
N LEU A 352 -10.68 -18.04 -7.40
CA LEU A 352 -11.74 -17.72 -6.45
C LEU A 352 -11.59 -16.25 -6.02
N GLY A 353 -12.61 -15.43 -6.26
CA GLY A 353 -12.66 -14.04 -5.81
C GLY A 353 -12.96 -13.91 -4.32
N SER A 354 -13.16 -12.67 -3.85
CA SER A 354 -13.39 -12.38 -2.43
C SER A 354 -14.84 -12.53 -1.94
N GLY A 355 -15.81 -12.50 -2.85
CA GLY A 355 -17.22 -12.34 -2.49
C GLY A 355 -17.59 -10.86 -2.31
N GLY A 356 -18.67 -10.60 -1.57
CA GLY A 356 -19.11 -9.23 -1.24
C GLY A 356 -18.12 -8.51 -0.33
N LEU A 357 -18.01 -7.19 -0.48
CA LEU A 357 -17.12 -6.37 0.36
C LEU A 357 -17.63 -6.29 1.80
N SER A 358 -16.73 -6.51 2.76
CA SER A 358 -17.01 -6.40 4.20
C SER A 358 -15.81 -5.83 4.95
N ILE A 359 -16.03 -5.32 6.17
CA ILE A 359 -14.93 -4.80 7.00
C ILE A 359 -13.89 -5.91 7.22
N GLY A 360 -12.65 -5.63 6.81
CA GLY A 360 -11.53 -6.58 6.84
C GLY A 360 -11.26 -7.29 5.51
N GLN A 361 -12.17 -7.23 4.54
CA GLN A 361 -12.01 -7.75 3.18
C GLN A 361 -12.67 -6.80 2.16
N ALA A 362 -11.91 -5.82 1.68
CA ALA A 362 -12.40 -4.71 0.87
C ALA A 362 -12.06 -4.91 -0.63
N GLY A 363 -11.69 -3.82 -1.32
CA GLY A 363 -11.41 -3.81 -2.77
C GLY A 363 -10.05 -4.38 -3.17
N GLU A 364 -9.14 -4.62 -2.21
CA GLU A 364 -7.77 -5.07 -2.49
C GLU A 364 -7.74 -6.36 -3.33
N PHE A 365 -8.71 -7.24 -3.15
CA PHE A 365 -8.83 -8.51 -3.87
C PHE A 365 -9.38 -8.36 -5.29
N ASP A 366 -10.07 -7.26 -5.59
CA ASP A 366 -10.45 -6.94 -6.97
C ASP A 366 -9.22 -6.57 -7.81
N TYR A 367 -8.34 -5.74 -7.24
CA TYR A 367 -7.02 -5.44 -7.81
C TYR A 367 -6.17 -6.69 -7.94
N SER A 368 -5.99 -7.46 -6.87
CA SER A 368 -5.19 -8.69 -6.88
C SER A 368 -5.69 -9.72 -7.90
N GLY A 369 -7.00 -9.98 -7.92
CA GLY A 369 -7.61 -10.92 -8.87
C GLY A 369 -7.45 -10.46 -10.33
N SER A 370 -7.61 -9.15 -10.59
CA SER A 370 -7.40 -8.57 -11.92
C SER A 370 -5.96 -8.72 -12.42
N GLN A 371 -4.97 -8.51 -11.54
CA GLN A 371 -3.55 -8.72 -11.88
C GLN A 371 -3.23 -10.20 -12.17
N ALA A 372 -3.83 -11.13 -11.41
CA ALA A 372 -3.67 -12.56 -11.66
C ALA A 372 -4.20 -12.96 -13.03
N ILE A 373 -5.38 -12.48 -13.39
CA ILE A 373 -5.98 -12.73 -14.71
C ILE A 373 -5.08 -12.20 -15.83
N LYS A 374 -4.53 -10.99 -15.67
CA LYS A 374 -3.57 -10.41 -16.62
C LYS A 374 -2.34 -11.30 -16.80
N ALA A 375 -1.70 -11.70 -15.70
CA ALA A 375 -0.50 -12.54 -15.72
C ALA A 375 -0.73 -13.89 -16.43
N LEU A 376 -1.87 -14.53 -16.17
CA LEU A 376 -2.26 -15.81 -16.78
C LEU A 376 -2.57 -15.67 -18.29
N LYS A 377 -3.22 -14.56 -18.69
CA LYS A 377 -3.54 -14.30 -20.10
C LYS A 377 -2.30 -14.11 -20.96
N GLU A 378 -1.27 -13.44 -20.47
CA GLU A 378 0.01 -13.30 -21.17
C GLU A 378 0.68 -14.66 -21.42
N GLU A 379 0.47 -15.62 -20.52
CA GLU A 379 0.93 -17.01 -20.68
C GLU A 379 -0.03 -17.87 -21.52
N LYS A 380 -1.07 -17.26 -22.11
CA LYS A 380 -2.11 -17.91 -22.93
C LYS A 380 -2.89 -18.99 -22.18
N ILE A 381 -3.11 -18.80 -20.89
CA ILE A 381 -3.87 -19.70 -20.02
C ILE A 381 -5.32 -19.22 -19.94
N GLN A 382 -6.28 -20.13 -20.13
CA GLN A 382 -7.69 -19.81 -19.99
C GLN A 382 -8.05 -19.58 -18.52
N THR A 383 -8.81 -18.53 -18.24
CA THR A 383 -9.13 -18.06 -16.89
C THR A 383 -10.62 -18.20 -16.59
N ILE A 384 -10.94 -18.82 -15.46
CA ILE A 384 -12.30 -18.92 -14.93
C ILE A 384 -12.33 -18.24 -13.58
N LEU A 385 -13.25 -17.30 -13.41
CA LEU A 385 -13.44 -16.58 -12.15
C LEU A 385 -14.79 -16.93 -11.54
N ILE A 386 -14.80 -17.24 -10.24
CA ILE A 386 -16.04 -17.25 -9.44
C ILE A 386 -15.97 -16.06 -8.49
N ASN A 387 -16.88 -15.10 -8.67
CA ASN A 387 -17.08 -14.01 -7.73
C ASN A 387 -18.52 -13.48 -7.82
N PRO A 388 -19.32 -13.55 -6.75
CA PRO A 388 -20.68 -13.01 -6.73
C PRO A 388 -20.75 -11.49 -6.61
N ASN A 389 -19.64 -10.80 -6.33
CA ASN A 389 -19.63 -9.34 -6.28
C ASN A 389 -19.66 -8.75 -7.70
N ILE A 390 -20.84 -8.27 -8.07
CA ILE A 390 -21.18 -7.74 -9.38
C ILE A 390 -20.53 -6.39 -9.67
N ALA A 391 -20.10 -5.65 -8.65
CA ALA A 391 -19.50 -4.32 -8.81
C ALA A 391 -18.00 -4.36 -9.12
N THR A 392 -17.37 -5.53 -9.08
CA THR A 392 -15.91 -5.64 -9.28
C THR A 392 -15.46 -5.48 -10.73
N VAL A 393 -14.26 -4.91 -10.92
CA VAL A 393 -13.57 -4.82 -12.22
C VAL A 393 -13.14 -6.19 -12.71
N GLN A 394 -12.77 -7.10 -11.82
CA GLN A 394 -12.35 -8.45 -12.18
C GLN A 394 -13.46 -9.25 -12.90
N THR A 395 -14.73 -8.92 -12.64
CA THR A 395 -15.89 -9.55 -13.27
C THR A 395 -16.37 -8.83 -14.54
N SER A 396 -15.62 -7.84 -15.03
CA SER A 396 -15.90 -7.17 -16.31
C SER A 396 -15.77 -8.13 -17.50
N LYS A 397 -16.66 -7.95 -18.47
CA LYS A 397 -16.67 -8.76 -19.69
C LYS A 397 -15.32 -8.63 -20.41
N GLY A 398 -14.77 -9.76 -20.83
CA GLY A 398 -13.50 -9.83 -21.53
C GLY A 398 -12.25 -9.79 -20.65
N LEU A 399 -12.36 -9.52 -19.33
CA LEU A 399 -11.19 -9.61 -18.45
C LEU A 399 -10.82 -11.06 -18.14
N ALA A 400 -11.71 -11.85 -17.54
CA ALA A 400 -11.58 -13.32 -17.51
C ALA A 400 -12.27 -13.94 -18.73
N ASP A 401 -11.88 -15.15 -19.12
CA ASP A 401 -12.53 -15.85 -20.24
C ASP A 401 -13.95 -16.31 -19.88
N LYS A 402 -14.17 -16.67 -18.61
CA LYS A 402 -15.50 -16.98 -18.08
C LYS A 402 -15.66 -16.52 -16.64
N VAL A 403 -16.80 -15.91 -16.33
CA VAL A 403 -17.14 -15.39 -15.00
C VAL A 403 -18.42 -16.06 -14.50
N TYR A 404 -18.40 -16.50 -13.25
CA TYR A 404 -19.54 -17.07 -12.53
C TYR A 404 -19.90 -16.20 -11.33
N PHE A 405 -21.11 -15.64 -11.35
CA PHE A 405 -21.70 -14.93 -10.23
C PHE A 405 -22.47 -15.94 -9.35
N LEU A 406 -21.71 -16.68 -8.53
CA LEU A 406 -22.22 -17.77 -7.70
C LEU A 406 -21.64 -17.67 -6.27
N PRO A 407 -22.33 -18.25 -5.27
CA PRO A 407 -21.80 -18.32 -3.90
C PRO A 407 -20.45 -19.05 -3.84
N LEU A 408 -19.51 -18.51 -3.08
CA LEU A 408 -18.20 -19.13 -2.80
C LEU A 408 -18.33 -20.20 -1.69
N THR A 409 -19.01 -21.30 -2.05
CA THR A 409 -19.23 -22.46 -1.17
C THR A 409 -18.69 -23.72 -1.84
N PRO A 410 -18.23 -24.73 -1.08
CA PRO A 410 -17.69 -25.97 -1.66
C PRO A 410 -18.61 -26.61 -2.69
N GLU A 411 -19.93 -26.59 -2.47
CA GLU A 411 -20.92 -27.20 -3.35
C GLU A 411 -20.98 -26.52 -4.72
N TYR A 412 -21.06 -25.18 -4.77
CA TYR A 412 -21.10 -24.43 -6.02
C TYR A 412 -19.74 -24.45 -6.74
N VAL A 413 -18.63 -24.35 -6.00
CA VAL A 413 -17.30 -24.40 -6.59
C VAL A 413 -17.01 -25.79 -7.18
N GLU A 414 -17.41 -26.88 -6.52
CA GLU A 414 -17.31 -28.23 -7.11
C GLU A 414 -18.11 -28.34 -8.41
N GLN A 415 -19.32 -27.75 -8.49
CA GLN A 415 -20.11 -27.76 -9.72
C GLN A 415 -19.40 -27.05 -10.87
N VAL A 416 -18.76 -25.90 -10.61
CA VAL A 416 -17.96 -25.19 -11.62
C VAL A 416 -16.76 -26.04 -12.04
N ILE A 417 -16.03 -26.65 -11.08
CA ILE A 417 -14.91 -27.56 -11.40
C ILE A 417 -15.37 -28.73 -12.28
N LYS A 418 -16.54 -29.31 -11.97
CA LYS A 418 -17.12 -30.43 -12.72
C LYS A 418 -17.50 -30.01 -14.16
N ALA A 419 -18.04 -28.81 -14.33
CA ALA A 419 -18.46 -28.28 -15.63
C ALA A 419 -17.27 -27.83 -16.49
N GLU A 420 -16.32 -27.12 -15.89
CA GLU A 420 -15.24 -26.46 -16.62
C GLU A 420 -13.96 -27.28 -16.75
N ARG A 421 -13.74 -28.23 -15.83
CA ARG A 421 -12.53 -29.08 -15.77
C ARG A 421 -11.22 -28.27 -15.81
N PRO A 422 -11.03 -27.30 -14.89
CA PRO A 422 -9.74 -26.61 -14.77
C PRO A 422 -8.66 -27.60 -14.33
N ASN A 423 -7.41 -27.37 -14.74
CA ASN A 423 -6.26 -28.16 -14.29
C ASN A 423 -5.35 -27.41 -13.30
N GLY A 424 -5.69 -26.15 -12.98
CA GLY A 424 -5.07 -25.38 -11.89
C GLY A 424 -6.10 -24.54 -11.12
N VAL A 425 -5.80 -24.22 -9.86
CA VAL A 425 -6.59 -23.31 -9.03
C VAL A 425 -5.69 -22.34 -8.26
N LEU A 426 -6.12 -21.08 -8.15
CA LEU A 426 -5.51 -20.04 -7.32
C LEU A 426 -6.43 -19.70 -6.15
N LEU A 427 -5.88 -19.83 -4.93
CA LEU A 427 -6.61 -19.65 -3.67
C LEU A 427 -6.17 -18.38 -2.91
N THR A 428 -4.99 -17.84 -3.20
CA THR A 428 -4.34 -16.76 -2.44
C THR A 428 -4.71 -15.35 -2.90
N PHE A 429 -5.67 -15.20 -3.81
CA PHE A 429 -6.06 -13.93 -4.46
C PHE A 429 -7.43 -13.40 -4.03
N GLY A 430 -8.25 -14.21 -3.34
CA GLY A 430 -9.62 -13.88 -2.95
C GLY A 430 -9.82 -13.72 -1.44
N GLY A 431 -8.77 -13.40 -0.70
CA GLY A 431 -8.83 -13.24 0.75
C GLY A 431 -9.26 -14.49 1.51
N GLN A 432 -9.81 -14.31 2.71
CA GLN A 432 -10.14 -15.42 3.60
C GLN A 432 -11.27 -16.32 3.06
N THR A 433 -12.26 -15.72 2.37
CA THR A 433 -13.39 -16.46 1.78
C THR A 433 -12.92 -17.53 0.80
N ALA A 434 -12.04 -17.13 -0.14
CA ALA A 434 -11.45 -18.05 -1.12
C ALA A 434 -10.56 -19.11 -0.45
N LEU A 435 -9.75 -18.69 0.52
CA LEU A 435 -8.82 -19.56 1.24
C LEU A 435 -9.57 -20.66 2.02
N ASN A 436 -10.57 -20.27 2.82
CA ASN A 436 -11.38 -21.21 3.60
C ASN A 436 -12.15 -22.18 2.68
N CYS A 437 -12.73 -21.68 1.60
CA CYS A 437 -13.41 -22.52 0.62
C CYS A 437 -12.44 -23.53 -0.03
N GLY A 438 -11.23 -23.09 -0.37
CA GLY A 438 -10.17 -23.95 -0.89
C GLY A 438 -9.74 -25.05 0.08
N VAL A 439 -9.54 -24.71 1.36
CA VAL A 439 -9.19 -25.69 2.40
C VAL A 439 -10.28 -26.75 2.59
N GLU A 440 -11.55 -26.35 2.60
CA GLU A 440 -12.67 -27.30 2.71
C GLU A 440 -12.82 -28.19 1.47
N LEU A 441 -12.57 -27.67 0.26
CA LEU A 441 -12.57 -28.46 -0.98
C LEU A 441 -11.45 -29.51 -1.00
N ASP A 442 -10.27 -29.17 -0.48
CA ASP A 442 -9.14 -30.09 -0.37
C ASP A 442 -9.40 -31.18 0.67
N ARG A 443 -9.92 -30.81 1.85
CA ARG A 443 -10.37 -31.76 2.90
C ARG A 443 -11.44 -32.73 2.38
N ALA A 444 -12.35 -32.24 1.54
CA ALA A 444 -13.37 -33.07 0.88
C ALA A 444 -12.81 -33.92 -0.28
N GLY A 445 -11.53 -33.81 -0.63
CA GLY A 445 -10.87 -34.56 -1.70
C GLY A 445 -11.30 -34.12 -3.12
N VAL A 446 -11.91 -32.95 -3.27
CA VAL A 446 -12.46 -32.46 -4.55
C VAL A 446 -11.34 -32.21 -5.56
N PHE A 447 -10.26 -31.55 -5.15
CA PHE A 447 -9.13 -31.26 -6.06
C PHE A 447 -8.48 -32.54 -6.58
N ALA A 448 -8.26 -33.53 -5.71
CA ALA A 448 -7.74 -34.84 -6.10
C ALA A 448 -8.71 -35.58 -7.04
N LYS A 449 -10.02 -35.59 -6.73
CA LYS A 449 -11.08 -36.23 -7.53
C LYS A 449 -11.13 -35.72 -8.98
N TYR A 450 -10.86 -34.43 -9.19
CA TYR A 450 -10.93 -33.80 -10.51
C TYR A 450 -9.56 -33.45 -11.12
N ASN A 451 -8.45 -33.87 -10.48
CA ASN A 451 -7.08 -33.58 -10.90
C ASN A 451 -6.81 -32.07 -11.07
N VAL A 452 -7.29 -31.26 -10.13
CA VAL A 452 -7.05 -29.82 -10.08
C VAL A 452 -5.83 -29.56 -9.21
N LYS A 453 -4.79 -28.93 -9.75
CA LYS A 453 -3.59 -28.61 -8.99
C LYS A 453 -3.71 -27.24 -8.31
N ILE A 454 -3.46 -27.19 -7.01
CA ILE A 454 -3.29 -25.93 -6.28
C ILE A 454 -1.95 -25.31 -6.70
N MET A 455 -1.98 -24.07 -7.19
CA MET A 455 -0.81 -23.37 -7.71
C MET A 455 -0.32 -22.31 -6.72
N GLY A 456 0.98 -22.02 -6.75
CA GLY A 456 1.62 -21.12 -5.79
C GLY A 456 1.81 -21.80 -4.43
N THR A 457 1.49 -21.09 -3.35
CA THR A 457 1.67 -21.57 -1.98
C THR A 457 0.93 -22.89 -1.76
N PRO A 458 1.62 -23.95 -1.28
CA PRO A 458 0.99 -25.21 -0.95
C PRO A 458 -0.12 -25.03 0.11
N ILE A 459 -1.20 -25.80 -0.01
CA ILE A 459 -2.31 -25.71 0.96
C ILE A 459 -1.89 -26.04 2.39
N GLN A 460 -0.92 -26.94 2.56
CA GLN A 460 -0.35 -27.26 3.85
C GLN A 460 0.30 -26.03 4.50
N SER A 461 1.05 -25.23 3.73
CA SER A 461 1.65 -23.98 4.20
C SER A 461 0.58 -22.98 4.64
N ILE A 462 -0.52 -22.87 3.88
CA ILE A 462 -1.67 -22.04 4.24
C ILE A 462 -2.27 -22.48 5.59
N ILE A 463 -2.50 -23.78 5.78
CA ILE A 463 -3.05 -24.32 7.04
C ILE A 463 -2.09 -24.05 8.21
N GLU A 464 -0.79 -24.25 8.00
CA GLU A 464 0.24 -24.04 9.03
C GLU A 464 0.37 -22.58 9.46
N THR A 465 0.10 -21.61 8.57
CA THR A 465 0.16 -20.17 8.91
C THR A 465 -1.13 -19.64 9.53
N GLU A 466 -2.28 -20.24 9.22
CA GLU A 466 -3.60 -19.80 9.73
C GLU A 466 -3.91 -20.36 11.13
N ASP A 467 -3.41 -21.55 11.48
CA ASP A 467 -3.54 -22.10 12.83
C ASP A 467 -2.39 -21.60 13.73
N ARG A 468 -2.73 -20.84 14.78
CA ARG A 468 -1.75 -20.20 15.66
C ARG A 468 -0.84 -21.18 16.39
N LYS A 469 -1.34 -22.35 16.78
CA LYS A 469 -0.53 -23.33 17.51
C LYS A 469 0.47 -23.97 16.55
N ILE A 470 -0.01 -24.42 15.39
CA ILE A 470 0.86 -24.99 14.36
C ILE A 470 1.89 -23.95 13.93
N PHE A 471 1.49 -22.70 13.71
CA PHE A 471 2.39 -21.59 13.40
C PHE A 471 3.49 -21.42 14.44
N ALA A 472 3.13 -21.36 15.73
CA ALA A 472 4.08 -21.24 16.83
C ALA A 472 5.09 -22.40 16.86
N ASP A 473 4.61 -23.64 16.71
CA ASP A 473 5.44 -24.84 16.71
C ASP A 473 6.42 -24.82 15.51
N ARG A 474 5.94 -24.49 14.31
CA ARG A 474 6.77 -24.39 13.09
C ARG A 474 7.82 -23.28 13.19
N VAL A 475 7.47 -22.12 13.74
CA VAL A 475 8.42 -21.02 13.97
C VAL A 475 9.49 -21.41 15.01
N ALA A 476 9.13 -22.16 16.05
CA ALA A 476 10.06 -22.63 17.07
C ALA A 476 11.11 -23.62 16.52
N GLU A 477 10.78 -24.42 15.50
CA GLU A 477 11.72 -25.35 14.86
C GLU A 477 12.97 -24.67 14.28
N ILE A 478 12.84 -23.40 13.88
CA ILE A 478 13.94 -22.60 13.33
C ILE A 478 14.56 -21.65 14.36
N GLY A 479 14.21 -21.80 15.64
CA GLY A 479 14.73 -20.99 16.75
C GLY A 479 14.20 -19.55 16.81
N GLU A 480 13.14 -19.25 16.07
CA GLU A 480 12.44 -17.97 16.12
C GLU A 480 11.33 -18.00 17.18
N LYS A 481 10.82 -16.82 17.55
CA LYS A 481 9.82 -16.68 18.62
C LYS A 481 8.57 -15.98 18.11
N VAL A 482 7.42 -16.57 18.41
CA VAL A 482 6.13 -15.90 18.32
C VAL A 482 5.80 -15.24 19.66
N ALA A 483 4.87 -14.27 19.66
CA ALA A 483 4.37 -13.69 20.90
C ALA A 483 3.90 -14.81 21.87
N PRO A 484 4.39 -14.84 23.12
CA PRO A 484 4.02 -15.89 24.08
C PRO A 484 2.51 -15.92 24.28
N SER A 485 1.91 -17.09 24.08
CA SER A 485 0.46 -17.26 24.17
C SER A 485 0.06 -18.65 24.63
N GLU A 486 -1.14 -18.75 25.20
CA GLU A 486 -1.70 -20.01 25.68
C GLU A 486 -3.18 -20.12 25.29
N ALA A 487 -3.56 -21.26 24.71
CA ALA A 487 -4.95 -21.55 24.36
C ALA A 487 -5.66 -22.19 25.57
N VAL A 488 -6.75 -21.56 25.99
CA VAL A 488 -7.51 -21.89 27.19
C VAL A 488 -8.99 -22.10 26.85
N TYR A 489 -9.66 -22.95 27.63
CA TYR A 489 -11.05 -23.38 27.37
C TYR A 489 -11.99 -23.07 28.55
N SER A 490 -11.47 -22.38 29.57
CA SER A 490 -12.25 -21.96 30.74
C SER A 490 -11.67 -20.67 31.31
N VAL A 491 -12.49 -19.97 32.10
CA VAL A 491 -12.04 -18.76 32.81
C VAL A 491 -10.89 -19.09 33.77
N THR A 492 -10.89 -20.25 34.43
CA THR A 492 -9.81 -20.66 35.34
C THR A 492 -8.48 -20.81 34.59
N GLN A 493 -8.48 -21.56 33.48
CA GLN A 493 -7.29 -21.71 32.65
C GLN A 493 -6.78 -20.36 32.11
N ALA A 494 -7.69 -19.43 31.77
CA ALA A 494 -7.29 -18.09 31.35
C ALA A 494 -6.50 -17.34 32.44
N LEU A 495 -6.92 -17.46 33.70
CA LEU A 495 -6.23 -16.81 34.83
C LEU A 495 -4.86 -17.46 35.10
N GLU A 496 -4.78 -18.80 35.06
CA GLU A 496 -3.53 -19.55 35.22
C GLU A 496 -2.51 -19.22 34.12
N ALA A 497 -2.97 -19.14 32.86
CA ALA A 497 -2.16 -18.71 31.74
C ALA A 497 -1.62 -17.29 31.95
N ALA A 498 -2.46 -16.36 32.42
CA ALA A 498 -2.04 -14.99 32.66
C ALA A 498 -1.06 -14.83 33.82
N GLU A 499 -1.13 -15.68 34.85
CA GLU A 499 -0.11 -15.73 35.90
C GLU A 499 1.25 -16.18 35.36
N THR A 500 1.26 -17.12 34.40
CA THR A 500 2.47 -17.61 33.75
C THR A 500 3.05 -16.58 32.77
N LEU A 501 2.20 -15.95 31.97
CA LEU A 501 2.59 -14.95 30.95
C LEU A 501 2.96 -13.60 31.56
N GLY A 502 2.38 -13.28 32.73
CA GLY A 502 2.48 -11.98 33.40
C GLY A 502 1.54 -10.94 32.81
N TYR A 503 0.89 -10.16 33.68
CA TYR A 503 0.05 -9.03 33.26
C TYR A 503 0.89 -7.83 32.79
N PRO A 504 0.38 -6.99 31.87
CA PRO A 504 -0.90 -7.14 31.17
C PRO A 504 -0.91 -8.28 30.14
N VAL A 505 -2.08 -8.87 29.91
CA VAL A 505 -2.31 -9.89 28.88
C VAL A 505 -3.42 -9.46 27.92
N MET A 506 -3.45 -10.04 26.73
CA MET A 506 -4.52 -9.88 25.76
C MET A 506 -5.32 -11.19 25.69
N ALA A 507 -6.63 -11.12 25.89
CA ALA A 507 -7.54 -12.24 25.68
C ALA A 507 -8.17 -12.13 24.29
N ARG A 508 -8.24 -13.22 23.51
CA ARG A 508 -8.83 -13.24 22.17
C ARG A 508 -9.62 -14.52 21.94
N ALA A 509 -10.84 -14.43 21.40
CA ALA A 509 -11.57 -15.62 20.99
C ALA A 509 -10.87 -16.31 19.81
N ALA A 510 -10.76 -17.64 19.82
CA ALA A 510 -10.22 -18.40 18.70
C ALA A 510 -11.24 -18.52 17.54
N PHE A 511 -10.74 -18.85 16.33
CA PHE A 511 -11.53 -18.97 15.08
C PHE A 511 -12.35 -17.72 14.70
N SER A 512 -11.96 -16.57 15.24
CA SER A 512 -12.55 -15.28 14.90
C SER A 512 -11.54 -14.47 14.09
N LEU A 513 -12.00 -13.85 13.00
CA LEU A 513 -11.16 -12.96 12.20
C LEU A 513 -11.11 -11.58 12.86
N GLY A 514 -10.10 -10.77 12.54
CA GLY A 514 -10.05 -9.33 12.88
C GLY A 514 -10.41 -8.97 14.32
N GLY A 515 -9.94 -9.74 15.31
CA GLY A 515 -10.02 -9.39 16.74
C GLY A 515 -11.39 -9.47 17.42
N LEU A 516 -12.40 -10.16 16.85
CA LEU A 516 -13.71 -10.26 17.50
C LEU A 516 -13.62 -10.97 18.87
N GLY A 517 -14.12 -10.31 19.92
CA GLY A 517 -14.02 -10.80 21.30
C GLY A 517 -12.63 -10.64 21.94
N SER A 518 -11.77 -9.78 21.38
CA SER A 518 -10.47 -9.46 21.96
C SER A 518 -10.51 -8.30 22.95
N GLY A 519 -9.64 -8.34 23.96
CA GLY A 519 -9.49 -7.26 24.93
C GLY A 519 -8.22 -7.42 25.77
N PHE A 520 -7.72 -6.31 26.30
CA PHE A 520 -6.58 -6.29 27.21
C PHE A 520 -7.05 -6.36 28.66
N ALA A 521 -6.35 -7.14 29.46
CA ALA A 521 -6.51 -7.19 30.90
C ALA A 521 -5.19 -6.81 31.57
N ASN A 522 -5.22 -5.81 32.44
CA ASN A 522 -4.07 -5.40 33.25
C ASN A 522 -4.01 -6.14 34.58
N ASN A 523 -5.08 -6.87 34.93
CA ASN A 523 -5.21 -7.62 36.17
C ASN A 523 -6.23 -8.76 36.02
N GLN A 524 -6.31 -9.59 37.06
CA GLN A 524 -7.15 -10.79 37.12
C GLN A 524 -8.66 -10.50 36.99
N GLU A 525 -9.15 -9.39 37.55
CA GLU A 525 -10.58 -9.06 37.49
C GLU A 525 -11.00 -8.63 36.08
N GLU A 526 -10.19 -7.82 35.41
CA GLU A 526 -10.40 -7.46 34.00
C GLU A 526 -10.42 -8.71 33.10
N LEU A 527 -9.46 -9.62 33.29
CA LEU A 527 -9.38 -10.85 32.50
C LEU A 527 -10.59 -11.75 32.70
N LYS A 528 -11.07 -11.86 33.93
CA LYS A 528 -12.24 -12.67 34.26
C LYS A 528 -13.51 -12.19 33.57
N ILE A 529 -13.68 -10.86 33.43
CA ILE A 529 -14.81 -10.27 32.69
C ILE A 529 -14.68 -10.60 31.20
N LEU A 530 -13.51 -10.35 30.61
CA LEU A 530 -13.24 -10.62 29.20
C LEU A 530 -13.39 -12.11 28.85
N ALA A 531 -12.82 -13.00 29.64
CA ALA A 531 -12.88 -14.44 29.42
C ALA A 531 -14.33 -14.97 29.47
N LYS A 532 -15.16 -14.48 30.39
CA LYS A 532 -16.59 -14.84 30.44
C LYS A 532 -17.36 -14.40 29.19
N GLN A 533 -17.11 -13.17 28.73
CA GLN A 533 -17.76 -12.64 27.53
C GLN A 533 -17.32 -13.42 26.29
N ALA A 534 -16.01 -13.66 26.14
CA ALA A 534 -15.47 -14.34 24.98
C ALA A 534 -15.86 -15.83 24.93
N LEU A 535 -15.82 -16.54 26.06
CA LEU A 535 -16.21 -17.96 26.12
C LEU A 535 -17.74 -18.19 25.98
N ALA A 536 -18.56 -17.14 26.08
CA ALA A 536 -19.99 -17.23 25.74
C ALA A 536 -20.23 -17.32 24.22
N HIS A 537 -19.26 -16.90 23.41
CA HIS A 537 -19.34 -16.85 21.95
C HIS A 537 -18.35 -17.78 21.25
N SER A 538 -17.34 -18.31 21.96
CA SER A 538 -16.34 -19.25 21.45
C SER A 538 -16.03 -20.35 22.46
N ASN A 539 -15.74 -21.56 21.99
CA ASN A 539 -15.33 -22.67 22.85
C ASN A 539 -13.85 -22.57 23.29
N GLN A 540 -13.07 -21.65 22.72
CA GLN A 540 -11.64 -21.48 22.98
C GLN A 540 -11.27 -19.99 23.02
N LEU A 541 -10.42 -19.64 23.98
CA LEU A 541 -9.83 -18.32 24.19
C LEU A 541 -8.31 -18.44 24.10
N ILE A 542 -7.62 -17.43 23.59
CA ILE A 542 -6.17 -17.34 23.55
C ILE A 542 -5.76 -16.20 24.47
N ILE A 543 -4.86 -16.46 25.41
CA ILE A 543 -4.25 -15.46 26.28
C ILE A 543 -2.84 -15.20 25.76
N ASP A 544 -2.56 -13.97 25.33
CA ASP A 544 -1.23 -13.55 24.87
C ASP A 544 -0.58 -12.62 25.89
N LYS A 545 0.75 -12.67 26.00
CA LYS A 545 1.52 -11.61 26.66
C LYS A 545 1.25 -10.28 25.95
N SER A 546 0.89 -9.23 26.70
CA SER A 546 0.69 -7.92 26.11
C SER A 546 2.03 -7.32 25.70
N LEU A 547 2.16 -6.99 24.41
CA LEU A 547 3.27 -6.25 23.83
C LEU A 547 2.83 -4.80 23.50
N ARG A 548 1.80 -4.30 24.20
CA ARG A 548 1.24 -2.96 23.96
C ARG A 548 2.31 -1.88 24.09
N GLY A 549 2.36 -0.98 23.12
CA GLY A 549 3.36 0.10 23.08
C GLY A 549 4.66 -0.27 22.36
N TRP A 550 4.84 -1.53 21.93
CA TRP A 550 5.95 -1.91 21.07
C TRP A 550 5.74 -1.39 19.64
N LYS A 551 6.83 -1.20 18.90
CA LYS A 551 6.77 -0.83 17.49
C LYS A 551 6.19 -2.00 16.71
N GLU A 552 5.23 -1.74 15.84
CA GLU A 552 4.69 -2.76 14.93
C GLU A 552 5.25 -2.51 13.53
N VAL A 553 5.89 -3.54 12.97
CA VAL A 553 6.62 -3.47 11.69
C VAL A 553 6.18 -4.62 10.80
N GLU A 554 5.92 -4.34 9.53
CA GLU A 554 5.48 -5.34 8.55
C GLU A 554 6.47 -5.44 7.38
N TYR A 555 6.59 -6.64 6.81
CA TYR A 555 7.35 -6.88 5.58
C TYR A 555 6.51 -7.65 4.56
N GLU A 556 6.54 -7.19 3.31
CA GLU A 556 6.03 -7.93 2.16
C GLU A 556 7.15 -8.74 1.52
N VAL A 557 6.98 -10.06 1.49
CA VAL A 557 8.01 -11.01 1.06
C VAL A 557 7.54 -11.74 -0.18
N VAL A 558 8.43 -11.88 -1.16
CA VAL A 558 8.18 -12.64 -2.39
C VAL A 558 9.17 -13.79 -2.48
N ARG A 559 8.67 -15.00 -2.74
CA ARG A 559 9.49 -16.20 -2.88
C ARG A 559 9.05 -17.06 -4.07
N ASP A 560 10.02 -17.47 -4.89
CA ASP A 560 9.77 -18.37 -6.02
C ASP A 560 10.03 -19.86 -5.71
N ALA A 561 9.73 -20.73 -6.69
CA ALA A 561 9.96 -22.17 -6.61
C ALA A 561 11.44 -22.59 -6.57
N PHE A 562 12.36 -21.65 -6.83
CA PHE A 562 13.80 -21.87 -6.91
C PHE A 562 14.55 -21.26 -5.72
N ASP A 563 13.80 -20.83 -4.70
CA ASP A 563 14.29 -20.29 -3.44
C ASP A 563 14.98 -18.92 -3.56
N ASN A 564 14.70 -18.19 -4.63
CA ASN A 564 14.93 -16.75 -4.67
C ASN A 564 13.86 -16.10 -3.78
N CYS A 565 14.27 -15.30 -2.80
CA CYS A 565 13.41 -14.74 -1.77
C CYS A 565 13.87 -13.32 -1.45
N ILE A 566 12.97 -12.34 -1.56
CA ILE A 566 13.25 -10.91 -1.41
C ILE A 566 12.19 -10.24 -0.54
N THR A 567 12.52 -9.10 0.07
CA THR A 567 11.54 -8.24 0.76
C THR A 567 11.23 -7.00 -0.06
N VAL A 568 10.01 -6.92 -0.60
CA VAL A 568 9.60 -5.89 -1.57
C VAL A 568 9.23 -4.56 -0.89
N CYS A 569 8.64 -4.63 0.30
CA CYS A 569 8.24 -3.44 1.03
C CYS A 569 8.36 -3.70 2.53
N ASN A 570 8.66 -2.64 3.28
CA ASN A 570 8.58 -2.65 4.72
C ASN A 570 7.79 -1.45 5.19
N MET A 571 7.00 -1.66 6.24
CA MET A 571 6.04 -0.69 6.76
C MET A 571 6.21 -0.55 8.26
N GLU A 572 6.08 0.66 8.78
CA GLU A 572 6.10 0.95 10.21
C GLU A 572 4.78 1.59 10.61
N ASN A 573 4.12 1.02 11.62
CA ASN A 573 2.92 1.61 12.18
C ASN A 573 3.29 2.80 13.06
N LEU A 574 2.67 3.94 12.80
CA LEU A 574 2.76 5.13 13.66
C LEU A 574 2.07 4.86 14.99
N ASP A 575 0.88 4.25 14.92
CA ASP A 575 0.19 3.74 16.09
C ASP A 575 0.91 2.47 16.60
N PRO A 576 1.28 2.40 17.90
CA PRO A 576 2.01 1.26 18.43
C PRO A 576 1.12 0.03 18.55
N LEU A 577 1.74 -1.14 18.77
CA LEU A 577 1.04 -2.41 18.87
C LEU A 577 -0.10 -2.35 19.90
N GLY A 578 -1.24 -2.93 19.52
CA GLY A 578 -2.50 -2.91 20.25
C GLY A 578 -3.63 -2.28 19.43
N ILE A 579 -3.29 -1.58 18.37
CA ILE A 579 -4.17 -1.13 17.29
C ILE A 579 -3.83 -1.97 16.07
N HIS A 580 -4.82 -2.62 15.46
CA HIS A 580 -4.60 -3.50 14.31
C HIS A 580 -4.00 -2.71 13.14
N THR A 581 -3.07 -3.29 12.37
CA THR A 581 -2.46 -2.68 11.16
C THR A 581 -3.48 -1.98 10.23
N GLY A 582 -4.60 -2.64 9.92
CA GLY A 582 -5.74 -2.07 9.20
C GLY A 582 -6.38 -0.82 9.82
N GLU A 583 -6.35 -0.66 11.15
CA GLU A 583 -6.79 0.52 11.91
C GLU A 583 -5.66 1.55 12.17
N SER A 584 -4.40 1.17 11.94
CA SER A 584 -3.25 2.02 12.21
C SER A 584 -2.97 2.98 11.06
N ILE A 585 -2.41 4.13 11.41
CA ILE A 585 -1.64 4.94 10.46
C ILE A 585 -0.32 4.23 10.19
N VAL A 586 0.03 4.08 8.91
CA VAL A 586 1.19 3.29 8.47
C VAL A 586 2.08 4.12 7.57
N VAL A 587 3.40 3.99 7.72
CA VAL A 587 4.40 4.70 6.95
C VAL A 587 5.29 3.72 6.19
N ALA A 588 5.59 4.01 4.92
CA ALA A 588 6.53 3.24 4.11
C ALA A 588 7.58 4.16 3.43
N PRO A 589 8.88 3.83 3.49
CA PRO A 589 9.48 2.75 4.29
C PRO A 589 9.41 3.06 5.80
N SER A 590 9.90 2.15 6.66
CA SER A 590 10.09 2.44 8.10
C SER A 590 11.03 3.64 8.31
N GLN A 591 10.73 4.49 9.30
CA GLN A 591 11.47 5.72 9.59
C GLN A 591 12.40 5.61 10.80
N THR A 592 12.07 4.77 11.79
CA THR A 592 12.75 4.79 13.10
C THR A 592 13.59 3.53 13.40
N LEU A 593 13.80 2.67 12.39
CA LEU A 593 14.65 1.49 12.49
C LEU A 593 16.07 1.79 12.03
N ASN A 594 17.07 1.37 12.81
CA ASN A 594 18.46 1.39 12.34
C ASN A 594 18.75 0.20 11.40
N ASN A 595 19.92 0.19 10.75
CA ASN A 595 20.30 -0.88 9.82
C ASN A 595 20.28 -2.29 10.44
N ARG A 596 20.63 -2.42 11.73
CA ARG A 596 20.68 -3.70 12.43
C ARG A 596 19.28 -4.24 12.67
N GLU A 597 18.36 -3.40 13.17
CA GLU A 597 16.96 -3.76 13.39
C GLU A 597 16.27 -4.12 12.07
N TYR A 598 16.47 -3.29 11.03
CA TYR A 598 15.93 -3.55 9.70
C TYR A 598 16.38 -4.92 9.16
N ASN A 599 17.70 -5.18 9.10
CA ASN A 599 18.20 -6.42 8.51
C ASN A 599 17.96 -7.65 9.40
N MET A 600 17.87 -7.48 10.72
CA MET A 600 17.44 -8.55 11.63
C MET A 600 16.03 -9.00 11.27
N LEU A 601 15.06 -8.08 11.18
CA LEU A 601 13.68 -8.41 10.83
C LEU A 601 13.58 -8.94 9.38
N ARG A 602 14.28 -8.32 8.42
CA ARG A 602 14.36 -8.79 7.02
C ARG A 602 14.88 -10.23 6.91
N THR A 603 15.99 -10.54 7.56
CA THR A 603 16.59 -11.89 7.53
C THR A 603 15.65 -12.90 8.17
N THR A 604 15.00 -12.55 9.29
CA THR A 604 13.99 -13.38 9.92
C THR A 604 12.80 -13.62 8.99
N ALA A 605 12.32 -12.60 8.27
CA ALA A 605 11.24 -12.73 7.29
C ALA A 605 11.59 -13.78 6.24
N ILE A 606 12.74 -13.63 5.57
CA ILE A 606 13.20 -14.57 4.55
C ILE A 606 13.33 -16.00 5.12
N LYS A 607 13.88 -16.14 6.34
CA LYS A 607 14.05 -17.42 7.02
C LYS A 607 12.72 -18.11 7.31
N VAL A 608 11.75 -17.37 7.87
CA VAL A 608 10.41 -17.88 8.20
C VAL A 608 9.66 -18.28 6.93
N ILE A 609 9.62 -17.42 5.92
CA ILE A 609 8.89 -17.68 4.66
C ILE A 609 9.47 -18.87 3.89
N ARG A 610 10.81 -19.04 3.89
CA ARG A 610 11.46 -20.25 3.37
C ARG A 610 11.02 -21.51 4.13
N HIS A 611 10.92 -21.43 5.46
CA HIS A 611 10.55 -22.57 6.30
C HIS A 611 9.12 -23.04 6.08
N PHE A 612 8.17 -22.11 5.92
CA PHE A 612 6.78 -22.44 5.55
C PHE A 612 6.64 -22.90 4.09
N GLY A 613 7.65 -22.67 3.24
CA GLY A 613 7.63 -23.11 1.84
C GLY A 613 6.66 -22.33 0.96
N VAL A 614 6.41 -21.06 1.31
CA VAL A 614 5.55 -20.14 0.54
C VAL A 614 6.10 -19.97 -0.89
N ILE A 615 5.20 -19.91 -1.87
CA ILE A 615 5.51 -19.68 -3.29
C ILE A 615 4.53 -18.63 -3.82
N GLY A 616 5.05 -17.44 -4.12
CA GLY A 616 4.25 -16.26 -4.40
C GLY A 616 4.62 -15.13 -3.46
N GLU A 617 3.61 -14.53 -2.84
CA GLU A 617 3.74 -13.42 -1.90
C GLU A 617 3.19 -13.80 -0.53
N CYS A 618 3.67 -13.11 0.50
CA CYS A 618 3.11 -13.13 1.85
C CYS A 618 3.53 -11.89 2.64
N ASN A 619 2.71 -11.56 3.64
CA ASN A 619 2.97 -10.52 4.64
C ASN A 619 3.42 -11.16 5.96
N ILE A 620 4.40 -10.57 6.64
CA ILE A 620 4.83 -10.95 8.00
C ILE A 620 4.89 -9.73 8.91
N GLN A 621 4.44 -9.88 10.15
CA GLN A 621 4.32 -8.79 11.12
C GLN A 621 5.15 -9.06 12.39
N TYR A 622 5.75 -8.00 12.91
CA TYR A 622 6.63 -8.03 14.08
C TYR A 622 6.19 -7.02 15.13
N ALA A 623 6.39 -7.38 16.39
CA ALA A 623 6.50 -6.42 17.48
C ALA A 623 7.98 -6.27 17.85
N LEU A 624 8.53 -5.07 17.69
CA LEU A 624 9.89 -4.71 18.06
C LEU A 624 9.90 -3.83 19.32
N ASN A 625 10.71 -4.21 20.30
CA ASN A 625 10.86 -3.45 21.54
C ASN A 625 11.47 -2.07 21.22
N PRO A 626 10.88 -0.94 21.67
CA PRO A 626 11.41 0.39 21.39
C PRO A 626 12.76 0.68 22.06
N GLU A 627 13.17 -0.11 23.04
CA GLU A 627 14.36 0.09 23.88
C GLU A 627 15.42 -1.02 23.74
N SER A 628 15.19 -2.00 22.87
CA SER A 628 16.15 -3.10 22.64
C SER A 628 15.97 -3.76 21.27
N GLU A 629 16.81 -4.74 20.94
CA GLU A 629 16.66 -5.56 19.73
C GLU A 629 15.70 -6.76 19.92
N GLU A 630 15.01 -6.86 21.07
CA GLU A 630 14.03 -7.94 21.30
C GLU A 630 12.81 -7.76 20.37
N TYR A 631 12.43 -8.82 19.67
CA TYR A 631 11.22 -8.85 18.85
C TYR A 631 10.46 -10.17 19.00
N TYR A 632 9.18 -10.13 18.61
CA TYR A 632 8.34 -11.30 18.44
C TYR A 632 7.66 -11.27 17.08
N ILE A 633 7.50 -12.43 16.45
CA ILE A 633 6.65 -12.59 15.26
C ILE A 633 5.18 -12.63 15.73
N ILE A 634 4.34 -11.81 15.11
CA ILE A 634 2.91 -11.72 15.45
C ILE A 634 2.08 -12.66 14.60
N GLU A 635 2.25 -12.62 13.27
CA GLU A 635 1.57 -13.49 12.32
C GLU A 635 2.27 -13.48 10.94
N VAL A 636 1.90 -14.46 10.11
CA VAL A 636 2.25 -14.55 8.69
C VAL A 636 0.96 -14.77 7.90
N ASN A 637 0.70 -13.91 6.93
CA ASN A 637 -0.42 -14.05 6.01
C ASN A 637 0.10 -14.60 4.67
N ALA A 638 -0.06 -15.91 4.44
CA ALA A 638 0.44 -16.60 3.23
C ALA A 638 -0.47 -16.40 1.99
N ARG A 639 -0.98 -15.17 1.82
CA ARG A 639 -1.89 -14.74 0.75
C ARG A 639 -1.74 -13.24 0.55
N LEU A 640 -2.25 -12.77 -0.59
CA LEU A 640 -2.42 -11.33 -0.80
C LEU A 640 -3.34 -10.75 0.28
N SER A 641 -3.08 -9.50 0.61
CA SER A 641 -3.66 -8.79 1.73
C SER A 641 -3.85 -7.30 1.40
N ARG A 642 -4.48 -6.54 2.29
CA ARG A 642 -4.53 -5.08 2.18
C ARG A 642 -3.12 -4.47 2.19
N SER A 643 -2.25 -4.96 3.08
CA SER A 643 -0.83 -4.57 3.14
C SER A 643 -0.12 -4.81 1.81
N SER A 644 -0.41 -5.92 1.10
CA SER A 644 0.16 -6.20 -0.22
C SER A 644 -0.31 -5.22 -1.32
N ALA A 645 -1.58 -4.78 -1.27
CA ALA A 645 -2.09 -3.78 -2.20
C ALA A 645 -1.44 -2.42 -1.93
N LEU A 646 -1.41 -2.00 -0.66
CA LEU A 646 -0.72 -0.79 -0.22
C LEU A 646 0.76 -0.80 -0.64
N ALA A 647 1.49 -1.88 -0.36
CA ALA A 647 2.89 -2.04 -0.74
C ALA A 647 3.09 -1.98 -2.26
N SER A 648 2.17 -2.57 -3.05
CA SER A 648 2.24 -2.48 -4.50
C SER A 648 2.13 -1.05 -5.00
N LYS A 649 1.21 -0.26 -4.41
CA LYS A 649 1.05 1.15 -4.76
C LYS A 649 2.18 2.02 -4.23
N ALA A 650 2.66 1.76 -3.01
CA ALA A 650 3.75 2.52 -2.41
C ALA A 650 5.07 2.35 -3.17
N THR A 651 5.36 1.13 -3.64
CA THR A 651 6.64 0.81 -4.28
C THR A 651 6.60 0.90 -5.80
N GLY A 652 5.42 0.78 -6.43
CA GLY A 652 5.26 0.54 -7.86
C GLY A 652 5.48 -0.92 -8.29
N TYR A 653 5.78 -1.82 -7.35
CA TYR A 653 6.03 -3.23 -7.60
C TYR A 653 4.72 -4.04 -7.61
N PRO A 654 4.33 -4.69 -8.73
CA PRO A 654 3.01 -5.32 -8.84
C PRO A 654 2.98 -6.72 -8.19
N LEU A 655 2.89 -6.79 -6.85
CA LEU A 655 2.99 -8.03 -6.07
C LEU A 655 2.06 -9.15 -6.55
N ALA A 656 0.78 -8.82 -6.79
CA ALA A 656 -0.20 -9.81 -7.25
C ALA A 656 0.14 -10.39 -8.64
N TYR A 657 0.60 -9.57 -9.57
CA TYR A 657 1.02 -10.01 -10.90
C TYR A 657 2.24 -10.93 -10.81
N VAL A 658 3.25 -10.53 -10.01
CA VAL A 658 4.44 -11.34 -9.77
C VAL A 658 4.07 -12.67 -9.11
N ALA A 659 3.27 -12.66 -8.04
CA ALA A 659 2.80 -13.87 -7.37
C ALA A 659 2.07 -14.83 -8.33
N ALA A 660 1.27 -14.30 -9.26
CA ALA A 660 0.60 -15.12 -10.27
C ALA A 660 1.59 -15.78 -11.24
N LYS A 661 2.63 -15.07 -11.69
CA LYS A 661 3.72 -15.68 -12.51
C LYS A 661 4.51 -16.72 -11.73
N LEU A 662 4.81 -16.46 -10.46
CA LEU A 662 5.52 -17.40 -9.58
C LEU A 662 4.70 -18.68 -9.34
N SER A 663 3.37 -18.57 -9.28
CA SER A 663 2.47 -19.74 -9.17
C SER A 663 2.61 -20.73 -10.35
N LEU A 664 3.12 -20.25 -11.49
CA LEU A 664 3.43 -21.05 -12.68
C LEU A 664 4.86 -21.62 -12.68
N ALA A 665 5.57 -21.53 -11.55
CA ALA A 665 6.97 -21.91 -11.40
C ALA A 665 7.92 -21.16 -12.36
N VAL A 666 7.60 -19.91 -12.69
CA VAL A 666 8.53 -18.98 -13.36
C VAL A 666 9.52 -18.46 -12.31
N PRO A 667 10.85 -18.48 -12.56
CA PRO A 667 11.83 -17.88 -11.65
C PRO A 667 11.61 -16.36 -11.52
N LEU A 668 11.80 -15.84 -10.32
CA LEU A 668 11.65 -14.41 -10.05
C LEU A 668 12.61 -13.56 -10.89
N SER A 669 13.81 -14.08 -11.16
CA SER A 669 14.83 -13.45 -12.03
C SER A 669 14.35 -13.24 -13.47
N ASP A 670 13.44 -14.10 -13.94
CA ASP A 670 12.99 -14.13 -15.34
C ASP A 670 11.77 -13.23 -15.58
N ILE A 671 11.14 -12.77 -14.50
CA ILE A 671 10.06 -11.79 -14.55
C ILE A 671 10.69 -10.40 -14.71
N LYS A 672 10.19 -9.61 -15.67
CA LYS A 672 10.66 -8.23 -15.87
C LYS A 672 9.97 -7.28 -14.90
N ASN A 673 10.70 -6.25 -14.45
CA ASN A 673 10.10 -5.09 -13.81
C ASN A 673 9.33 -4.28 -14.87
N SER A 674 8.01 -4.21 -14.75
CA SER A 674 7.13 -3.47 -15.67
C SER A 674 7.34 -1.96 -15.65
N VAL A 675 7.85 -1.40 -14.54
CA VAL A 675 8.05 0.05 -14.40
C VAL A 675 9.28 0.51 -15.19
N THR A 676 10.41 -0.20 -15.08
CA THR A 676 11.66 0.14 -15.80
C THR A 676 11.71 -0.49 -17.20
N GLY A 677 11.05 -1.63 -17.39
CA GLY A 677 11.05 -2.42 -18.63
C GLY A 677 12.36 -3.14 -18.97
N VAL A 678 13.46 -2.78 -18.30
CA VAL A 678 14.83 -3.27 -18.59
C VAL A 678 15.46 -4.05 -17.44
N THR A 679 14.94 -3.96 -16.22
CA THR A 679 15.46 -4.70 -15.05
C THR A 679 14.62 -5.93 -14.73
N THR A 680 15.15 -6.83 -13.90
CA THR A 680 14.38 -7.97 -13.36
C THR A 680 13.41 -7.51 -12.26
N ALA A 681 12.38 -8.30 -11.98
CA ALA A 681 11.53 -8.19 -10.80
C ALA A 681 12.18 -8.79 -9.54
N CYS A 682 13.31 -9.48 -9.67
CA CYS A 682 14.09 -9.94 -8.52
C CYS A 682 14.94 -8.81 -7.96
N PHE A 683 14.34 -7.84 -7.27
CA PHE A 683 15.03 -6.74 -6.58
C PHE A 683 14.17 -6.21 -5.43
N GLU A 684 14.79 -5.51 -4.48
CA GLU A 684 14.07 -4.81 -3.41
C GLU A 684 13.90 -3.33 -3.78
N PRO A 685 12.67 -2.81 -3.91
CA PRO A 685 12.42 -1.41 -4.26
C PRO A 685 13.14 -0.41 -3.35
N SER A 686 13.63 0.67 -3.97
CA SER A 686 14.16 1.85 -3.28
C SER A 686 13.23 3.03 -3.52
N LEU A 687 12.74 3.62 -2.43
CA LEU A 687 11.87 4.79 -2.46
C LEU A 687 12.71 6.05 -2.24
N ASP A 688 12.45 7.12 -3.00
CA ASP A 688 12.99 8.47 -2.77
C ASP A 688 11.90 9.47 -2.33
N TYR A 689 10.89 8.91 -1.68
CA TYR A 689 9.71 9.55 -1.11
C TYR A 689 9.21 8.75 0.10
N CYS A 690 8.33 9.38 0.88
CA CYS A 690 7.65 8.82 2.04
C CYS A 690 6.17 8.62 1.71
N VAL A 691 5.62 7.47 2.08
CA VAL A 691 4.21 7.12 1.91
C VAL A 691 3.54 7.06 3.28
N VAL A 692 2.35 7.65 3.39
CA VAL A 692 1.51 7.57 4.59
C VAL A 692 0.14 7.01 4.22
N LYS A 693 -0.26 5.92 4.88
CA LYS A 693 -1.62 5.38 4.82
C LYS A 693 -2.40 5.74 6.07
N ILE A 694 -3.65 6.17 5.91
CA ILE A 694 -4.59 6.40 7.02
C ILE A 694 -5.91 5.66 6.72
N PRO A 695 -6.45 4.90 7.69
CA PRO A 695 -7.76 4.27 7.53
C PRO A 695 -8.90 5.29 7.48
N ARG A 696 -10.02 4.91 6.87
CA ARG A 696 -11.30 5.63 6.88
C ARG A 696 -12.29 4.93 7.78
N TRP A 697 -12.97 5.70 8.63
CA TRP A 697 -14.00 5.22 9.54
C TRP A 697 -15.32 5.96 9.33
N ASP A 698 -16.44 5.24 9.47
CA ASP A 698 -17.81 5.79 9.45
C ASP A 698 -18.56 5.49 10.75
N LEU A 699 -17.84 5.39 11.88
CA LEU A 699 -18.39 5.03 13.19
C LEU A 699 -19.49 5.98 13.69
N ALA A 700 -19.53 7.22 13.17
CA ALA A 700 -20.58 8.18 13.49
C ALA A 700 -21.99 7.73 13.08
N LYS A 701 -22.11 6.85 12.08
CA LYS A 701 -23.40 6.28 11.63
C LYS A 701 -23.97 5.27 12.62
N PHE A 702 -23.17 4.77 13.56
CA PHE A 702 -23.57 3.71 14.48
C PHE A 702 -23.55 4.20 15.93
N VAL A 703 -24.66 4.79 16.38
CA VAL A 703 -24.79 5.48 17.68
C VAL A 703 -24.33 4.65 18.89
N ARG A 704 -24.60 3.34 18.87
CA ARG A 704 -24.29 2.41 19.97
C ARG A 704 -22.94 1.71 19.85
N VAL A 705 -22.21 1.93 18.75
CA VAL A 705 -20.89 1.32 18.53
C VAL A 705 -19.81 2.17 19.19
N SER A 706 -18.89 1.51 19.88
CA SER A 706 -17.74 2.20 20.48
C SER A 706 -16.82 2.79 19.41
N LYS A 707 -16.42 4.05 19.60
CA LYS A 707 -15.48 4.80 18.77
C LYS A 707 -14.01 4.44 19.02
N ASN A 708 -13.75 3.63 20.04
CA ASN A 708 -12.40 3.18 20.36
C ASN A 708 -11.90 2.24 19.26
N ILE A 709 -10.66 2.44 18.81
CA ILE A 709 -9.96 1.56 17.88
C ILE A 709 -8.95 0.70 18.67
N GLY A 710 -8.62 -0.47 18.14
CA GLY A 710 -7.78 -1.45 18.81
C GLY A 710 -7.46 -2.64 17.92
N SER A 711 -7.30 -3.83 18.48
CA SER A 711 -6.99 -5.08 17.77
C SER A 711 -8.08 -5.58 16.81
N SER A 712 -9.28 -4.99 16.83
CA SER A 712 -10.38 -5.35 15.94
C SER A 712 -10.63 -4.25 14.92
N MET A 713 -10.58 -4.63 13.65
CA MET A 713 -10.86 -3.74 12.52
C MET A 713 -12.31 -3.24 12.51
N LYS A 714 -12.47 -1.94 12.23
CA LYS A 714 -13.73 -1.20 12.08
C LYS A 714 -13.71 -0.19 10.92
N SER A 715 -12.54 0.10 10.38
CA SER A 715 -12.34 0.92 9.18
C SER A 715 -13.03 0.29 7.97
N VAL A 716 -13.55 1.14 7.09
CA VAL A 716 -14.35 0.78 5.91
C VAL A 716 -13.60 0.99 4.59
N GLY A 717 -12.41 1.59 4.67
CA GLY A 717 -11.51 1.85 3.54
C GLY A 717 -10.23 2.50 4.04
N GLU A 718 -9.37 2.92 3.11
CA GLU A 718 -8.09 3.57 3.43
C GLU A 718 -7.64 4.52 2.32
N VAL A 719 -6.72 5.42 2.67
CA VAL A 719 -6.06 6.32 1.73
C VAL A 719 -4.57 6.10 1.75
N MET A 720 -3.90 6.46 0.66
CA MET A 720 -2.45 6.53 0.62
C MET A 720 -2.05 7.92 0.09
N ALA A 721 -1.09 8.57 0.74
CA ALA A 721 -0.53 9.82 0.28
C ALA A 721 0.98 9.71 0.14
N ILE A 722 1.54 10.44 -0.83
CA ILE A 722 2.96 10.46 -1.11
C ILE A 722 3.48 11.89 -0.99
N GLY A 723 4.62 12.02 -0.33
CA GLY A 723 5.38 13.27 -0.19
C GLY A 723 6.87 12.96 -0.08
N ARG A 724 7.74 13.96 -0.23
CA ARG A 724 9.19 13.75 -0.01
C ARG A 724 9.64 14.05 1.41
N ASN A 725 8.71 14.44 2.28
CA ASN A 725 8.88 14.36 3.72
C ASN A 725 7.62 13.76 4.37
N PHE A 726 7.71 13.47 5.67
CA PHE A 726 6.59 12.91 6.41
C PHE A 726 5.43 13.91 6.54
N GLU A 727 5.71 15.18 6.82
CA GLU A 727 4.71 16.22 7.03
C GLU A 727 3.81 16.43 5.80
N GLU A 728 4.40 16.49 4.59
CA GLU A 728 3.67 16.60 3.32
C GLU A 728 2.74 15.39 3.11
N ALA A 729 3.27 14.17 3.24
CA ALA A 729 2.49 12.95 3.06
C ALA A 729 1.38 12.83 4.11
N PHE A 730 1.69 13.11 5.38
CA PHE A 730 0.75 13.01 6.50
C PHE A 730 -0.42 13.99 6.38
N GLN A 731 -0.15 15.26 6.05
CA GLN A 731 -1.22 16.24 5.89
C GLN A 731 -2.10 15.96 4.66
N LYS A 732 -1.52 15.50 3.54
CA LYS A 732 -2.28 15.03 2.38
C LYS A 732 -3.20 13.86 2.76
N ALA A 733 -2.67 12.84 3.45
CA ALA A 733 -3.45 11.68 3.86
C ALA A 733 -4.65 12.08 4.73
N LEU A 734 -4.48 13.01 5.68
CA LEU A 734 -5.59 13.50 6.52
C LEU A 734 -6.72 14.14 5.70
N ARG A 735 -6.39 14.91 4.65
CA ARG A 735 -7.38 15.51 3.74
C ARG A 735 -8.06 14.47 2.85
N MET A 736 -7.32 13.46 2.42
CA MET A 736 -7.85 12.35 1.60
C MET A 736 -8.87 11.49 2.37
N VAL A 737 -8.72 11.34 3.69
CA VAL A 737 -9.65 10.57 4.54
C VAL A 737 -11.01 11.25 4.68
N ASP A 738 -11.04 12.59 4.74
CA ASP A 738 -12.27 13.35 4.95
C ASP A 738 -12.14 14.73 4.31
N GLU A 739 -12.97 15.01 3.29
CA GLU A 739 -12.96 16.27 2.56
C GLU A 739 -13.23 17.52 3.41
N ASN A 740 -13.77 17.34 4.63
CA ASN A 740 -14.02 18.44 5.56
C ASN A 740 -12.79 18.80 6.42
N VAL A 741 -11.72 18.00 6.35
CA VAL A 741 -10.47 18.20 7.08
C VAL A 741 -9.46 18.91 6.17
N THR A 742 -8.75 19.90 6.69
CA THR A 742 -7.77 20.71 5.93
C THR A 742 -6.31 20.29 6.17
N GLY A 743 -6.07 19.37 7.11
CA GLY A 743 -4.75 18.87 7.50
C GLY A 743 -4.73 18.46 8.98
N PHE A 744 -3.58 18.56 9.64
CA PHE A 744 -3.41 18.26 11.07
C PHE A 744 -3.88 19.44 11.93
N ASP A 745 -5.21 19.60 12.01
CA ASP A 745 -5.86 20.79 12.60
C ASP A 745 -6.12 20.64 14.12
N PRO A 746 -5.56 21.53 14.98
CA PRO A 746 -5.75 21.49 16.43
C PRO A 746 -7.09 22.03 16.91
N TYR A 747 -7.93 22.59 16.04
CA TYR A 747 -9.20 23.24 16.40
C TYR A 747 -10.43 22.32 16.25
N ILE A 748 -10.27 21.15 15.61
CA ILE A 748 -11.36 20.18 15.40
C ILE A 748 -11.79 19.51 16.71
N LYS A 749 -10.83 19.20 17.59
CA LYS A 749 -11.07 18.58 18.89
C LYS A 749 -10.44 19.40 20.02
N LYS A 750 -10.96 19.19 21.23
CA LYS A 750 -10.33 19.70 22.45
C LYS A 750 -9.37 18.65 22.99
N VAL A 751 -8.39 19.09 23.77
CA VAL A 751 -7.50 18.19 24.50
C VAL A 751 -8.32 17.29 25.43
N LYS A 752 -8.11 15.98 25.31
CA LYS A 752 -8.74 14.98 26.14
C LYS A 752 -7.78 13.79 26.29
N GLU A 753 -7.10 13.71 27.42
CA GLU A 753 -6.04 12.72 27.64
C GLU A 753 -6.55 11.28 27.54
N GLU A 754 -7.80 11.01 27.91
CA GLU A 754 -8.36 9.66 27.79
C GLU A 754 -8.36 9.17 26.33
N GLU A 755 -8.59 10.04 25.34
CA GLU A 755 -8.58 9.68 23.91
C GLU A 755 -7.15 9.58 23.33
N LEU A 756 -6.15 10.13 24.02
CA LEU A 756 -4.75 9.91 23.69
C LEU A 756 -4.27 8.52 24.17
N ILE A 757 -4.75 8.08 25.34
CA ILE A 757 -4.46 6.77 25.93
C ILE A 757 -5.28 5.65 25.28
N GLN A 758 -6.57 5.87 25.10
CA GLN A 758 -7.50 4.97 24.42
C GLN A 758 -7.82 5.55 23.05
N ALA A 759 -7.08 5.08 22.04
CA ALA A 759 -7.18 5.58 20.68
C ALA A 759 -8.63 5.51 20.15
N THR A 760 -9.04 6.57 19.47
CA THR A 760 -10.31 6.68 18.73
C THR A 760 -10.04 7.04 17.27
N ASP A 761 -11.07 6.98 16.43
CA ASP A 761 -11.04 7.45 15.04
C ASP A 761 -10.66 8.94 14.88
N LYS A 762 -10.67 9.72 15.98
CA LYS A 762 -10.31 11.15 15.99
C LYS A 762 -9.07 11.49 16.84
N ARG A 763 -8.29 10.48 17.27
CA ARG A 763 -7.10 10.63 18.13
C ARG A 763 -6.12 11.69 17.62
N MET A 764 -5.86 11.74 16.31
CA MET A 764 -4.89 12.67 15.72
C MET A 764 -5.26 14.14 15.94
N PHE A 765 -6.54 14.49 15.93
CA PHE A 765 -6.97 15.87 16.19
C PHE A 765 -6.90 16.24 17.68
N VAL A 766 -7.08 15.26 18.57
CA VAL A 766 -6.83 15.45 20.01
C VAL A 766 -5.33 15.66 20.27
N LEU A 767 -4.48 14.92 19.54
CA LEU A 767 -3.03 15.05 19.60
C LEU A 767 -2.57 16.43 19.08
N ALA A 768 -3.11 16.89 17.95
CA ALA A 768 -2.88 18.24 17.43
C ALA A 768 -3.23 19.32 18.47
N ALA A 769 -4.40 19.20 19.10
CA ALA A 769 -4.84 20.12 20.16
C ALA A 769 -3.89 20.10 21.37
N ALA A 770 -3.39 18.92 21.75
CA ALA A 770 -2.46 18.77 22.88
C ALA A 770 -1.09 19.42 22.60
N ILE A 771 -0.58 19.27 21.38
CA ILE A 771 0.65 19.94 20.92
C ILE A 771 0.44 21.46 20.91
N LYS A 772 -0.69 21.94 20.38
CA LYS A 772 -1.04 23.38 20.41
C LYS A 772 -1.17 23.92 21.84
N ALA A 773 -1.64 23.09 22.77
CA ALA A 773 -1.67 23.36 24.20
C ALA A 773 -0.29 23.19 24.90
N LYS A 774 0.79 23.02 24.14
CA LYS A 774 2.19 22.94 24.60
C LYS A 774 2.51 21.74 25.50
N TYR A 775 1.87 20.60 25.26
CA TYR A 775 2.28 19.35 25.91
C TYR A 775 3.67 18.95 25.41
N SER A 776 4.51 18.41 26.31
CA SER A 776 5.85 17.95 25.93
C SER A 776 5.79 16.64 25.14
N ILE A 777 6.81 16.38 24.33
CA ILE A 777 6.89 15.15 23.51
C ILE A 777 6.95 13.91 24.41
N GLU A 778 7.64 13.99 25.55
CA GLU A 778 7.75 12.91 26.53
C GLU A 778 6.36 12.58 27.11
N LYS A 779 5.60 13.60 27.51
CA LYS A 779 4.23 13.40 28.00
C LYS A 779 3.35 12.75 26.93
N LEU A 780 3.45 13.19 25.68
CA LEU A 780 2.67 12.63 24.58
C LEU A 780 3.10 11.19 24.27
N TYR A 781 4.39 10.86 24.31
CA TYR A 781 4.88 9.49 24.21
C TYR A 781 4.33 8.61 25.34
N ASP A 782 4.28 9.10 26.58
CA ASP A 782 3.72 8.31 27.68
C ASP A 782 2.23 8.03 27.53
N LEU A 783 1.47 9.01 27.05
CA LEU A 783 0.04 8.86 26.80
C LEU A 783 -0.23 7.96 25.60
N THR A 784 0.57 8.06 24.53
CA THR A 784 0.21 7.48 23.24
C THR A 784 1.03 6.27 22.82
N LYS A 785 2.27 6.20 23.29
CA LYS A 785 3.36 5.31 22.85
C LYS A 785 3.72 5.44 21.36
N ILE A 786 3.30 6.52 20.70
CA ILE A 786 3.73 6.89 19.35
C ILE A 786 5.19 7.37 19.43
N ASP A 787 6.09 6.84 18.58
CA ASP A 787 7.52 7.16 18.65
C ASP A 787 7.77 8.69 18.64
N PRO A 788 8.65 9.21 19.51
CA PRO A 788 8.95 10.63 19.60
C PRO A 788 9.36 11.29 18.28
N TRP A 789 9.91 10.54 17.31
CA TRP A 789 10.21 11.08 15.99
C TRP A 789 8.94 11.58 15.28
N PHE A 790 7.89 10.76 15.21
CA PHE A 790 6.61 11.16 14.60
C PHE A 790 5.97 12.33 15.34
N LEU A 791 6.03 12.33 16.67
CA LEU A 791 5.50 13.41 17.50
C LEU A 791 6.21 14.74 17.24
N ASN A 792 7.54 14.73 17.06
CA ASN A 792 8.31 15.91 16.68
C ASN A 792 7.94 16.41 15.27
N LYS A 793 7.71 15.51 14.32
CA LYS A 793 7.22 15.88 12.98
C LYS A 793 5.84 16.54 13.01
N MET A 794 4.92 16.01 13.81
CA MET A 794 3.63 16.65 14.05
C MET A 794 3.77 18.02 14.74
N LYS A 795 4.73 18.14 15.66
CA LYS A 795 5.05 19.42 16.29
C LYS A 795 5.52 20.46 15.28
N ASN A 796 6.34 20.09 14.29
CA ASN A 796 6.76 21.01 13.22
C ASN A 796 5.55 21.65 12.50
N ILE A 797 4.51 20.86 12.24
CA ILE A 797 3.28 21.35 11.61
C ILE A 797 2.60 22.38 12.50
N ILE A 798 2.41 22.08 13.78
CA ILE A 798 1.73 22.99 14.72
C ILE A 798 2.55 24.26 15.00
N ASP A 799 3.87 24.13 15.11
CA ASP A 799 4.77 25.28 15.26
C ASP A 799 4.68 26.21 14.03
N PHE A 800 4.64 25.64 12.82
CA PHE A 800 4.50 26.43 11.61
C PHE A 800 3.10 27.04 11.44
N LEU A 801 2.05 26.35 11.89
CA LEU A 801 0.71 26.92 11.99
C LEU A 801 0.69 28.16 12.90
N ASN A 802 1.36 28.10 14.06
CA ASN A 802 1.50 29.26 14.95
C ASN A 802 2.20 30.43 14.25
N LEU A 803 3.23 30.14 13.43
CA LEU A 803 3.92 31.14 12.64
C LEU A 803 2.97 31.80 11.63
N LEU A 804 2.21 31.01 10.85
CA LEU A 804 1.24 31.53 9.88
C LEU A 804 0.20 32.44 10.54
N GLU A 805 -0.39 32.00 11.67
CA GLU A 805 -1.35 32.79 12.44
C GLU A 805 -0.76 34.12 12.94
N SER A 806 0.53 34.13 13.28
CA SER A 806 1.22 35.34 13.75
C SER A 806 1.58 36.32 12.62
N GLN A 807 1.92 35.81 11.43
CA GLN A 807 2.32 36.62 10.27
C GLN A 807 1.10 37.24 9.55
N GLY A 808 -0.05 36.58 9.59
CA GLY A 808 -1.25 37.00 8.85
C GLY A 808 -1.00 37.03 7.34
N ASN A 809 -1.49 38.05 6.65
CA ASN A 809 -1.42 38.13 5.18
C ASN A 809 -0.04 38.45 4.60
N ASN A 810 0.98 38.69 5.43
CA ASN A 810 2.34 39.05 4.97
C ASN A 810 3.19 37.79 4.70
N LEU A 811 2.80 37.01 3.70
CA LEU A 811 3.51 35.79 3.33
C LEU A 811 4.41 36.03 2.11
N ASP A 812 5.73 35.86 2.28
CA ASP A 812 6.68 35.90 1.17
C ASP A 812 6.85 34.50 0.53
N HIS A 813 7.66 34.42 -0.53
CA HIS A 813 7.96 33.17 -1.22
C HIS A 813 8.50 32.09 -0.26
N THR A 814 9.39 32.46 0.67
CA THR A 814 10.05 31.53 1.57
C THR A 814 9.05 30.91 2.55
N ILE A 815 8.22 31.73 3.17
CA ILE A 815 7.19 31.26 4.12
C ILE A 815 6.17 30.40 3.40
N LEU A 816 5.68 30.81 2.23
CA LEU A 816 4.72 30.02 1.45
C LEU A 816 5.33 28.70 1.00
N LEU A 817 6.52 28.70 0.40
CA LEU A 817 7.17 27.46 -0.03
C LEU A 817 7.37 26.50 1.15
N GLN A 818 7.77 27.00 2.31
CA GLN A 818 7.91 26.18 3.51
C GLN A 818 6.56 25.63 4.00
N ALA A 819 5.49 26.43 3.96
CA ALA A 819 4.13 25.97 4.27
C ALA A 819 3.74 24.79 3.36
N LYS A 820 3.96 24.94 2.05
CA LYS A 820 3.63 23.92 1.06
C LYS A 820 4.50 22.67 1.20
N LYS A 821 5.80 22.82 1.48
CA LYS A 821 6.73 21.71 1.82
C LYS A 821 6.35 20.96 3.10
N LEU A 822 5.65 21.60 4.04
CA LEU A 822 5.09 20.93 5.22
C LEU A 822 3.71 20.31 4.95
N GLY A 823 3.16 20.44 3.74
CA GLY A 823 1.88 19.85 3.35
C GLY A 823 0.65 20.70 3.61
N PHE A 824 0.79 21.99 3.94
CA PHE A 824 -0.36 22.86 4.13
C PHE A 824 -1.12 23.09 2.82
N SER A 825 -2.43 22.83 2.82
CA SER A 825 -3.32 23.23 1.72
C SER A 825 -3.53 24.75 1.70
N ASP A 826 -3.92 25.29 0.55
CA ASP A 826 -4.27 26.70 0.40
C ASP A 826 -5.43 27.06 1.35
N LYS A 827 -6.37 26.12 1.56
CA LYS A 827 -7.46 26.23 2.54
C LYS A 827 -6.97 26.30 3.99
N ALA A 828 -5.98 25.50 4.38
CA ALA A 828 -5.39 25.56 5.72
C ALA A 828 -4.64 26.87 5.97
N ILE A 829 -3.86 27.33 4.98
CA ILE A 829 -3.15 28.62 5.06
C ILE A 829 -4.18 29.76 5.17
N ALA A 830 -5.21 29.75 4.32
CA ALA A 830 -6.26 30.75 4.32
C ALA A 830 -6.97 30.84 5.68
N ALA A 831 -7.30 29.70 6.29
CA ALA A 831 -7.89 29.66 7.62
C ALA A 831 -6.98 30.28 8.69
N ALA A 832 -5.67 29.95 8.65
CA ALA A 832 -4.69 30.47 9.61
C ALA A 832 -4.52 31.99 9.52
N ILE A 833 -4.50 32.55 8.30
CA ILE A 833 -4.29 33.99 8.06
C ILE A 833 -5.58 34.81 7.95
N LYS A 834 -6.76 34.16 8.10
CA LYS A 834 -8.09 34.75 7.94
C LYS A 834 -8.34 35.34 6.55
N SER A 835 -8.02 34.56 5.51
CA SER A 835 -8.23 34.86 4.09
C SER A 835 -9.12 33.80 3.43
N THR A 836 -9.19 33.82 2.10
CA THR A 836 -9.82 32.77 1.29
C THR A 836 -8.74 31.95 0.58
N ASP A 837 -9.03 30.68 0.32
CA ASP A 837 -8.15 29.75 -0.38
C ASP A 837 -7.80 30.21 -1.80
N LEU A 838 -8.74 30.82 -2.53
CA LEU A 838 -8.46 31.41 -3.85
C LEU A 838 -7.44 32.56 -3.81
N VAL A 839 -7.48 33.39 -2.76
CA VAL A 839 -6.49 34.48 -2.59
C VAL A 839 -5.11 33.89 -2.30
N VAL A 840 -5.03 32.88 -1.44
CA VAL A 840 -3.76 32.18 -1.15
C VAL A 840 -3.20 31.51 -2.42
N ARG A 841 -4.06 30.84 -3.18
CA ARG A 841 -3.68 30.21 -4.45
C ARG A 841 -3.09 31.22 -5.44
N SER A 842 -3.81 32.31 -5.69
CA SER A 842 -3.36 33.36 -6.60
C SER A 842 -2.02 33.96 -6.14
N HIS A 843 -1.86 34.18 -4.84
CA HIS A 843 -0.63 34.71 -4.26
C HIS A 843 0.56 33.75 -4.42
N ARG A 844 0.38 32.45 -4.15
CA ARG A 844 1.46 31.46 -4.35
C ARG A 844 1.85 31.31 -5.82
N GLU A 845 0.88 31.35 -6.73
CA GLU A 845 1.14 31.28 -8.18
C GLU A 845 1.92 32.51 -8.66
N GLN A 846 1.56 33.72 -8.21
CA GLN A 846 2.28 34.96 -8.51
C GLN A 846 3.74 34.93 -8.03
N LEU A 847 4.01 34.27 -6.91
CA LEU A 847 5.35 34.09 -6.37
C LEU A 847 6.11 32.91 -7.00
N GLY A 848 5.47 32.11 -7.86
CA GLY A 848 6.09 30.92 -8.47
C GLY A 848 6.17 29.70 -7.53
N VAL A 849 5.40 29.68 -6.43
CA VAL A 849 5.31 28.54 -5.51
C VAL A 849 4.26 27.55 -6.05
N ILE A 850 4.73 26.63 -6.90
CA ILE A 850 3.94 25.58 -7.55
C ILE A 850 4.55 24.19 -7.27
N PRO A 851 3.74 23.12 -7.28
CA PRO A 851 4.26 21.77 -7.07
C PRO A 851 4.92 21.22 -8.34
N PHE A 852 5.75 20.19 -8.17
CA PHE A 852 6.37 19.44 -9.27
C PHE A 852 5.89 17.99 -9.33
N VAL A 853 5.60 17.53 -10.54
CA VAL A 853 5.35 16.13 -10.89
C VAL A 853 6.61 15.27 -10.78
N LYS A 854 6.56 14.23 -9.96
CA LYS A 854 7.61 13.20 -9.81
C LYS A 854 7.07 11.79 -10.13
N GLN A 855 7.95 10.93 -10.64
CA GLN A 855 7.65 9.53 -10.95
C GLN A 855 7.95 8.59 -9.78
N ILE A 856 7.11 7.59 -9.61
CA ILE A 856 7.37 6.38 -8.83
C ILE A 856 8.01 5.36 -9.77
N ASP A 857 9.32 5.14 -9.62
CA ASP A 857 10.12 4.33 -10.55
C ASP A 857 10.64 3.00 -9.96
N THR A 858 10.28 2.70 -8.71
CA THR A 858 10.73 1.53 -7.92
C THR A 858 12.21 1.52 -7.51
N VAL A 859 13.06 2.39 -8.05
CA VAL A 859 14.53 2.32 -7.94
C VAL A 859 15.19 3.66 -7.61
N ALA A 860 14.44 4.62 -7.09
CA ALA A 860 14.92 5.94 -6.68
C ALA A 860 15.76 6.66 -7.77
N GLY A 861 15.35 6.56 -9.03
CA GLY A 861 16.02 7.19 -10.17
C GLY A 861 17.25 6.47 -10.71
N GLU A 862 17.63 5.30 -10.18
CA GLU A 862 18.76 4.48 -10.68
C GLU A 862 18.58 4.11 -12.17
N TRP A 863 17.36 3.72 -12.54
CA TRP A 863 16.95 3.41 -13.92
C TRP A 863 15.82 4.34 -14.36
N PRO A 864 15.71 4.67 -15.66
CA PRO A 864 14.58 5.42 -16.15
C PRO A 864 13.29 4.59 -16.08
N ALA A 865 12.22 5.18 -15.55
CA ALA A 865 10.88 4.60 -15.65
C ALA A 865 10.31 4.77 -17.06
N THR A 866 9.61 3.75 -17.53
CA THR A 866 8.83 3.76 -18.77
C THR A 866 7.36 4.06 -18.52
N THR A 867 6.90 3.94 -17.28
CA THR A 867 5.53 4.22 -16.85
C THR A 867 5.41 5.64 -16.28
N ASN A 868 4.21 6.21 -16.35
CA ASN A 868 3.89 7.49 -15.73
C ASN A 868 3.01 7.26 -14.50
N TYR A 869 3.60 6.66 -13.47
CA TYR A 869 3.01 6.60 -12.14
C TYR A 869 3.55 7.77 -11.30
N LEU A 870 2.69 8.71 -10.92
CA LEU A 870 3.06 10.08 -10.58
C LEU A 870 2.48 10.54 -9.24
N TYR A 871 3.17 11.50 -8.62
CA TYR A 871 2.68 12.28 -7.48
C TYR A 871 3.19 13.73 -7.57
N LEU A 872 2.58 14.66 -6.84
CA LEU A 872 3.02 16.05 -6.75
C LEU A 872 3.83 16.28 -5.47
N THR A 873 4.85 17.13 -5.53
CA THR A 873 5.58 17.55 -4.33
C THR A 873 6.17 18.95 -4.46
N TYR A 874 6.26 19.66 -3.34
CA TYR A 874 6.95 20.95 -3.24
C TYR A 874 8.45 20.81 -2.91
N HIS A 875 8.93 19.59 -2.65
CA HIS A 875 10.34 19.26 -2.39
C HIS A 875 11.10 18.91 -3.68
N ALA A 876 11.00 19.79 -4.66
CA ALA A 876 11.51 19.54 -6.00
C ALA A 876 11.86 20.84 -6.73
N THR A 877 12.70 20.71 -7.75
CA THR A 877 13.09 21.84 -8.62
C THR A 877 12.78 21.61 -10.09
N THR A 878 12.40 20.39 -10.48
CA THR A 878 12.13 20.00 -11.87
C THR A 878 11.04 18.92 -11.93
N HIS A 879 10.30 18.88 -13.04
CA HIS A 879 9.39 17.77 -13.35
C HIS A 879 10.14 16.56 -13.90
N ASP A 880 9.62 15.35 -13.65
CA ASP A 880 10.19 14.13 -14.21
C ASP A 880 9.75 13.83 -15.65
N ILE A 881 8.61 14.38 -16.06
CA ILE A 881 7.99 14.14 -17.36
C ILE A 881 7.82 15.44 -18.14
N LYS A 882 7.41 15.30 -19.41
CA LYS A 882 7.05 16.42 -20.30
C LYS A 882 5.54 16.54 -20.43
N PHE A 883 5.02 17.72 -20.73
CA PHE A 883 3.58 18.01 -20.82
C PHE A 883 3.19 18.42 -22.24
N PRO A 884 2.90 17.48 -23.15
CA PRO A 884 2.56 17.80 -24.54
C PRO A 884 1.09 18.23 -24.75
N GLY A 885 0.22 18.16 -23.73
CA GLY A 885 -1.23 18.35 -23.85
C GLY A 885 -1.96 17.15 -24.47
N ASN A 886 -3.22 17.35 -24.86
CA ASN A 886 -4.10 16.33 -25.50
C ASN A 886 -4.45 15.12 -24.62
N PHE A 887 -4.52 15.31 -23.30
CA PHE A 887 -5.01 14.29 -22.38
C PHE A 887 -6.43 14.61 -21.93
N THR A 888 -7.21 13.58 -21.60
CA THR A 888 -8.49 13.71 -20.90
C THR A 888 -8.33 13.21 -19.47
N ILE A 889 -8.70 14.04 -18.49
CA ILE A 889 -8.68 13.65 -17.06
C ILE A 889 -9.95 12.86 -16.75
N VAL A 890 -9.79 11.73 -16.06
CA VAL A 890 -10.86 11.02 -15.35
C VAL A 890 -10.55 11.11 -13.86
N VAL A 891 -11.51 11.55 -13.06
CA VAL A 891 -11.35 11.65 -11.60
C VAL A 891 -12.03 10.45 -10.93
N GLY A 892 -11.27 9.75 -10.08
CA GLY A 892 -11.75 8.56 -9.36
C GLY A 892 -12.65 8.89 -8.18
N SER A 893 -12.99 7.85 -7.41
CA SER A 893 -13.94 7.97 -6.29
C SER A 893 -13.33 8.44 -4.97
N GLY A 894 -12.01 8.46 -4.87
CA GLY A 894 -11.33 8.59 -3.58
C GLY A 894 -11.58 7.38 -2.68
N VAL A 895 -11.51 7.60 -1.37
CA VAL A 895 -11.60 6.55 -0.36
C VAL A 895 -12.96 5.85 -0.32
N TYR A 896 -12.93 4.52 -0.18
CA TYR A 896 -14.16 3.78 0.10
C TYR A 896 -14.74 4.14 1.46
N ARG A 897 -16.06 4.25 1.49
CA ARG A 897 -16.87 4.62 2.66
C ARG A 897 -18.28 4.05 2.48
N ILE A 898 -19.09 4.03 3.53
CA ILE A 898 -20.46 3.54 3.45
C ILE A 898 -21.26 4.42 2.47
N GLY A 899 -21.66 3.81 1.35
CA GLY A 899 -22.36 4.44 0.23
C GLY A 899 -21.50 4.84 -0.96
N SER A 900 -20.18 4.63 -0.89
CA SER A 900 -19.25 4.76 -2.00
C SER A 900 -18.17 3.69 -1.95
N SER A 901 -18.34 2.65 -2.75
CA SER A 901 -17.48 1.46 -2.80
C SER A 901 -16.99 1.16 -4.23
N VAL A 902 -16.63 -0.11 -4.51
CA VAL A 902 -16.01 -0.59 -5.75
C VAL A 902 -16.82 -0.29 -7.03
N GLU A 903 -18.12 -0.03 -6.92
CA GLU A 903 -18.98 0.36 -8.06
C GLU A 903 -18.43 1.54 -8.86
N PHE A 904 -17.86 2.54 -8.18
CA PHE A 904 -17.36 3.75 -8.81
C PHE A 904 -15.98 3.53 -9.42
N ASP A 905 -15.18 2.62 -8.84
CA ASP A 905 -13.94 2.17 -9.46
C ASP A 905 -14.22 1.42 -10.78
N TRP A 906 -15.27 0.58 -10.81
CA TRP A 906 -15.72 -0.09 -12.04
C TRP A 906 -16.11 0.90 -13.13
N CYS A 907 -16.85 1.96 -12.78
CA CYS A 907 -17.24 2.99 -13.72
C CYS A 907 -16.03 3.79 -14.23
N ALA A 908 -15.12 4.19 -13.35
CA ALA A 908 -13.93 4.93 -13.74
C ALA A 908 -13.00 4.10 -14.64
N VAL A 909 -12.78 2.82 -14.32
CA VAL A 909 -11.99 1.90 -15.15
C VAL A 909 -12.67 1.61 -16.49
N GLY A 910 -14.00 1.47 -16.51
CA GLY A 910 -14.76 1.33 -17.76
C GLY A 910 -14.57 2.55 -18.68
N CYS A 911 -14.64 3.75 -18.12
CA CYS A 911 -14.41 5.00 -18.84
C CYS A 911 -12.98 5.09 -19.40
N LEU A 912 -11.96 4.79 -18.58
CA LEU A 912 -10.56 4.77 -19.03
C LEU A 912 -10.33 3.78 -20.19
N ARG A 913 -10.90 2.58 -20.10
CA ARG A 913 -10.79 1.56 -21.15
C ARG A 913 -11.47 2.02 -22.44
N GLU A 914 -12.63 2.63 -22.34
CA GLU A 914 -13.34 3.12 -23.53
C GLU A 914 -12.63 4.30 -24.18
N LEU A 915 -12.12 5.26 -23.41
CA LEU A 915 -11.27 6.34 -23.94
C LEU A 915 -10.04 5.79 -24.67
N ARG A 916 -9.41 4.76 -24.12
CA ARG A 916 -8.27 4.06 -24.76
C ARG A 916 -8.69 3.35 -26.06
N ASN A 917 -9.85 2.68 -26.08
CA ASN A 917 -10.39 2.06 -27.31
C ASN A 917 -10.63 3.10 -28.41
N LEU A 918 -10.98 4.33 -28.01
CA LEU A 918 -11.22 5.47 -28.89
C LEU A 918 -9.93 6.24 -29.23
N GLY A 919 -8.76 5.72 -28.84
CA GLY A 919 -7.45 6.30 -29.15
C GLY A 919 -7.13 7.61 -28.42
N ARG A 920 -7.81 7.90 -27.30
CA ARG A 920 -7.56 9.11 -26.48
C ARG A 920 -6.58 8.80 -25.36
N SER A 921 -5.66 9.73 -25.14
CA SER A 921 -4.74 9.66 -24.00
C SER A 921 -5.41 10.11 -22.71
N THR A 922 -5.13 9.39 -21.62
CA THR A 922 -5.89 9.47 -20.37
C THR A 922 -5.00 9.80 -19.17
N ILE A 923 -5.52 10.66 -18.30
CA ILE A 923 -4.97 10.92 -16.97
C ILE A 923 -5.97 10.41 -15.93
N MET A 924 -5.53 9.60 -14.98
CA MET A 924 -6.33 9.21 -13.82
C MET A 924 -5.85 9.94 -12.57
N ILE A 925 -6.77 10.54 -11.80
CA ILE A 925 -6.50 11.12 -10.48
C ILE A 925 -7.30 10.37 -9.44
N ASN A 926 -6.63 9.65 -8.55
CA ASN A 926 -7.25 8.93 -7.43
C ASN A 926 -6.20 8.61 -6.36
N TYR A 927 -6.63 8.34 -5.12
CA TYR A 927 -5.73 8.11 -3.98
C TYR A 927 -6.08 6.88 -3.12
N ASN A 928 -7.03 6.05 -3.58
CA ASN A 928 -7.41 4.84 -2.87
C ASN A 928 -6.52 3.66 -3.32
N PRO A 929 -5.66 3.11 -2.44
CA PRO A 929 -4.72 2.05 -2.81
C PRO A 929 -5.39 0.71 -3.11
N GLU A 930 -6.65 0.52 -2.74
CA GLU A 930 -7.42 -0.71 -2.95
C GLU A 930 -8.01 -0.82 -4.37
N THR A 931 -7.84 0.20 -5.21
CA THR A 931 -8.53 0.32 -6.50
C THR A 931 -7.74 -0.23 -7.69
N VAL A 932 -8.48 -0.70 -8.70
CA VAL A 932 -7.93 -1.05 -10.01
C VAL A 932 -7.67 0.20 -10.83
N SER A 933 -8.43 1.29 -10.65
CA SER A 933 -8.13 2.55 -11.34
C SER A 933 -6.77 3.17 -11.00
N THR A 934 -6.23 2.88 -9.81
CA THR A 934 -4.86 3.27 -9.43
C THR A 934 -3.81 2.25 -9.86
N ASP A 935 -4.12 1.36 -10.79
CA ASP A 935 -3.10 0.61 -11.53
C ASP A 935 -2.58 1.47 -12.69
N TYR A 936 -1.26 1.73 -12.71
CA TYR A 936 -0.63 2.58 -13.72
C TYR A 936 -0.78 2.02 -15.14
N ASP A 937 -1.11 0.73 -15.31
CA ASP A 937 -1.37 0.14 -16.62
C ASP A 937 -2.77 0.49 -17.18
N MET A 938 -3.68 1.01 -16.36
CA MET A 938 -5.06 1.33 -16.76
C MET A 938 -5.19 2.68 -17.49
N CYS A 939 -4.21 3.58 -17.35
CA CYS A 939 -4.19 4.91 -17.97
C CYS A 939 -2.81 5.24 -18.52
N ASP A 940 -2.66 6.34 -19.25
CA ASP A 940 -1.36 6.78 -19.78
C ASP A 940 -0.54 7.55 -18.73
N ARG A 941 -1.24 8.19 -17.78
CA ARG A 941 -0.67 8.85 -16.60
C ARG A 941 -1.57 8.65 -15.39
N LEU A 942 -1.02 8.12 -14.31
CA LEU A 942 -1.70 7.97 -13.04
C LEU A 942 -1.12 8.96 -12.04
N TYR A 943 -1.94 9.90 -11.56
CA TYR A 943 -1.62 10.75 -10.42
C TYR A 943 -2.24 10.14 -9.17
N PHE A 944 -1.38 9.62 -8.28
CA PHE A 944 -1.81 9.16 -6.96
C PHE A 944 -1.90 10.35 -6.00
N GLU A 945 -2.95 11.15 -6.17
CA GLU A 945 -3.07 12.49 -5.59
C GLU A 945 -4.47 12.83 -5.09
N GLU A 946 -4.52 13.87 -4.26
CA GLU A 946 -5.72 14.36 -3.58
C GLU A 946 -6.79 14.82 -4.59
N ILE A 947 -8.05 14.47 -4.34
CA ILE A 947 -9.20 14.95 -5.11
C ILE A 947 -9.77 16.18 -4.39
N SER A 948 -9.10 17.31 -4.56
CA SER A 948 -9.56 18.62 -4.14
C SER A 948 -9.45 19.62 -5.30
N PHE A 949 -10.20 20.73 -5.23
CA PHE A 949 -10.11 21.78 -6.24
C PHE A 949 -8.66 22.26 -6.43
N GLU A 950 -7.90 22.44 -5.34
CA GLU A 950 -6.50 22.89 -5.39
C GLU A 950 -5.63 21.97 -6.25
N VAL A 951 -5.65 20.66 -5.96
CA VAL A 951 -4.75 19.69 -6.58
C VAL A 951 -5.21 19.29 -7.98
N VAL A 952 -6.52 19.11 -8.18
CA VAL A 952 -7.07 18.80 -9.51
C VAL A 952 -6.81 19.98 -10.47
N MET A 953 -6.92 21.22 -10.00
CA MET A 953 -6.59 22.40 -10.81
C MET A 953 -5.09 22.52 -11.09
N ASP A 954 -4.22 22.21 -10.12
CA ASP A 954 -2.76 22.16 -10.35
C ASP A 954 -2.42 21.17 -11.47
N ILE A 955 -2.98 19.95 -11.43
CA ILE A 955 -2.75 18.94 -12.46
C ILE A 955 -3.32 19.40 -13.82
N TYR A 956 -4.54 19.93 -13.85
CA TYR A 956 -5.18 20.45 -15.06
C TYR A 956 -4.32 21.51 -15.76
N GLN A 957 -3.77 22.46 -15.00
CA GLN A 957 -2.94 23.54 -15.52
C GLN A 957 -1.56 23.05 -15.97
N ILE A 958 -0.91 22.18 -15.19
CA ILE A 958 0.42 21.64 -15.53
C ILE A 958 0.35 20.79 -16.82
N GLU A 959 -0.68 19.97 -16.95
CA GLU A 959 -0.84 19.03 -18.07
C GLU A 959 -1.40 19.67 -19.34
N ASN A 960 -2.06 20.84 -19.22
CA ASN A 960 -2.73 21.52 -20.33
C ASN A 960 -3.68 20.58 -21.10
N VAL A 961 -4.65 20.03 -20.36
CA VAL A 961 -5.54 18.94 -20.82
C VAL A 961 -6.72 19.45 -21.66
N ASP A 962 -7.35 18.53 -22.42
CA ASP A 962 -8.50 18.83 -23.28
C ASP A 962 -9.81 19.01 -22.50
N GLY A 963 -9.89 18.38 -21.32
CA GLY A 963 -11.05 18.43 -20.45
C GLY A 963 -11.02 17.40 -19.32
N ILE A 964 -11.99 17.49 -18.42
CA ILE A 964 -12.13 16.68 -17.20
C ILE A 964 -13.48 15.98 -17.19
N ILE A 965 -13.49 14.67 -16.90
CA ILE A 965 -14.69 13.88 -16.64
C ILE A 965 -14.84 13.66 -15.12
N LEU A 966 -15.92 14.18 -14.56
CA LEU A 966 -16.24 14.09 -13.11
C LEU A 966 -17.35 13.07 -12.80
N SER A 967 -18.16 12.71 -13.81
CA SER A 967 -19.41 11.95 -13.65
C SER A 967 -19.23 10.45 -13.36
N MET A 968 -18.00 9.95 -13.26
CA MET A 968 -17.67 8.52 -13.11
C MET A 968 -17.22 8.13 -11.69
N GLY A 969 -16.80 9.10 -10.87
CA GLY A 969 -16.20 8.86 -9.54
C GLY A 969 -17.14 9.11 -8.36
N GLY A 970 -18.47 9.08 -8.56
CA GLY A 970 -19.42 9.31 -7.45
C GLY A 970 -19.47 10.79 -7.01
N GLN A 971 -19.65 11.03 -5.71
CA GLN A 971 -19.98 12.37 -5.19
C GLN A 971 -18.77 13.31 -5.07
N LEU A 972 -17.60 12.80 -4.68
CA LEU A 972 -16.43 13.62 -4.37
C LEU A 972 -15.97 14.47 -5.58
N PRO A 973 -15.85 13.92 -6.81
CA PRO A 973 -15.52 14.74 -7.98
C PRO A 973 -16.64 15.70 -8.38
N ASN A 974 -17.90 15.33 -8.14
CA ASN A 974 -19.05 16.16 -8.50
C ASN A 974 -19.11 17.43 -7.64
N ASN A 975 -18.73 17.32 -6.37
CA ASN A 975 -18.72 18.45 -5.43
C ASN A 975 -17.79 19.60 -5.85
N ILE A 976 -16.73 19.32 -6.62
CA ILE A 976 -15.78 20.34 -7.09
C ILE A 976 -16.09 20.87 -8.49
N ALA A 977 -17.17 20.40 -9.13
CA ALA A 977 -17.50 20.75 -10.53
C ALA A 977 -17.71 22.26 -10.71
N MET A 978 -18.44 22.91 -9.80
CA MET A 978 -18.70 24.36 -9.86
C MET A 978 -17.46 25.20 -9.61
N ASP A 979 -16.55 24.75 -8.74
CA ASP A 979 -15.31 25.48 -8.45
C ASP A 979 -14.34 25.42 -9.63
N LEU A 980 -14.24 24.25 -10.27
CA LEU A 980 -13.51 24.08 -11.54
C LEU A 980 -14.10 24.95 -12.65
N HIS A 981 -15.43 24.94 -12.80
CA HIS A 981 -16.14 25.75 -13.79
C HIS A 981 -15.88 27.26 -13.61
N ARG A 982 -15.93 27.76 -12.36
CA ARG A 982 -15.66 29.18 -12.04
C ARG A 982 -14.23 29.60 -12.40
N GLN A 983 -13.28 28.66 -12.43
CA GLN A 983 -11.91 28.88 -12.91
C GLN A 983 -11.72 28.50 -14.38
N GLN A 984 -12.81 28.36 -15.14
CA GLN A 984 -12.81 28.10 -16.59
C GLN A 984 -12.17 26.76 -16.99
N ALA A 985 -12.12 25.77 -16.09
CA ALA A 985 -11.74 24.41 -16.46
C ALA A 985 -12.86 23.75 -17.30
N ARG A 986 -12.48 23.06 -18.38
CA ARG A 986 -13.44 22.42 -19.28
C ARG A 986 -13.90 21.07 -18.73
N VAL A 987 -15.07 21.06 -18.09
CA VAL A 987 -15.76 19.82 -17.71
C VAL A 987 -16.47 19.23 -18.94
N LEU A 988 -16.26 17.94 -19.18
CA LEU A 988 -16.88 17.20 -20.29
C LEU A 988 -18.15 16.48 -19.83
N GLY A 989 -19.11 16.34 -20.76
CA GLY A 989 -20.44 15.79 -20.47
C GLY A 989 -21.41 16.87 -20.00
N THR A 990 -22.33 16.50 -19.12
CA THR A 990 -23.33 17.42 -18.56
C THR A 990 -22.67 18.62 -17.86
N SER A 991 -23.22 19.82 -18.08
CA SER A 991 -22.66 21.05 -17.54
C SER A 991 -22.64 21.07 -16.01
N PRO A 992 -21.62 21.67 -15.37
CA PRO A 992 -21.57 21.90 -13.93
C PRO A 992 -22.81 22.63 -13.38
N GLU A 993 -23.41 23.53 -14.16
CA GLU A 993 -24.64 24.24 -13.79
C GLU A 993 -25.86 23.33 -13.77
N SER A 994 -25.96 22.37 -14.70
CA SER A 994 -26.99 21.34 -14.69
C SER A 994 -26.80 20.36 -13.53
N ILE A 995 -25.55 20.00 -13.22
CA ILE A 995 -25.22 19.21 -12.03
C ILE A 995 -25.70 19.92 -10.75
N ASP A 996 -25.35 21.20 -10.56
CA ASP A 996 -25.81 22.00 -9.42
C ASP A 996 -27.35 22.18 -9.42
N SER A 997 -27.98 22.28 -10.59
CA SER A 997 -29.43 22.37 -10.69
C SER A 997 -30.15 21.09 -10.26
N ALA A 998 -29.52 19.92 -10.45
CA ALA A 998 -30.05 18.63 -10.01
C ALA A 998 -29.83 18.37 -8.51
N GLU A 999 -28.64 18.70 -7.98
CA GLU A 999 -28.29 18.46 -6.58
C GLU A 999 -28.92 19.49 -5.63
N ASN A 1000 -29.13 20.72 -6.08
CA ASN A 1000 -29.80 21.75 -5.31
C ASN A 1000 -31.32 21.50 -5.28
N ARG A 1001 -31.84 21.07 -4.12
CA ARG A 1001 -33.26 20.68 -3.97
C ARG A 1001 -34.24 21.78 -4.41
N PHE A 1002 -33.95 23.04 -4.14
CA PHE A 1002 -34.82 24.15 -4.54
C PHE A 1002 -34.87 24.32 -6.06
N LYS A 1003 -33.70 24.31 -6.71
CA LYS A 1003 -33.61 24.40 -8.18
C LYS A 1003 -34.29 23.20 -8.85
N PHE A 1004 -33.98 22.00 -8.39
CA PHE A 1004 -34.53 20.76 -8.91
C PHE A 1004 -36.05 20.69 -8.77
N SER A 1005 -36.59 21.02 -7.60
CA SER A 1005 -38.04 21.03 -7.39
C SER A 1005 -38.77 21.99 -8.32
N ARG A 1006 -38.27 23.24 -8.46
CA ARG A 1006 -38.94 24.22 -9.32
C ARG A 1006 -38.94 23.79 -10.78
N MET A 1007 -37.90 23.08 -11.19
CA MET A 1007 -37.81 22.47 -12.51
C MET A 1007 -38.89 21.40 -12.70
N LEU A 1008 -39.06 20.49 -11.73
CA LEU A 1008 -40.13 19.47 -11.77
C LEU A 1008 -41.54 20.10 -11.79
N ASP A 1009 -41.79 21.09 -10.92
CA ASP A 1009 -43.10 21.76 -10.81
C ASP A 1009 -43.49 22.46 -12.12
N ARG A 1010 -42.54 23.10 -12.81
CA ARG A 1010 -42.79 23.76 -14.11
C ARG A 1010 -43.20 22.79 -15.20
N LYS A 1011 -42.68 21.56 -15.16
CA LYS A 1011 -43.00 20.50 -16.13
C LYS A 1011 -44.26 19.72 -15.74
N GLY A 1012 -44.70 19.81 -14.49
CA GLY A 1012 -45.82 19.04 -13.94
C GLY A 1012 -45.42 17.63 -13.49
N ILE A 1013 -44.14 17.40 -13.19
CA ILE A 1013 -43.64 16.13 -12.65
C ILE A 1013 -43.87 16.13 -11.13
N LEU A 1014 -44.54 15.10 -10.62
CA LEU A 1014 -44.86 15.03 -9.20
C LEU A 1014 -43.63 14.70 -8.34
N GLN A 1015 -43.60 15.24 -7.13
CA GLN A 1015 -42.58 15.00 -6.10
C GLN A 1015 -43.24 15.00 -4.70
N PRO A 1016 -42.61 14.41 -3.66
CA PRO A 1016 -43.10 14.50 -2.29
C PRO A 1016 -43.21 15.95 -1.81
N ARG A 1017 -44.23 16.26 -0.98
CA ARG A 1017 -44.40 17.61 -0.43
C ARG A 1017 -43.17 18.01 0.38
N TRP A 1018 -42.68 19.20 0.04
CA TRP A 1018 -41.43 19.82 0.36
C TRP A 1018 -41.36 21.13 1.15
N LYS A 1019 -40.38 21.36 2.04
CA LYS A 1019 -39.99 22.74 2.38
C LYS A 1019 -38.54 22.86 2.87
N GLU A 1020 -37.89 23.95 2.47
CA GLU A 1020 -36.61 24.39 3.03
C GLU A 1020 -36.89 25.27 4.26
N LEU A 1021 -36.31 24.91 5.40
CA LEU A 1021 -36.69 25.49 6.68
C LEU A 1021 -35.46 25.81 7.51
N THR A 1022 -35.35 27.06 7.96
CA THR A 1022 -34.19 27.58 8.68
C THR A 1022 -34.41 27.72 10.18
N ASN A 1023 -35.64 27.53 10.66
CA ASN A 1023 -35.98 27.61 12.08
C ASN A 1023 -36.98 26.52 12.49
N LEU A 1024 -36.90 26.09 13.75
CA LEU A 1024 -37.69 24.99 14.31
C LEU A 1024 -39.20 25.23 14.22
N LYS A 1025 -39.66 26.47 14.46
CA LYS A 1025 -41.09 26.79 14.45
C LYS A 1025 -41.70 26.54 13.06
N SER A 1026 -41.08 27.08 12.02
CA SER A 1026 -41.52 26.86 10.65
C SER A 1026 -41.45 25.39 10.22
N ALA A 1027 -40.53 24.61 10.83
CA ALA A 1027 -40.44 23.18 10.61
C ALA A 1027 -41.59 22.38 11.23
N ILE A 1028 -41.98 22.72 12.46
CA ILE A 1028 -43.15 22.15 13.13
C ILE A 1028 -44.42 22.49 12.33
N ASP A 1029 -44.62 23.78 11.99
CA ASP A 1029 -45.79 24.23 11.24
C ASP A 1029 -45.96 23.44 9.91
N PHE A 1030 -44.86 23.19 9.20
CA PHE A 1030 -44.88 22.39 7.97
C PHE A 1030 -45.21 20.92 8.24
N CYS A 1031 -44.63 20.30 9.27
CA CYS A 1031 -44.88 18.89 9.60
C CYS A 1031 -46.34 18.66 10.03
N GLU A 1032 -46.94 19.61 10.74
CA GLU A 1032 -48.37 19.58 11.10
C GLU A 1032 -49.26 19.77 9.86
N GLU A 1033 -48.86 20.61 8.91
CA GLU A 1033 -49.57 20.81 7.63
C GLU A 1033 -49.58 19.54 6.75
N VAL A 1034 -48.43 18.89 6.58
CA VAL A 1034 -48.29 17.71 5.70
C VAL A 1034 -48.57 16.38 6.41
N GLY A 1035 -48.62 16.40 7.74
CA GLY A 1035 -48.81 15.25 8.62
C GLY A 1035 -47.56 14.39 8.79
N TYR A 1036 -47.35 13.86 10.00
CA TYR A 1036 -46.29 12.88 10.29
C TYR A 1036 -46.54 11.51 9.64
N PRO A 1037 -45.50 10.68 9.40
CA PRO A 1037 -44.07 10.98 9.56
C PRO A 1037 -43.51 11.93 8.49
N CYS A 1038 -42.40 12.60 8.81
CA CYS A 1038 -41.65 13.51 7.93
C CYS A 1038 -40.15 13.16 7.91
N LEU A 1039 -39.51 13.32 6.74
CA LEU A 1039 -38.09 13.07 6.53
C LEU A 1039 -37.29 14.37 6.64
N VAL A 1040 -36.27 14.37 7.51
CA VAL A 1040 -35.33 15.47 7.71
C VAL A 1040 -34.03 15.11 6.99
N ARG A 1041 -33.52 15.99 6.10
CA ARG A 1041 -32.27 15.76 5.37
C ARG A 1041 -31.44 17.03 5.13
N PRO A 1042 -30.10 16.95 5.18
CA PRO A 1042 -29.22 18.00 4.66
C PRO A 1042 -29.15 17.98 3.11
N SER A 1043 -28.67 19.07 2.51
CA SER A 1043 -28.42 19.17 1.05
C SER A 1043 -26.99 18.75 0.69
N TYR A 1044 -26.73 18.37 -0.57
CA TYR A 1044 -25.41 17.94 -1.10
C TYR A 1044 -24.77 16.75 -0.34
N VAL A 1045 -25.57 15.74 0.03
CA VAL A 1045 -25.09 14.55 0.73
C VAL A 1045 -25.33 13.25 -0.04
N LEU A 1046 -24.42 12.29 0.12
CA LEU A 1046 -24.57 10.91 -0.34
C LEU A 1046 -24.94 10.00 0.84
N SER A 1047 -25.52 8.82 0.57
CA SER A 1047 -25.76 7.73 1.54
C SER A 1047 -26.78 8.03 2.65
N GLY A 1048 -27.55 9.11 2.48
CA GLY A 1048 -28.49 9.58 3.47
C GLY A 1048 -27.83 10.05 4.78
N ALA A 1049 -26.60 10.57 4.70
CA ALA A 1049 -25.87 11.04 5.87
C ALA A 1049 -26.71 12.05 6.69
N ALA A 1050 -26.91 11.75 7.98
CA ALA A 1050 -27.75 12.53 8.90
C ALA A 1050 -29.24 12.64 8.53
N MET A 1051 -29.75 11.78 7.66
CA MET A 1051 -31.18 11.68 7.36
C MET A 1051 -31.93 10.97 8.48
N ASN A 1052 -33.07 11.52 8.92
CA ASN A 1052 -33.87 10.96 9.99
C ASN A 1052 -35.37 11.07 9.69
N VAL A 1053 -36.16 10.10 10.14
CA VAL A 1053 -37.63 10.13 10.04
C VAL A 1053 -38.20 10.60 11.38
N ALA A 1054 -38.76 11.81 11.40
CA ALA A 1054 -39.48 12.33 12.54
C ALA A 1054 -40.91 11.80 12.53
N TYR A 1055 -41.38 11.28 13.68
CA TYR A 1055 -42.76 10.84 13.90
C TYR A 1055 -43.53 11.81 14.81
N SER A 1056 -42.83 12.76 15.42
CA SER A 1056 -43.37 13.75 16.34
C SER A 1056 -42.58 15.06 16.34
N ASN A 1057 -43.13 16.11 16.98
CA ASN A 1057 -42.45 17.39 17.16
C ASN A 1057 -41.14 17.23 17.97
N GLN A 1058 -41.10 16.30 18.93
CA GLN A 1058 -39.91 16.03 19.77
C GLN A 1058 -38.77 15.41 18.97
N ASP A 1059 -39.09 14.48 18.06
CA ASP A 1059 -38.12 13.88 17.16
C ASP A 1059 -37.49 14.95 16.26
N LEU A 1060 -38.34 15.84 15.72
CA LEU A 1060 -37.93 16.92 14.82
C LEU A 1060 -36.93 17.87 15.48
N GLU A 1061 -37.17 18.29 16.72
CA GLU A 1061 -36.25 19.14 17.48
C GLU A 1061 -34.88 18.47 17.69
N THR A 1062 -34.91 17.17 18.03
CA THR A 1062 -33.69 16.37 18.22
C THR A 1062 -32.88 16.28 16.93
N TYR A 1063 -33.55 15.98 15.81
CA TYR A 1063 -32.88 15.77 14.52
C TYR A 1063 -32.39 17.05 13.86
N LEU A 1064 -33.09 18.19 14.01
CA LEU A 1064 -32.63 19.47 13.48
C LEU A 1064 -31.34 19.96 14.17
N ASN A 1065 -31.23 19.74 15.49
CA ASN A 1065 -30.01 20.03 16.23
C ASN A 1065 -28.83 19.14 15.78
N ALA A 1066 -29.09 17.87 15.44
CA ALA A 1066 -28.08 16.97 14.91
C ALA A 1066 -27.67 17.33 13.46
N ALA A 1067 -28.63 17.62 12.58
CA ALA A 1067 -28.38 17.92 11.16
C ALA A 1067 -27.63 19.23 10.94
N SER A 1068 -27.91 20.26 11.75
CA SER A 1068 -27.20 21.56 11.69
C SER A 1068 -25.71 21.48 12.08
N LEU A 1069 -25.30 20.44 12.81
CA LEU A 1069 -23.88 20.17 13.09
C LEU A 1069 -23.15 19.58 11.88
N VAL A 1070 -23.87 18.91 10.97
CA VAL A 1070 -23.33 18.20 9.81
C VAL A 1070 -23.21 19.12 8.59
N SER A 1071 -24.17 20.01 8.37
CA SER A 1071 -24.08 21.04 7.33
C SER A 1071 -24.32 22.42 7.92
N LYS A 1072 -23.24 23.15 8.17
CA LYS A 1072 -23.30 24.55 8.67
C LYS A 1072 -23.62 25.55 7.56
N GLU A 1073 -23.26 25.22 6.32
CA GLU A 1073 -23.36 26.13 5.16
C GLU A 1073 -24.64 25.92 4.34
N HIS A 1074 -25.31 24.77 4.46
CA HIS A 1074 -26.53 24.47 3.73
C HIS A 1074 -27.75 24.27 4.63
N PRO A 1075 -28.93 24.74 4.20
CA PRO A 1075 -30.17 24.63 4.96
C PRO A 1075 -30.71 23.20 4.99
N VAL A 1076 -31.44 22.88 6.06
CA VAL A 1076 -32.09 21.57 6.23
C VAL A 1076 -33.41 21.54 5.44
N VAL A 1077 -33.62 20.43 4.74
CA VAL A 1077 -34.80 20.16 3.92
C VAL A 1077 -35.69 19.16 4.64
N ILE A 1078 -36.99 19.48 4.77
CA ILE A 1078 -37.98 18.56 5.32
C ILE A 1078 -38.96 18.16 4.21
N SER A 1079 -39.25 16.87 4.10
CA SER A 1079 -40.16 16.30 3.10
C SER A 1079 -41.17 15.35 3.75
N LYS A 1080 -42.39 15.25 3.19
CA LYS A 1080 -43.37 14.26 3.64
C LYS A 1080 -42.84 12.84 3.38
N PHE A 1081 -42.79 12.02 4.43
CA PHE A 1081 -42.44 10.61 4.31
C PHE A 1081 -43.67 9.79 3.91
N LEU A 1082 -43.57 9.07 2.78
CA LEU A 1082 -44.67 8.28 2.22
C LEU A 1082 -44.51 6.82 2.65
N GLN A 1083 -45.37 6.36 3.56
CA GLN A 1083 -45.37 4.97 4.03
C GLN A 1083 -46.00 4.04 2.98
N GLU A 1084 -45.70 2.74 3.03
CA GLU A 1084 -46.26 1.70 2.12
C GLU A 1084 -46.14 2.07 0.62
N ALA A 1085 -45.04 2.71 0.28
CA ALA A 1085 -44.68 3.10 -1.07
C ALA A 1085 -43.60 2.15 -1.60
N LYS A 1086 -43.63 1.87 -2.90
CA LYS A 1086 -42.55 1.13 -3.56
C LYS A 1086 -41.51 2.10 -4.09
N GLU A 1087 -40.23 1.77 -3.92
CA GLU A 1087 -39.12 2.55 -4.46
C GLU A 1087 -38.59 1.89 -5.75
N ILE A 1088 -38.19 2.74 -6.69
CA ILE A 1088 -37.75 2.34 -8.04
C ILE A 1088 -36.50 3.14 -8.39
N ASP A 1089 -35.44 2.44 -8.77
CA ASP A 1089 -34.20 3.03 -9.31
C ASP A 1089 -34.23 3.01 -10.84
N VAL A 1090 -33.89 4.15 -11.43
CA VAL A 1090 -33.78 4.32 -12.89
C VAL A 1090 -32.36 4.76 -13.21
N ASP A 1091 -31.59 3.89 -13.85
CA ASP A 1091 -30.24 4.21 -14.35
C ASP A 1091 -30.32 4.48 -15.85
N ALA A 1092 -29.75 5.58 -16.31
CA ALA A 1092 -29.85 5.97 -17.71
C ALA A 1092 -28.60 6.70 -18.21
N VAL A 1093 -28.45 6.70 -19.54
CA VAL A 1093 -27.47 7.50 -20.26
C VAL A 1093 -28.21 8.34 -21.28
N ALA A 1094 -27.87 9.62 -21.37
CA ALA A 1094 -28.44 10.54 -22.33
C ALA A 1094 -27.35 11.29 -23.11
N ALA A 1095 -27.72 11.84 -24.26
CA ALA A 1095 -26.95 12.81 -25.02
C ALA A 1095 -27.88 13.96 -25.43
N ASP A 1096 -27.49 15.19 -25.12
CA ASP A 1096 -28.26 16.41 -25.39
C ASP A 1096 -29.72 16.31 -24.90
N GLY A 1097 -29.89 15.68 -23.72
CA GLY A 1097 -31.19 15.44 -23.11
C GLY A 1097 -32.01 14.27 -23.67
N GLU A 1098 -31.54 13.58 -24.71
CA GLU A 1098 -32.19 12.40 -25.28
C GLU A 1098 -31.64 11.08 -24.69
N ILE A 1099 -32.53 10.18 -24.29
CA ILE A 1099 -32.15 8.90 -23.66
C ILE A 1099 -31.55 7.95 -24.70
N LEU A 1100 -30.31 7.53 -24.47
CA LEU A 1100 -29.61 6.50 -25.26
C LEU A 1100 -29.91 5.09 -24.77
N CYS A 1101 -29.84 4.86 -23.45
CA CYS A 1101 -30.20 3.58 -22.84
C CYS A 1101 -30.72 3.80 -21.41
N MET A 1102 -31.62 2.93 -20.94
CA MET A 1102 -32.24 3.04 -19.62
C MET A 1102 -32.53 1.67 -19.03
N ALA A 1103 -32.22 1.50 -17.74
CA ALA A 1103 -32.54 0.35 -16.92
C ALA A 1103 -33.47 0.78 -15.78
N VAL A 1104 -34.48 -0.04 -15.49
CA VAL A 1104 -35.36 0.16 -14.33
C VAL A 1104 -35.14 -1.02 -13.39
N SER A 1105 -34.95 -0.72 -12.11
CA SER A 1105 -34.76 -1.70 -11.05
C SER A 1105 -35.80 -1.45 -9.97
N GLU A 1106 -36.49 -2.50 -9.54
CA GLU A 1106 -37.44 -2.39 -8.43
C GLU A 1106 -36.79 -2.81 -7.12
N HIS A 1107 -37.12 -2.10 -6.04
CA HIS A 1107 -36.74 -2.50 -4.69
C HIS A 1107 -37.67 -3.60 -4.19
N VAL A 1108 -37.12 -4.55 -3.43
CA VAL A 1108 -37.92 -5.54 -2.68
C VAL A 1108 -38.51 -4.90 -1.43
N GLU A 1109 -37.74 -4.06 -0.76
CA GLU A 1109 -38.13 -3.27 0.40
C GLU A 1109 -39.04 -2.10 -0.01
N ASN A 1110 -39.88 -1.63 0.92
CA ASN A 1110 -40.65 -0.41 0.73
C ASN A 1110 -39.75 0.83 0.90
N ALA A 1111 -40.16 1.94 0.29
CA ALA A 1111 -39.53 3.24 0.45
C ALA A 1111 -39.37 3.58 1.95
N GLY A 1112 -38.15 3.93 2.34
CA GLY A 1112 -37.77 4.11 3.74
C GLY A 1112 -36.55 3.31 4.17
N VAL A 1113 -36.27 2.20 3.48
CA VAL A 1113 -34.94 1.60 3.46
C VAL A 1113 -34.12 2.34 2.41
N HIS A 1114 -32.94 2.83 2.79
CA HIS A 1114 -32.07 3.54 1.86
C HIS A 1114 -31.69 2.65 0.67
N SER A 1115 -31.73 3.18 -0.55
CA SER A 1115 -31.43 2.47 -1.81
C SER A 1115 -30.15 1.63 -1.82
N GLY A 1116 -29.14 2.04 -1.05
CA GLY A 1116 -27.89 1.29 -0.92
C GLY A 1116 -28.01 0.00 -0.10
N ASP A 1117 -28.94 -0.03 0.84
CA ASP A 1117 -29.28 -1.18 1.68
C ASP A 1117 -30.47 -1.96 1.11
N ALA A 1118 -31.02 -1.55 -0.03
CA ALA A 1118 -32.14 -2.20 -0.67
C ALA A 1118 -31.67 -3.35 -1.59
N THR A 1119 -32.51 -4.36 -1.68
CA THR A 1119 -32.39 -5.45 -2.65
C THR A 1119 -32.99 -4.99 -3.98
N LEU A 1120 -32.21 -5.06 -5.07
CA LEU A 1120 -32.67 -4.63 -6.40
C LEU A 1120 -32.97 -5.83 -7.29
N VAL A 1121 -34.06 -5.74 -8.08
CA VAL A 1121 -34.43 -6.73 -9.10
C VAL A 1121 -34.47 -6.07 -10.48
N THR A 1122 -33.73 -6.64 -11.44
CA THR A 1122 -33.63 -6.14 -12.84
C THR A 1122 -33.71 -7.29 -13.85
N PRO A 1123 -34.52 -7.19 -14.92
CA PRO A 1123 -35.57 -6.20 -15.14
C PRO A 1123 -36.68 -6.30 -14.06
N PRO A 1124 -37.50 -5.26 -13.85
CA PRO A 1124 -38.49 -5.26 -12.78
C PRO A 1124 -39.56 -6.32 -13.04
N GLN A 1125 -40.01 -7.02 -11.99
CA GLN A 1125 -40.94 -8.16 -12.10
C GLN A 1125 -42.36 -7.83 -11.60
N ASP A 1126 -42.53 -6.88 -10.69
CA ASP A 1126 -43.84 -6.47 -10.15
C ASP A 1126 -44.29 -5.08 -10.63
N ILE A 1127 -43.67 -4.51 -11.66
CA ILE A 1127 -44.08 -3.24 -12.28
C ILE A 1127 -44.86 -3.53 -13.57
N ASN A 1128 -46.06 -2.98 -13.68
CA ASN A 1128 -46.88 -3.13 -14.89
C ASN A 1128 -46.36 -2.25 -16.06
N ALA A 1129 -46.78 -2.57 -17.29
CA ALA A 1129 -46.33 -1.88 -18.49
C ALA A 1129 -46.68 -0.38 -18.51
N GLU A 1130 -47.87 0.00 -18.02
CA GLU A 1130 -48.30 1.41 -17.99
C GLU A 1130 -47.38 2.26 -17.10
N THR A 1131 -47.04 1.74 -15.91
CA THR A 1131 -46.10 2.38 -15.00
C THR A 1131 -44.71 2.49 -15.62
N LEU A 1132 -44.23 1.46 -16.32
CA LEU A 1132 -42.94 1.53 -17.04
C LEU A 1132 -42.93 2.61 -18.12
N VAL A 1133 -44.02 2.79 -18.87
CA VAL A 1133 -44.13 3.89 -19.85
C VAL A 1133 -44.03 5.25 -19.16
N LYS A 1134 -44.76 5.45 -18.05
CA LYS A 1134 -44.70 6.71 -17.28
C LYS A 1134 -43.30 6.97 -16.72
N ILE A 1135 -42.59 5.94 -16.25
CA ILE A 1135 -41.20 6.05 -15.79
C ILE A 1135 -40.30 6.55 -16.94
N LYS A 1136 -40.45 5.97 -18.14
CA LYS A 1136 -39.70 6.38 -19.34
C LYS A 1136 -39.97 7.83 -19.73
N GLU A 1137 -41.24 8.26 -19.66
CA GLU A 1137 -41.63 9.65 -19.93
C GLU A 1137 -41.00 10.62 -18.94
N ILE A 1138 -41.08 10.32 -17.63
CA ILE A 1138 -40.46 11.13 -16.57
C ILE A 1138 -38.94 11.21 -16.76
N ALA A 1139 -38.27 10.07 -17.02
CA ALA A 1139 -36.82 10.03 -17.22
C ALA A 1139 -36.38 10.88 -18.42
N ARG A 1140 -37.10 10.78 -19.55
CA ARG A 1140 -36.86 11.60 -20.75
C ARG A 1140 -37.05 13.09 -20.46
N ASP A 1141 -38.13 13.44 -19.77
CA ASP A 1141 -38.42 14.84 -19.44
C ASP A 1141 -37.37 15.43 -18.49
N VAL A 1142 -36.91 14.68 -17.49
CA VAL A 1142 -35.84 15.10 -16.57
C VAL A 1142 -34.50 15.25 -17.32
N ALA A 1143 -34.14 14.29 -18.18
CA ALA A 1143 -32.93 14.37 -18.98
C ALA A 1143 -32.91 15.61 -19.88
N ALA A 1144 -34.03 15.92 -20.54
CA ALA A 1144 -34.17 17.11 -21.38
C ALA A 1144 -34.13 18.42 -20.58
N LEU A 1145 -34.71 18.46 -19.38
CA LEU A 1145 -34.70 19.67 -18.55
C LEU A 1145 -33.31 20.01 -17.98
N LEU A 1146 -32.51 18.98 -17.73
CA LEU A 1146 -31.14 19.10 -17.23
C LEU A 1146 -30.09 19.11 -18.36
N ASP A 1147 -30.51 18.97 -19.63
CA ASP A 1147 -29.61 18.88 -20.78
C ASP A 1147 -28.50 17.85 -20.56
N VAL A 1148 -28.89 16.64 -20.16
CA VAL A 1148 -27.94 15.60 -19.73
C VAL A 1148 -27.19 15.05 -20.94
N THR A 1149 -25.86 15.07 -20.84
CA THR A 1149 -24.93 14.39 -21.75
C THR A 1149 -23.97 13.52 -20.95
N GLY A 1150 -24.27 12.23 -20.87
CA GLY A 1150 -23.57 11.26 -20.04
C GLY A 1150 -24.53 10.47 -19.13
N PRO A 1151 -24.02 9.92 -18.01
CA PRO A 1151 -24.79 9.08 -17.12
C PRO A 1151 -25.62 9.91 -16.14
N PHE A 1152 -26.80 9.42 -15.80
CA PHE A 1152 -27.58 9.91 -14.65
C PHE A 1152 -28.41 8.79 -14.03
N ASN A 1153 -28.85 9.02 -12.81
CA ASN A 1153 -29.73 8.14 -12.06
C ASN A 1153 -30.88 8.94 -11.45
N MET A 1154 -32.05 8.33 -11.40
CA MET A 1154 -33.25 8.90 -10.82
C MET A 1154 -33.95 7.90 -9.92
N GLN A 1155 -34.43 8.36 -8.77
CA GLN A 1155 -35.18 7.54 -7.81
C GLN A 1155 -36.64 7.97 -7.74
N LEU A 1156 -37.55 7.01 -7.82
CA LEU A 1156 -38.98 7.24 -7.87
C LEU A 1156 -39.70 6.49 -6.74
N ILE A 1157 -40.72 7.13 -6.18
CA ILE A 1157 -41.73 6.50 -5.32
C ILE A 1157 -42.97 6.19 -6.16
N ALA A 1158 -43.44 4.96 -6.10
CA ALA A 1158 -44.71 4.51 -6.66
C ALA A 1158 -45.72 4.19 -5.55
N LYS A 1159 -46.87 4.89 -5.54
CA LYS A 1159 -48.00 4.58 -4.65
C LYS A 1159 -49.32 4.97 -5.31
N ASN A 1160 -50.34 4.11 -5.22
CA ASN A 1160 -51.69 4.36 -5.78
C ASN A 1160 -51.69 4.79 -7.26
N ASN A 1161 -50.84 4.18 -8.10
CA ASN A 1161 -50.61 4.54 -9.51
C ASN A 1161 -50.06 5.96 -9.76
N GLU A 1162 -49.61 6.67 -8.73
CA GLU A 1162 -48.83 7.91 -8.85
C GLU A 1162 -47.33 7.61 -8.73
N LEU A 1163 -46.54 8.27 -9.58
CA LEU A 1163 -45.08 8.28 -9.51
C LEU A 1163 -44.60 9.64 -9.04
N LYS A 1164 -43.70 9.66 -8.06
CA LYS A 1164 -43.12 10.88 -7.48
C LYS A 1164 -41.60 10.79 -7.49
N VAL A 1165 -40.92 11.81 -8.02
CA VAL A 1165 -39.46 11.86 -8.04
C VAL A 1165 -38.93 12.19 -6.64
N ILE A 1166 -37.98 11.38 -6.16
CA ILE A 1166 -37.27 11.60 -4.89
C ILE A 1166 -36.07 12.52 -5.12
N GLU A 1167 -35.22 12.12 -6.07
CA GLU A 1167 -33.97 12.79 -6.43
C GLU A 1167 -33.48 12.37 -7.81
N CYS A 1168 -32.57 13.16 -8.37
CA CYS A 1168 -31.84 12.88 -9.59
C CYS A 1168 -30.36 13.17 -9.35
N ASN A 1169 -29.52 12.20 -9.69
CA ASN A 1169 -28.07 12.26 -9.59
C ASN A 1169 -27.48 12.30 -11.00
N VAL A 1170 -26.91 13.42 -11.43
CA VAL A 1170 -26.34 13.59 -12.79
C VAL A 1170 -24.91 13.06 -12.84
N ARG A 1171 -24.79 11.76 -12.57
CA ARG A 1171 -23.56 10.96 -12.57
C ARG A 1171 -23.92 9.48 -12.61
N VAL A 1172 -22.91 8.61 -12.69
CA VAL A 1172 -23.12 7.18 -12.45
C VAL A 1172 -23.67 6.95 -11.02
N SER A 1173 -24.52 5.93 -10.89
CA SER A 1173 -24.97 5.41 -9.61
C SER A 1173 -24.25 4.11 -9.25
N ARG A 1174 -24.44 3.64 -8.02
CA ARG A 1174 -23.87 2.37 -7.57
C ARG A 1174 -24.43 1.14 -8.28
N SER A 1175 -25.59 1.23 -8.92
CA SER A 1175 -26.22 0.11 -9.63
C SER A 1175 -25.77 -0.01 -11.10
N PHE A 1176 -24.99 0.95 -11.63
CA PHE A 1176 -24.47 0.89 -13.02
C PHE A 1176 -23.75 -0.43 -13.37
N PRO A 1177 -22.84 -0.97 -12.54
CA PRO A 1177 -22.22 -2.27 -12.80
C PRO A 1177 -23.25 -3.40 -12.86
N PHE A 1178 -24.20 -3.41 -11.91
CA PHE A 1178 -25.25 -4.42 -11.81
C PHE A 1178 -26.17 -4.40 -13.02
N VAL A 1179 -26.72 -3.25 -13.40
CA VAL A 1179 -27.63 -3.15 -14.55
C VAL A 1179 -26.89 -3.46 -15.85
N SER A 1180 -25.64 -3.00 -16.01
CA SER A 1180 -24.86 -3.26 -17.22
C SER A 1180 -24.61 -4.76 -17.46
N LYS A 1181 -24.20 -5.47 -16.40
CA LYS A 1181 -23.92 -6.92 -16.45
C LYS A 1181 -25.21 -7.76 -16.53
N THR A 1182 -26.29 -7.29 -15.92
CA THR A 1182 -27.61 -7.94 -15.99
C THR A 1182 -28.22 -7.82 -17.38
N LEU A 1183 -28.19 -6.63 -17.97
CA LEU A 1183 -28.79 -6.38 -19.28
C LEU A 1183 -27.86 -6.70 -20.46
N ASN A 1184 -26.59 -7.03 -20.18
CA ASN A 1184 -25.56 -7.31 -21.19
C ASN A 1184 -25.34 -6.14 -22.15
N HIS A 1185 -25.39 -4.92 -21.62
CA HIS A 1185 -25.12 -3.67 -22.32
C HIS A 1185 -24.25 -2.78 -21.43
N ASP A 1186 -23.18 -2.21 -21.97
CA ASP A 1186 -22.22 -1.43 -21.19
C ASP A 1186 -22.63 0.04 -21.13
N PHE A 1187 -23.28 0.45 -20.04
CA PHE A 1187 -23.77 1.82 -19.88
C PHE A 1187 -22.62 2.82 -19.75
N VAL A 1188 -21.47 2.39 -19.20
CA VAL A 1188 -20.31 3.28 -19.03
C VAL A 1188 -19.69 3.59 -20.38
N ALA A 1189 -19.52 2.58 -21.25
CA ALA A 1189 -19.02 2.81 -22.60
C ALA A 1189 -19.92 3.78 -23.40
N THR A 1190 -21.25 3.55 -23.38
CA THR A 1190 -22.25 4.43 -24.01
C THR A 1190 -22.14 5.86 -23.46
N ALA A 1191 -22.01 6.01 -22.13
CA ALA A 1191 -21.87 7.31 -21.48
C ALA A 1191 -20.56 8.01 -21.85
N THR A 1192 -19.44 7.29 -21.89
CA THR A 1192 -18.13 7.84 -22.28
C THR A 1192 -18.16 8.35 -23.72
N GLN A 1193 -18.77 7.60 -24.65
CA GLN A 1193 -18.93 8.00 -26.05
C GLN A 1193 -19.77 9.29 -26.17
N ALA A 1194 -20.88 9.39 -25.45
CA ALA A 1194 -21.71 10.60 -25.41
C ALA A 1194 -20.94 11.81 -24.84
N ILE A 1195 -20.22 11.63 -23.73
CA ILE A 1195 -19.42 12.68 -23.06
C ILE A 1195 -18.37 13.29 -23.99
N ILE A 1196 -17.75 12.47 -24.85
CA ILE A 1196 -16.74 12.97 -25.80
C ILE A 1196 -17.33 13.47 -27.14
N GLY A 1197 -18.67 13.50 -27.26
CA GLY A 1197 -19.39 14.03 -28.41
C GLY A 1197 -19.49 13.08 -29.61
N MET A 1198 -19.42 11.75 -29.40
CA MET A 1198 -19.70 10.79 -30.46
C MET A 1198 -21.20 10.60 -30.65
N GLU A 1199 -21.61 10.38 -31.90
CA GLU A 1199 -22.98 9.96 -32.20
C GLU A 1199 -23.18 8.50 -31.78
N VAL A 1200 -24.08 8.27 -30.83
CA VAL A 1200 -24.40 6.95 -30.29
C VAL A 1200 -25.87 6.64 -30.56
N GLN A 1201 -26.13 5.48 -31.15
CA GLN A 1201 -27.50 5.07 -31.44
C GLN A 1201 -28.20 4.55 -30.17
N PRO A 1202 -29.44 4.99 -29.87
CA PRO A 1202 -30.18 4.48 -28.73
C PRO A 1202 -30.39 2.96 -28.77
N VAL A 1203 -30.28 2.30 -27.61
CA VAL A 1203 -30.44 0.85 -27.44
C VAL A 1203 -31.53 0.57 -26.42
N GLU A 1204 -32.57 -0.16 -26.83
CA GLU A 1204 -33.66 -0.55 -25.94
C GLU A 1204 -33.28 -1.80 -25.13
N VAL A 1205 -33.00 -1.62 -23.83
CA VAL A 1205 -32.61 -2.70 -22.90
C VAL A 1205 -33.63 -2.95 -21.78
N LEU A 1206 -34.70 -2.17 -21.73
CA LEU A 1206 -35.68 -2.14 -20.63
C LEU A 1206 -36.34 -3.50 -20.33
N HIS A 1207 -36.57 -4.31 -21.37
CA HIS A 1207 -37.26 -5.61 -21.25
C HIS A 1207 -36.33 -6.77 -20.84
N GLY A 1208 -35.03 -6.52 -20.65
CA GLY A 1208 -34.04 -7.54 -20.28
C GLY A 1208 -33.60 -8.45 -21.42
N CYS A 1209 -32.73 -9.40 -21.09
CA CYS A 1209 -32.09 -10.32 -22.06
C CYS A 1209 -32.31 -11.80 -21.73
N GLY A 1210 -33.48 -12.15 -21.18
CA GLY A 1210 -33.87 -13.54 -20.88
C GLY A 1210 -33.30 -14.11 -19.58
N LYS A 1211 -32.81 -13.25 -18.67
CA LYS A 1211 -32.39 -13.60 -17.30
C LYS A 1211 -32.83 -12.52 -16.32
N VAL A 1212 -32.99 -12.89 -15.05
CA VAL A 1212 -33.25 -11.93 -13.96
C VAL A 1212 -32.00 -11.84 -13.08
N GLY A 1213 -31.57 -10.60 -12.81
CA GLY A 1213 -30.54 -10.29 -11.82
C GLY A 1213 -31.16 -9.83 -10.52
N VAL A 1214 -30.60 -10.28 -9.40
CA VAL A 1214 -30.95 -9.77 -8.07
C VAL A 1214 -29.68 -9.37 -7.34
N LYS A 1215 -29.62 -8.09 -6.93
CA LYS A 1215 -28.55 -7.51 -6.11
C LYS A 1215 -29.00 -7.48 -4.66
N VAL A 1216 -28.16 -7.95 -3.75
CA VAL A 1216 -28.38 -7.94 -2.30
C VAL A 1216 -27.23 -7.17 -1.61
N PRO A 1217 -27.52 -6.32 -0.61
CA PRO A 1217 -26.49 -5.64 0.18
C PRO A 1217 -25.68 -6.60 1.06
N GLN A 1218 -24.39 -6.29 1.23
CA GLN A 1218 -23.50 -6.93 2.20
C GLN A 1218 -23.33 -6.04 3.43
N PHE A 1219 -23.58 -6.59 4.62
CA PHE A 1219 -23.44 -5.87 5.89
C PHE A 1219 -22.25 -6.38 6.72
N SER A 1220 -21.71 -5.51 7.58
CA SER A 1220 -20.61 -5.82 8.49
C SER A 1220 -21.00 -5.73 9.97
N PHE A 1221 -22.28 -5.93 10.32
CA PHE A 1221 -22.77 -5.78 11.69
C PHE A 1221 -22.05 -6.65 12.72
N SER A 1222 -21.61 -7.86 12.33
CA SER A 1222 -20.85 -8.76 13.20
C SER A 1222 -19.50 -8.17 13.66
N ARG A 1223 -18.97 -7.18 12.94
CA ARG A 1223 -17.73 -6.45 13.27
C ARG A 1223 -17.97 -5.23 14.15
N LEU A 1224 -19.20 -4.73 14.16
CA LEU A 1224 -19.58 -3.48 14.83
C LEU A 1224 -20.38 -3.81 16.09
N ALA A 1225 -19.69 -4.29 17.13
CA ALA A 1225 -20.34 -4.62 18.40
C ALA A 1225 -21.15 -3.42 18.94
N GLY A 1226 -22.43 -3.65 19.23
CA GLY A 1226 -23.39 -2.63 19.64
C GLY A 1226 -24.20 -2.02 18.50
N ALA A 1227 -23.88 -2.28 17.24
CA ALA A 1227 -24.68 -1.82 16.10
C ALA A 1227 -26.12 -2.36 16.19
N ASP A 1228 -27.10 -1.50 15.93
CA ASP A 1228 -28.49 -1.93 15.80
C ASP A 1228 -28.68 -2.54 14.40
N VAL A 1229 -29.22 -3.75 14.33
CA VAL A 1229 -29.44 -4.47 13.05
C VAL A 1229 -30.80 -4.04 12.47
N GLN A 1230 -30.93 -2.73 12.26
CA GLN A 1230 -32.13 -2.10 11.71
C GLN A 1230 -31.75 -1.31 10.46
N LEU A 1231 -32.57 -1.46 9.43
CA LEU A 1231 -32.46 -0.67 8.21
C LEU A 1231 -33.32 0.58 8.34
N GLY A 1232 -32.86 1.67 7.74
CA GLY A 1232 -33.56 2.94 7.74
C GLY A 1232 -33.13 3.82 6.57
N VAL A 1233 -33.32 5.13 6.74
CA VAL A 1233 -33.05 6.13 5.69
C VAL A 1233 -31.57 6.51 5.57
N GLU A 1234 -30.75 6.12 6.55
CA GLU A 1234 -29.30 6.24 6.49
C GLU A 1234 -28.70 4.86 6.16
N MET A 1235 -27.78 4.83 5.20
CA MET A 1235 -27.18 3.59 4.71
C MET A 1235 -26.18 2.99 5.70
N ALA A 1236 -26.18 1.65 5.84
CA ALA A 1236 -25.28 0.89 6.71
C ALA A 1236 -24.48 -0.22 6.00
N SER A 1237 -24.87 -0.65 4.80
CA SER A 1237 -24.15 -1.69 4.05
C SER A 1237 -22.77 -1.24 3.56
N THR A 1238 -21.85 -2.20 3.48
CA THR A 1238 -20.44 -1.97 3.13
C THR A 1238 -20.09 -2.44 1.72
N GLY A 1239 -20.94 -3.26 1.11
CA GLY A 1239 -20.70 -3.83 -0.21
C GLY A 1239 -21.96 -4.46 -0.79
N GLU A 1240 -21.80 -5.19 -1.88
CA GLU A 1240 -22.91 -5.82 -2.58
C GLU A 1240 -22.51 -7.14 -3.25
N VAL A 1241 -23.52 -7.99 -3.49
CA VAL A 1241 -23.43 -9.18 -4.33
C VAL A 1241 -24.63 -9.23 -5.26
N ALA A 1242 -24.46 -9.83 -6.44
CA ALA A 1242 -25.61 -10.15 -7.29
C ALA A 1242 -25.47 -11.52 -7.94
N CYS A 1243 -26.60 -12.16 -8.20
CA CYS A 1243 -26.68 -13.44 -8.88
C CYS A 1243 -27.74 -13.42 -9.96
N PHE A 1244 -27.64 -14.36 -10.89
CA PHE A 1244 -28.59 -14.55 -11.98
C PHE A 1244 -29.40 -15.84 -11.79
N GLY A 1245 -30.64 -15.81 -12.27
CA GLY A 1245 -31.54 -16.96 -12.31
C GLY A 1245 -32.56 -16.85 -13.44
N ASP A 1246 -33.27 -17.95 -13.68
CA ASP A 1246 -34.37 -18.02 -14.65
C ASP A 1246 -35.57 -17.18 -14.17
N ASN A 1247 -35.65 -16.95 -12.86
CA ASN A 1247 -36.62 -16.06 -12.21
C ASN A 1247 -35.99 -15.37 -10.99
N ARG A 1248 -36.71 -14.38 -10.45
CA ARG A 1248 -36.25 -13.61 -9.27
C ARG A 1248 -36.01 -14.46 -8.02
N HIS A 1249 -36.74 -15.56 -7.81
CA HIS A 1249 -36.64 -16.34 -6.58
C HIS A 1249 -35.32 -17.12 -6.54
N GLU A 1250 -34.94 -17.73 -7.66
CA GLU A 1250 -33.65 -18.41 -7.80
C GLU A 1250 -32.49 -17.41 -7.65
N ALA A 1251 -32.57 -16.28 -8.36
CA ALA A 1251 -31.55 -15.23 -8.29
C ALA A 1251 -31.39 -14.68 -6.86
N TYR A 1252 -32.49 -14.42 -6.16
CA TYR A 1252 -32.50 -13.94 -4.77
C TYR A 1252 -31.87 -14.94 -3.81
N LEU A 1253 -32.22 -16.23 -3.89
CA LEU A 1253 -31.63 -17.26 -3.02
C LEU A 1253 -30.12 -17.38 -3.23
N LYS A 1254 -29.65 -17.38 -4.48
CA LYS A 1254 -28.21 -17.39 -4.78
C LYS A 1254 -27.51 -16.14 -4.27
N ALA A 1255 -28.12 -14.96 -4.44
CA ALA A 1255 -27.56 -13.70 -3.96
C ALA A 1255 -27.47 -13.67 -2.43
N MET A 1256 -28.52 -14.08 -1.72
CA MET A 1256 -28.52 -14.22 -0.26
C MET A 1256 -27.44 -15.21 0.22
N MET A 1257 -27.35 -16.40 -0.38
CA MET A 1257 -26.28 -17.36 -0.03
C MET A 1257 -24.88 -16.78 -0.25
N SER A 1258 -24.71 -15.90 -1.23
CA SER A 1258 -23.44 -15.24 -1.54
C SER A 1258 -23.01 -14.23 -0.47
N THR A 1259 -23.93 -13.77 0.40
CA THR A 1259 -23.58 -12.91 1.54
C THR A 1259 -23.15 -13.69 2.79
N GLY A 1260 -23.15 -15.03 2.71
CA GLY A 1260 -22.90 -15.94 3.83
C GLY A 1260 -24.18 -16.42 4.54
N PHE A 1261 -25.36 -16.03 4.07
CA PHE A 1261 -26.63 -16.51 4.61
C PHE A 1261 -26.76 -18.03 4.47
N GLN A 1262 -27.09 -18.71 5.57
CA GLN A 1262 -27.38 -20.14 5.59
C GLN A 1262 -28.89 -20.37 5.64
N ILE A 1263 -29.41 -21.14 4.69
CA ILE A 1263 -30.83 -21.49 4.65
C ILE A 1263 -31.19 -22.32 5.90
N PRO A 1264 -32.15 -21.89 6.74
CA PRO A 1264 -32.55 -22.60 7.94
C PRO A 1264 -33.11 -23.99 7.61
N LYS A 1265 -32.62 -25.04 8.29
CA LYS A 1265 -33.06 -26.43 8.06
C LYS A 1265 -34.08 -26.94 9.09
N ARG A 1266 -34.27 -26.27 10.23
CA ARG A 1266 -35.04 -26.80 11.37
C ARG A 1266 -36.07 -25.83 11.95
N ALA A 1267 -35.66 -24.63 12.37
CA ALA A 1267 -36.53 -23.70 13.10
C ALA A 1267 -36.37 -22.26 12.60
N ILE A 1268 -37.43 -21.46 12.75
CA ILE A 1268 -37.50 -20.02 12.43
C ILE A 1268 -38.09 -19.30 13.65
N LEU A 1269 -37.44 -18.24 14.13
CA LEU A 1269 -37.96 -17.37 15.17
C LEU A 1269 -38.77 -16.23 14.53
N LEU A 1270 -39.99 -16.01 14.99
CA LEU A 1270 -40.83 -14.90 14.56
C LEU A 1270 -41.04 -13.93 15.72
N SER A 1271 -40.50 -12.72 15.60
CA SER A 1271 -40.74 -11.60 16.51
C SER A 1271 -41.18 -10.40 15.68
N ILE A 1272 -42.43 -9.97 15.88
CA ILE A 1272 -43.07 -8.96 15.05
C ILE A 1272 -43.59 -7.81 15.91
N GLY A 1273 -43.38 -6.57 15.45
CA GLY A 1273 -43.93 -5.38 16.11
C GLY A 1273 -45.46 -5.35 16.13
N SER A 1274 -46.03 -4.51 17.00
CA SER A 1274 -47.47 -4.25 17.04
C SER A 1274 -47.95 -3.65 15.72
N PHE A 1275 -49.23 -3.81 15.37
CA PHE A 1275 -49.80 -3.22 14.14
C PHE A 1275 -49.60 -1.69 14.10
N LYS A 1276 -49.66 -1.00 15.25
CA LYS A 1276 -49.36 0.43 15.38
C LYS A 1276 -47.89 0.81 15.12
N HIS A 1277 -46.96 -0.14 15.20
CA HIS A 1277 -45.55 0.06 14.82
C HIS A 1277 -45.26 -0.44 13.39
N LYS A 1278 -46.29 -0.90 12.67
CA LYS A 1278 -46.22 -1.39 11.28
C LYS A 1278 -47.00 -0.52 10.29
N VAL A 1279 -47.83 0.40 10.78
CA VAL A 1279 -48.72 1.29 10.00
C VAL A 1279 -48.28 2.74 10.18
#